data_AF-G5JWM0-F1
#
_entry.id   AF-G5JWM0-F1
#
_cell.length_a   1.000
_cell.length_b   1.000
_cell.length_c   1.000
_cell.angle_alpha   90.00
_cell.angle_beta   90.00
_cell.angle_gamma   90.00
#
_symmetry.space_group_name_H-M   'P 1'
#
loop_
_entity.id
_entity.type
_entity.pdbx_description
1 polymer ?
#
loop_
_entity_poly.entity_id
_entity_poly.type
_entity_poly.pdbx_seq_one_letter_code
_entity_poly.pdbx_strand_id
1 'polypeptide(L)'
;MEKRASGILMHISSLPGKFGIGTFGQEAYHFVDFLKETSQTYWQLLPLTSTSYGDSPYQSFSAVAGNVNFIDFDLLKKQNLLKEDDYRHVSFGENEELVDYALLFKVRRPILEKAVKNFLADAENLKKLALFEKENSSWLADFSEFMAIKEHFGYKALQEWDDKKAIQRDEERLVYYRRQLSDKIDYYKVTQYFFFEQWLALKAYANKHHIKIIGDMPIYVAKDSVEVWTMPELFKLDTALQPLSVAGCPPDDFSDEGQLWGNPIYDWNNHKETGFAWWIYRIQESFKIYDILRIDHFKGFSDFWEIKGDSKTAKNGSWQPGPGLALFRAVENALGSLPIIAEDLGYVDDKARKLLRDTGFPGMKILEFGFYDLTGHSVDMPHHCVPNSVVYIGTHDNEVVNGWYDNLTTDQQEFVDAYSNRKPIEPVNKAMLRLLFASVSNTAILTMQDLLNKPASSRMNIPSTIGGNWQWRMRSEDLTKDKKAFLSRLTTLYQRGNEDMLTKTKTFTQYVSEKTDKNLSELSNEAIYTQLLHYVQERAEDLPKNDSKRKVYYISAEFLIGKLLSNNLINLGIYKTVKEELAAAGKSISQVEDVELEPSLGNGGLGRLASCFIDSMATLGINGEGVGLNYHCGLFKQVFRNNQQEAEPNYWIEDDSWLIPTNISYDVPFRHFTLKSRLDRIDILGYHQDRKNYLNLFDIDGLDYGLIKDGITFDKTEIKKNLTLFLYPDDSDKNGELLRIYQQYFMVSNAAQLLIDEALERGSNLHDLADYAYVQINDTHPSMVIPELIRLLNEKHGLDFYEAVDIVKNMVGYTNHTILAEALEKWPLDYLNEVVPHLVTIIEHLDRLIRSEYKDEAVQIIDRDDRVHMAHMDIHFSTSVNGVAALHTEILKNSELKAFYDIYPEKFNNKTNGITFRRWLEFANQDLAAYIKELIGDGYLKDATELENLDAFANDKAVHKKLAEIKYGNKKALKRYLKENKGIELDENSIIDTQIKRFHEYKRQQMNALYVIHKYLEIKKGHLPKRKITVIFGGKAAPAYTIAQDIIHLILCLSELINNDPQVSPYLNVFLVENYNVTVAEKLIPATDISEQISLASKEASGTGNMKFMLNGALTLGTMDGANVEIADLVGQDNIYIFGKDSDTVIDLYDKGTYTSKDYYNNDTLIKEAVDFIVSDDLLAHGKKDRLERLYNELINKDWFMTLLDLKEYIAKKEKMLADYEDQDIWNTKVVHNIAKAGFFSSDRTIEQYDQDIWHSL
;
A
#
# COMPACT_ATOMS: atom_id res chain seq x y z
N MET A 1 -20.99 23.34 9.45
CA MET A 1 -20.17 22.12 9.44
C MET A 1 -21.11 20.94 9.36
N GLU A 2 -21.13 20.20 8.25
CA GLU A 2 -22.00 19.02 8.05
C GLU A 2 -21.32 17.68 8.41
N LYS A 3 -20.03 17.68 8.76
CA LYS A 3 -19.26 16.45 9.03
C LYS A 3 -18.96 16.29 10.53
N ARG A 4 -19.11 15.06 11.03
CA ARG A 4 -18.75 14.67 12.40
C ARG A 4 -17.25 14.39 12.47
N ALA A 5 -16.61 14.84 13.54
CA ALA A 5 -15.17 14.78 13.74
C ALA A 5 -14.83 14.39 15.18
N SER A 6 -13.59 13.94 15.39
CA SER A 6 -13.03 13.71 16.71
C SER A 6 -11.62 14.30 16.87
N GLY A 7 -11.18 14.42 18.12
CA GLY A 7 -9.84 14.87 18.47
C GLY A 7 -9.43 14.51 19.88
N ILE A 8 -8.20 14.87 20.23
CA ILE A 8 -7.60 14.56 21.52
C ILE A 8 -7.07 15.84 22.18
N LEU A 9 -7.44 16.06 23.45
CA LEU A 9 -6.86 17.05 24.33
C LEU A 9 -5.58 16.47 24.95
N MET A 10 -4.43 17.01 24.55
CA MET A 10 -3.11 16.61 25.03
C MET A 10 -2.15 17.79 24.95
N HIS A 11 -1.77 18.38 26.08
CA HIS A 11 -0.90 19.55 26.07
C HIS A 11 0.58 19.19 25.82
N ILE A 12 1.34 20.12 25.23
CA ILE A 12 2.76 19.91 24.89
C ILE A 12 3.58 19.53 26.13
N SER A 13 3.32 20.16 27.29
CA SER A 13 4.05 19.85 28.52
C SER A 13 3.95 18.38 28.95
N SER A 14 2.84 17.72 28.58
CA SER A 14 2.53 16.35 28.95
C SER A 14 3.07 15.31 27.97
N LEU A 15 3.61 15.73 26.82
CA LEU A 15 4.25 14.80 25.90
C LEU A 15 5.47 14.13 26.57
N PRO A 16 5.79 12.87 26.19
CA PRO A 16 7.02 12.23 26.63
C PRO A 16 8.24 13.02 26.12
N GLY A 17 9.38 12.81 26.77
CA GLY A 17 10.62 13.48 26.34
C GLY A 17 11.73 13.45 27.39
N LYS A 18 12.98 13.51 26.90
CA LYS A 18 14.18 13.44 27.74
C LYS A 18 14.53 14.75 28.47
N PHE A 19 13.84 15.84 28.19
CA PHE A 19 14.15 17.19 28.72
C PHE A 19 13.30 17.60 29.93
N GLY A 20 12.72 16.64 30.66
CA GLY A 20 11.91 16.86 31.87
C GLY A 20 10.52 17.48 31.64
N ILE A 21 10.22 17.87 30.41
CA ILE A 21 8.94 18.37 29.92
C ILE A 21 8.82 17.98 28.44
N GLY A 22 7.59 17.85 27.93
CA GLY A 22 7.40 17.73 26.49
C GLY A 22 7.76 19.03 25.75
N THR A 23 8.27 18.88 24.53
CA THR A 23 8.80 19.96 23.68
C THR A 23 8.21 19.87 22.28
N PHE A 24 8.55 20.82 21.40
CA PHE A 24 8.25 20.75 19.96
C PHE A 24 9.17 19.79 19.19
N GLY A 25 9.91 18.92 19.89
CA GLY A 25 10.82 17.94 19.31
C GLY A 25 10.11 16.70 18.76
N GLN A 26 10.89 15.66 18.50
CA GLN A 26 10.45 14.46 17.78
C GLN A 26 9.17 13.82 18.35
N GLU A 27 9.00 13.79 19.67
CA GLU A 27 7.82 13.20 20.31
C GLU A 27 6.51 13.94 19.96
N ALA A 28 6.57 15.25 19.69
CA ALA A 28 5.41 15.99 19.22
C ALA A 28 5.03 15.63 17.77
N TYR A 29 6.01 15.35 16.92
CA TYR A 29 5.77 14.85 15.56
C TYR A 29 5.20 13.43 15.60
N HIS A 30 5.74 12.55 16.46
CA HIS A 30 5.17 11.21 16.69
C HIS A 30 3.73 11.27 17.19
N PHE A 31 3.38 12.28 18.00
CA PHE A 31 2.00 12.46 18.45
C PHE A 31 1.08 12.87 17.28
N VAL A 32 1.54 13.73 16.37
CA VAL A 32 0.80 14.03 15.12
C VAL A 32 0.61 12.76 14.29
N ASP A 33 1.64 11.93 14.14
CA ASP A 33 1.55 10.66 13.42
C ASP A 33 0.55 9.70 14.07
N PHE A 34 0.50 9.64 15.40
CA PHE A 34 -0.50 8.87 16.14
C PHE A 34 -1.93 9.39 15.89
N LEU A 35 -2.14 10.71 15.86
CA LEU A 35 -3.43 11.29 15.52
C LEU A 35 -3.86 10.95 14.09
N LYS A 36 -2.92 10.95 13.15
CA LYS A 36 -3.13 10.51 11.76
C LYS A 36 -3.49 9.03 11.68
N GLU A 37 -2.70 8.15 12.31
CA GLU A 37 -2.90 6.70 12.37
C GLU A 37 -4.29 6.32 12.93
N THR A 38 -4.80 7.13 13.85
CA THR A 38 -6.12 6.93 14.47
C THR A 38 -7.24 7.78 13.86
N SER A 39 -6.98 8.40 12.69
CA SER A 39 -7.92 9.18 11.88
C SER A 39 -8.59 10.36 12.61
N GLN A 40 -7.89 10.99 13.56
CA GLN A 40 -8.40 12.16 14.26
C GLN A 40 -8.39 13.41 13.37
N THR A 41 -9.27 14.37 13.64
CA THR A 41 -9.30 15.67 12.94
C THR A 41 -8.57 16.75 13.72
N TYR A 42 -8.65 16.70 15.05
CA TYR A 42 -8.18 17.77 15.91
C TYR A 42 -7.14 17.31 16.93
N TRP A 43 -6.10 18.13 17.09
CA TRP A 43 -5.28 18.15 18.29
C TRP A 43 -5.67 19.38 19.10
N GLN A 44 -6.22 19.17 20.30
CA GLN A 44 -6.54 20.26 21.21
C GLN A 44 -5.41 20.51 22.21
N LEU A 45 -5.03 21.77 22.32
CA LEU A 45 -3.99 22.29 23.19
C LEU A 45 -4.56 23.33 24.15
N LEU A 46 -4.06 23.28 25.38
CA LEU A 46 -4.16 24.38 26.34
C LEU A 46 -3.23 25.54 25.90
N PRO A 47 -3.27 26.71 26.56
CA PRO A 47 -2.55 27.89 26.09
C PRO A 47 -1.03 27.65 26.01
N LEU A 48 -0.43 27.94 24.86
CA LEU A 48 1.02 27.81 24.63
C LEU A 48 1.83 29.03 25.10
N THR A 49 1.18 29.99 25.76
CA THR A 49 1.78 31.25 26.19
C THR A 49 2.63 31.08 27.44
N SER A 50 3.54 32.03 27.67
CA SER A 50 4.51 32.00 28.78
C SER A 50 3.85 32.06 30.16
N THR A 51 4.02 31.02 30.99
CA THR A 51 3.37 30.92 32.31
C THR A 51 3.97 31.85 33.37
N SER A 52 3.12 32.44 34.21
CA SER A 52 3.45 33.25 35.40
C SER A 52 3.28 32.41 36.68
N TYR A 53 2.69 32.99 37.73
CA TYR A 53 2.51 32.39 39.05
C TYR A 53 1.79 31.02 38.99
N GLY A 54 2.33 30.04 39.71
CA GLY A 54 1.75 28.70 39.84
C GLY A 54 1.88 27.83 38.60
N ASP A 55 2.75 28.19 37.65
CA ASP A 55 3.02 27.47 36.40
C ASP A 55 1.77 27.27 35.52
N SER A 56 0.76 28.11 35.71
CA SER A 56 -0.51 28.02 34.99
C SER A 56 -0.48 28.72 33.63
N PRO A 57 -0.88 28.05 32.53
CA PRO A 57 -0.97 28.67 31.22
C PRO A 57 -2.10 29.70 31.11
N TYR A 58 -3.00 29.75 32.11
CA TYR A 58 -4.07 30.76 32.20
C TYR A 58 -3.64 32.05 32.90
N GLN A 59 -2.43 32.09 33.46
CA GLN A 59 -1.81 33.27 34.05
C GLN A 59 -0.54 33.58 33.27
N SER A 60 -0.65 34.10 32.05
CA SER A 60 0.52 34.36 31.21
C SER A 60 1.12 35.76 31.41
N PHE A 61 2.45 35.87 31.28
CA PHE A 61 3.15 37.16 31.21
C PHE A 61 2.82 37.96 29.95
N SER A 62 2.24 37.31 28.93
CA SER A 62 1.72 37.97 27.73
C SER A 62 0.57 37.17 27.11
N ALA A 63 -0.38 37.86 26.49
CA ALA A 63 -1.42 37.24 25.69
C ALA A 63 -0.89 36.58 24.39
N VAL A 64 0.35 36.88 23.98
CA VAL A 64 0.91 36.47 22.67
C VAL A 64 2.22 35.67 22.82
N ALA A 65 3.11 36.05 23.73
CA ALA A 65 4.44 35.44 23.83
C ALA A 65 4.39 33.95 24.24
N GLY A 66 5.16 33.13 23.55
CA GLY A 66 5.22 31.68 23.72
C GLY A 66 6.04 31.20 24.91
N ASN A 67 5.72 30.01 25.41
CA ASN A 67 6.43 29.38 26.52
C ASN A 67 7.76 28.75 26.08
N VAL A 68 8.88 29.34 26.51
CA VAL A 68 10.23 28.89 26.17
C VAL A 68 10.58 27.49 26.71
N ASN A 69 9.77 26.92 27.61
CA ASN A 69 9.96 25.55 28.08
C ASN A 69 9.70 24.50 26.99
N PHE A 70 8.95 24.84 25.92
CA PHE A 70 8.66 23.92 24.83
C PHE A 70 9.74 23.89 23.73
N ILE A 71 10.74 24.78 23.81
CA ILE A 71 11.87 24.79 22.87
C ILE A 71 12.67 23.50 23.03
N ASP A 72 12.88 22.80 21.92
CA ASP A 72 13.61 21.55 21.86
C ASP A 72 15.11 21.75 21.59
N PHE A 73 15.96 21.11 22.40
CA PHE A 73 17.41 21.25 22.29
C PHE A 73 18.04 20.40 21.17
N ASP A 74 17.41 19.30 20.77
CA ASP A 74 17.89 18.50 19.63
C ASP A 74 17.69 19.26 18.31
N LEU A 75 16.60 20.03 18.20
CA LEU A 75 16.38 20.94 17.06
C LEU A 75 17.41 22.07 17.01
N LEU A 76 17.70 22.70 18.15
CA LEU A 76 18.78 23.71 18.22
C LEU A 76 20.16 23.12 17.92
N LYS A 77 20.40 21.85 18.30
CA LYS A 77 21.60 21.11 17.91
C LYS A 77 21.68 20.87 16.41
N LYS A 78 20.58 20.47 15.76
CA LYS A 78 20.51 20.33 14.28
C LYS A 78 20.82 21.63 13.55
N GLN A 79 20.48 22.78 14.16
CA GLN A 79 20.81 24.11 13.65
C GLN A 79 22.24 24.56 13.96
N ASN A 80 23.07 23.72 14.59
CA ASN A 80 24.42 24.04 15.07
C ASN A 80 24.47 25.17 16.12
N LEU A 81 23.36 25.46 16.80
CA LEU A 81 23.30 26.46 17.88
C LEU A 81 23.68 25.86 19.25
N LEU A 82 23.53 24.56 19.41
CA LEU A 82 23.99 23.79 20.58
C LEU A 82 24.79 22.56 20.14
N LYS A 83 25.61 22.03 21.04
CA LYS A 83 26.21 20.70 20.94
C LYS A 83 25.56 19.78 21.96
N GLU A 84 25.57 18.47 21.71
CA GLU A 84 25.05 17.48 22.66
C GLU A 84 25.67 17.65 24.06
N ASP A 85 26.98 17.90 24.09
CA ASP A 85 27.76 18.14 25.32
C ASP A 85 27.27 19.34 26.15
N ASP A 86 26.52 20.27 25.55
CA ASP A 86 26.00 21.43 26.26
C ASP A 86 24.87 21.09 27.23
N TYR A 87 24.17 19.96 27.04
CA TYR A 87 23.02 19.58 27.85
C TYR A 87 22.96 18.10 28.26
N ARG A 88 23.72 17.18 27.63
CA ARG A 88 23.64 15.73 27.94
C ARG A 88 23.92 15.35 29.40
N HIS A 89 24.69 16.18 30.11
CA HIS A 89 25.07 15.96 31.51
C HIS A 89 24.19 16.70 32.51
N VAL A 90 23.14 17.39 32.03
CA VAL A 90 22.21 18.15 32.87
C VAL A 90 21.05 17.23 33.26
N SER A 91 20.76 17.14 34.55
CA SER A 91 19.54 16.45 35.03
C SER A 91 18.33 17.38 34.87
N PHE A 92 17.32 16.90 34.14
CA PHE A 92 16.05 17.60 33.94
C PHE A 92 14.92 17.07 34.84
N GLY A 93 15.24 16.17 35.77
CA GLY A 93 14.29 15.49 36.66
C GLY A 93 14.42 13.98 36.58
N GLU A 94 14.04 13.28 37.65
CA GLU A 94 14.12 11.81 37.74
C GLU A 94 12.78 11.11 37.48
N ASN A 95 11.66 11.85 37.51
CA ASN A 95 10.33 11.30 37.29
C ASN A 95 9.83 11.65 35.88
N GLU A 96 9.67 10.63 35.04
CA GLU A 96 9.24 10.79 33.65
C GLU A 96 7.75 11.14 33.50
N GLU A 97 6.92 10.90 34.52
CA GLU A 97 5.48 11.19 34.51
C GLU A 97 5.12 12.56 35.11
N LEU A 98 6.10 13.33 35.60
CA LEU A 98 5.87 14.64 36.21
C LEU A 98 6.83 15.71 35.67
N VAL A 99 6.33 16.94 35.52
CA VAL A 99 7.13 18.13 35.22
C VAL A 99 7.60 18.78 36.53
N ASP A 100 8.91 18.94 36.72
CA ASP A 100 9.49 19.74 37.80
C ASP A 100 9.83 21.16 37.28
N TYR A 101 8.83 22.04 37.29
CA TYR A 101 8.99 23.43 36.82
C TYR A 101 10.09 24.20 37.58
N ALA A 102 10.29 23.93 38.87
CA ALA A 102 11.27 24.64 39.70
C ALA A 102 12.71 24.28 39.29
N LEU A 103 12.94 23.01 38.96
CA LEU A 103 14.20 22.54 38.39
C LEU A 103 14.41 23.10 36.98
N LEU A 104 13.41 22.95 36.09
CA LEU A 104 13.49 23.36 34.69
C LEU A 104 13.79 24.85 34.54
N PHE A 105 13.17 25.71 35.36
CA PHE A 105 13.45 27.13 35.40
C PHE A 105 14.94 27.45 35.61
N LYS A 106 15.63 26.66 36.45
CA LYS A 106 17.06 26.85 36.77
C LYS A 106 17.98 26.27 35.70
N VAL A 107 17.70 25.05 35.24
CA VAL A 107 18.65 24.29 34.42
C VAL A 107 18.55 24.60 32.92
N ARG A 108 17.38 25.03 32.42
CA ARG A 108 17.21 25.34 30.99
C ARG A 108 17.83 26.68 30.59
N ARG A 109 17.84 27.66 31.50
CA ARG A 109 18.33 29.03 31.21
C ARG A 109 19.79 29.05 30.72
N PRO A 110 20.78 28.43 31.40
CA PRO A 110 22.17 28.45 30.94
C PRO A 110 22.37 27.79 29.56
N ILE A 111 21.53 26.81 29.22
CA ILE A 111 21.60 26.11 27.92
C ILE A 111 21.09 27.04 26.82
N LEU A 112 19.93 27.66 27.01
CA LEU A 112 19.38 28.61 26.04
C LEU A 112 20.26 29.84 25.86
N GLU A 113 20.94 30.33 26.91
CA GLU A 113 21.90 31.44 26.79
C GLU A 113 23.06 31.11 25.85
N LYS A 114 23.55 29.87 25.85
CA LYS A 114 24.55 29.42 24.87
C LYS A 114 24.00 29.43 23.45
N ALA A 115 22.78 28.91 23.26
CA ALA A 115 22.12 28.90 21.95
C ALA A 115 21.92 30.31 21.40
N VAL A 116 21.42 31.24 22.25
CA VAL A 116 21.25 32.66 21.92
C VAL A 116 22.58 33.29 21.52
N LYS A 117 23.64 33.07 22.30
CA LYS A 117 24.97 33.60 22.00
C LYS A 117 25.48 33.12 20.64
N ASN A 118 25.32 31.83 20.35
CA ASN A 118 25.73 31.26 19.06
C ASN A 118 24.88 31.79 17.90
N PHE A 119 23.58 31.99 18.13
CA PHE A 119 22.65 32.53 17.14
C PHE A 119 23.00 33.98 16.76
N LEU A 120 23.26 34.84 17.76
CA LEU A 120 23.63 36.24 17.55
C LEU A 120 25.03 36.42 16.94
N ALA A 121 25.90 35.40 16.98
CA ALA A 121 27.22 35.42 16.37
C ALA A 121 27.20 35.20 14.85
N ASP A 122 26.07 34.74 14.29
CA ASP A 122 25.93 34.42 12.87
C ASP A 122 25.16 35.54 12.12
N ALA A 123 25.73 36.02 11.02
CA ALA A 123 25.19 37.15 10.28
C ALA A 123 23.86 36.84 9.55
N GLU A 124 23.61 35.58 9.19
CA GLU A 124 22.38 35.18 8.51
C GLU A 124 21.24 35.04 9.52
N ASN A 125 21.53 34.51 10.71
CA ASN A 125 20.59 34.46 11.83
C ASN A 125 20.16 35.85 12.29
N LEU A 126 21.06 36.85 12.28
CA LEU A 126 20.69 38.24 12.56
C LEU A 126 19.67 38.82 11.55
N LYS A 127 19.74 38.42 10.27
CA LYS A 127 18.72 38.82 9.28
C LYS A 127 17.38 38.16 9.56
N LYS A 128 17.37 36.87 9.93
CA LYS A 128 16.16 36.15 10.33
C LYS A 128 15.51 36.79 11.55
N LEU A 129 16.31 37.16 12.55
CA LEU A 129 15.85 37.87 13.73
C LEU A 129 15.25 39.24 13.37
N ALA A 130 15.91 40.03 12.54
CA ALA A 130 15.40 41.33 12.12
C ALA A 130 14.06 41.23 11.36
N LEU A 131 13.88 40.17 10.56
CA LEU A 131 12.59 39.89 9.91
C LEU A 131 11.52 39.53 10.94
N PHE A 132 11.84 38.63 11.87
CA PHE A 132 10.93 38.24 12.95
C PHE A 132 10.53 39.43 13.84
N GLU A 133 11.47 40.31 14.16
CA GLU A 133 11.23 41.56 14.89
C GLU A 133 10.29 42.49 14.11
N LYS A 134 10.46 42.60 12.80
CA LYS A 134 9.59 43.43 11.95
C LYS A 134 8.17 42.87 11.93
N GLU A 135 8.02 41.57 11.74
CA GLU A 135 6.72 40.86 11.67
C GLU A 135 5.97 40.86 13.02
N ASN A 136 6.72 40.92 14.14
CA ASN A 136 6.18 40.87 15.50
C ASN A 136 6.42 42.18 16.29
N SER A 137 6.58 43.29 15.57
CA SER A 137 6.92 44.60 16.13
C SER A 137 5.87 45.17 17.10
N SER A 138 4.64 44.67 17.03
CA SER A 138 3.53 45.10 17.90
C SER A 138 3.63 44.63 19.35
N TRP A 139 4.43 43.60 19.65
CA TRP A 139 4.51 43.03 21.00
C TRP A 139 5.91 42.60 21.44
N LEU A 140 6.77 42.16 20.52
CA LEU A 140 8.03 41.48 20.86
C LEU A 140 8.99 42.37 21.65
N ALA A 141 9.09 43.65 21.28
CA ALA A 141 9.97 44.60 21.94
C ALA A 141 9.51 44.88 23.38
N ASP A 142 8.22 45.16 23.57
CA ASP A 142 7.64 45.44 24.88
C ASP A 142 7.71 44.21 25.79
N PHE A 143 7.42 43.01 25.27
CA PHE A 143 7.53 41.76 26.05
C PHE A 143 8.98 41.50 26.48
N SER A 144 9.93 41.64 25.56
CA SER A 144 11.35 41.37 25.85
C SER A 144 11.92 42.38 26.85
N GLU A 145 11.52 43.65 26.75
CA GLU A 145 11.85 44.69 27.73
C GLU A 145 11.23 44.40 29.10
N PHE A 146 9.93 44.09 29.13
CA PHE A 146 9.21 43.74 30.36
C PHE A 146 9.87 42.59 31.10
N MET A 147 10.16 41.49 30.40
CA MET A 147 10.78 40.31 31.00
C MET A 147 12.22 40.55 31.44
N ALA A 148 12.99 41.35 30.70
CA ALA A 148 14.35 41.72 31.10
C ALA A 148 14.37 42.56 32.39
N ILE A 149 13.47 43.54 32.51
CA ILE A 149 13.33 44.37 33.72
C ILE A 149 12.79 43.53 34.89
N LYS A 150 11.82 42.66 34.63
CA LYS A 150 11.29 41.73 35.62
C LYS A 150 12.39 40.84 36.20
N GLU A 151 13.23 40.26 35.33
CA GLU A 151 14.39 39.48 35.74
C GLU A 151 15.39 40.31 36.56
N HIS A 152 15.60 41.59 36.21
CA HIS A 152 16.44 42.50 36.99
C HIS A 152 15.93 42.68 38.44
N PHE A 153 14.61 42.73 38.62
CA PHE A 153 13.97 42.78 39.95
C PHE A 153 13.79 41.40 40.61
N GLY A 154 14.47 40.36 40.12
CA GLY A 154 14.41 39.02 40.72
C GLY A 154 13.08 38.31 40.49
N TYR A 155 12.44 38.56 39.34
CA TYR A 155 11.14 37.99 38.95
C TYR A 155 9.95 38.40 39.82
N LYS A 156 10.09 39.41 40.68
CA LYS A 156 8.99 40.03 41.43
C LYS A 156 7.88 40.51 40.49
N ALA A 157 6.63 40.51 40.98
CA ALA A 157 5.49 41.02 40.24
C ALA A 157 5.68 42.51 39.86
N LEU A 158 5.12 42.94 38.73
CA LEU A 158 5.19 44.32 38.22
C LEU A 158 5.00 45.38 39.32
N GLN A 159 4.00 45.19 40.17
CA GLN A 159 3.65 46.16 41.20
C GLN A 159 4.64 46.22 42.37
N GLU A 160 5.47 45.19 42.51
CA GLU A 160 6.49 45.04 43.57
C GLU A 160 7.87 45.56 43.14
N TRP A 161 8.00 46.12 41.93
CA TRP A 161 9.25 46.74 41.51
C TRP A 161 9.55 47.98 42.37
N ASP A 162 10.79 48.06 42.83
CA ASP A 162 11.27 49.15 43.69
C ASP A 162 11.37 50.48 42.92
N ASP A 163 11.41 50.42 41.59
CA ASP A 163 11.50 51.56 40.70
C ASP A 163 10.15 51.99 40.12
N LYS A 164 9.50 52.94 40.80
CA LYS A 164 8.18 53.43 40.38
C LYS A 164 8.18 54.15 39.03
N LYS A 165 9.31 54.71 38.57
CA LYS A 165 9.41 55.32 37.24
C LYS A 165 9.39 54.27 36.13
N ALA A 166 10.00 53.11 36.37
CA ALA A 166 9.92 51.97 35.46
C ALA A 166 8.49 51.42 35.35
N ILE A 167 7.76 51.33 36.47
CA ILE A 167 6.34 50.93 36.48
C ILE A 167 5.51 51.88 35.62
N GLN A 168 5.74 53.20 35.73
CA GLN A 168 5.04 54.24 34.97
C GLN A 168 5.55 54.43 33.53
N ARG A 169 6.47 53.59 33.05
CA ARG A 169 7.07 53.68 31.71
C ARG A 169 7.65 55.05 31.39
N ASP A 170 8.33 55.68 32.36
CA ASP A 170 9.10 56.91 32.14
C ASP A 170 10.21 56.66 31.10
N GLU A 171 10.18 57.38 29.98
CA GLU A 171 11.01 57.07 28.81
C GLU A 171 12.52 57.19 29.11
N GLU A 172 12.94 58.18 29.89
CA GLU A 172 14.35 58.29 30.32
C GLU A 172 14.79 57.06 31.11
N ARG A 173 13.90 56.56 31.97
CA ARG A 173 14.16 55.36 32.77
C ARG A 173 14.14 54.08 31.93
N LEU A 174 13.26 53.97 30.94
CA LEU A 174 13.26 52.83 30.02
C LEU A 174 14.52 52.83 29.15
N VAL A 175 14.98 53.97 28.65
CA VAL A 175 16.26 54.07 27.92
C VAL A 175 17.44 53.61 28.79
N TYR A 176 17.43 53.93 30.09
CA TYR A 176 18.42 53.40 31.04
C TYR A 176 18.39 51.87 31.09
N TYR A 177 17.22 51.24 31.25
CA TYR A 177 17.11 49.78 31.29
C TYR A 177 17.40 49.11 29.94
N ARG A 178 16.97 49.68 28.81
CA ARG A 178 17.32 49.17 27.46
C ARG A 178 18.82 49.08 27.25
N ARG A 179 19.57 50.08 27.74
CA ARG A 179 21.04 50.08 27.67
C ARG A 179 21.66 49.12 28.67
N GLN A 180 21.15 49.05 29.90
CA GLN A 180 21.71 48.21 30.95
C GLN A 180 21.44 46.71 30.73
N LEU A 181 20.29 46.37 30.13
CA LEU A 181 19.76 45.02 30.03
C LEU A 181 19.73 44.50 28.58
N SER A 182 20.51 45.09 27.67
CA SER A 182 20.51 44.72 26.23
C SER A 182 20.64 43.22 26.00
N ASP A 183 21.60 42.57 26.66
CA ASP A 183 21.86 41.14 26.48
C ASP A 183 20.67 40.27 26.92
N LYS A 184 19.93 40.72 27.96
CA LYS A 184 18.72 40.04 28.44
C LYS A 184 17.55 40.26 27.50
N ILE A 185 17.41 41.48 26.96
CA ILE A 185 16.39 41.79 25.96
C ILE A 185 16.60 40.92 24.72
N ASP A 186 17.84 40.79 24.25
CA ASP A 186 18.18 39.95 23.11
C ASP A 186 17.91 38.46 23.40
N TYR A 187 18.18 37.99 24.63
CA TYR A 187 17.79 36.64 25.05
C TYR A 187 16.28 36.39 24.88
N TYR A 188 15.42 37.29 25.39
CA TYR A 188 13.97 37.12 25.28
C TYR A 188 13.50 37.20 23.82
N LYS A 189 14.08 38.08 23.01
CA LYS A 189 13.77 38.15 21.57
C LYS A 189 14.11 36.86 20.83
N VAL A 190 15.34 36.36 21.01
CA VAL A 190 15.83 35.18 20.28
C VAL A 190 15.12 33.90 20.75
N THR A 191 14.82 33.78 22.05
CA THR A 191 14.06 32.61 22.53
C THR A 191 12.61 32.60 22.03
N GLN A 192 11.97 33.76 21.85
CA GLN A 192 10.69 33.84 21.15
C GLN A 192 10.82 33.45 19.67
N TYR A 193 11.90 33.87 18.99
CA TYR A 193 12.18 33.40 17.63
C TYR A 193 12.27 31.87 17.56
N PHE A 194 13.05 31.23 18.45
CA PHE A 194 13.14 29.76 18.50
C PHE A 194 11.79 29.09 18.76
N PHE A 195 10.99 29.65 19.68
CA PHE A 195 9.65 29.14 19.97
C PHE A 195 8.77 29.13 18.71
N PHE A 196 8.66 30.28 18.03
CA PHE A 196 7.79 30.41 16.87
C PHE A 196 8.31 29.60 15.67
N GLU A 197 9.62 29.55 15.45
CA GLU A 197 10.22 28.73 14.40
C GLU A 197 9.84 27.25 14.58
N GLN A 198 10.05 26.71 15.78
CA GLN A 198 9.75 25.30 16.06
C GLN A 198 8.25 25.01 16.08
N TRP A 199 7.45 25.87 16.72
CA TRP A 199 5.99 25.69 16.78
C TRP A 199 5.34 25.77 15.40
N LEU A 200 5.68 26.78 14.59
CA LEU A 200 5.10 26.94 13.26
C LEU A 200 5.50 25.78 12.33
N ALA A 201 6.70 25.23 12.49
CA ALA A 201 7.12 24.02 11.78
C ALA A 201 6.27 22.80 12.18
N LEU A 202 6.04 22.59 13.48
CA LEU A 202 5.20 21.49 13.99
C LEU A 202 3.72 21.66 13.56
N LYS A 203 3.17 22.87 13.67
CA LYS A 203 1.82 23.19 13.20
C LYS A 203 1.66 22.98 11.70
N ALA A 204 2.64 23.42 10.91
CA ALA A 204 2.64 23.19 9.47
C ALA A 204 2.67 21.69 9.14
N TYR A 205 3.42 20.90 9.91
CA TYR A 205 3.44 19.44 9.80
C TYR A 205 2.08 18.82 10.13
N ALA A 206 1.46 19.20 11.26
CA ALA A 206 0.12 18.76 11.62
C ALA A 206 -0.91 19.10 10.52
N ASN A 207 -0.91 20.34 10.04
CA ASN A 207 -1.80 20.79 8.98
C ASN A 207 -1.57 20.08 7.64
N LYS A 208 -0.30 19.78 7.30
CA LYS A 208 0.06 18.96 6.13
C LYS A 208 -0.57 17.56 6.24
N HIS A 209 -0.65 17.01 7.45
CA HIS A 209 -1.31 15.75 7.75
C HIS A 209 -2.80 15.90 8.08
N HIS A 210 -3.42 17.03 7.76
CA HIS A 210 -4.86 17.31 7.97
C HIS A 210 -5.31 17.29 9.44
N ILE A 211 -4.38 17.36 10.38
CA ILE A 211 -4.66 17.61 11.80
C ILE A 211 -4.72 19.12 12.01
N LYS A 212 -5.88 19.62 12.44
CA LYS A 212 -6.05 21.02 12.82
C LYS A 212 -5.80 21.21 14.32
N ILE A 213 -5.16 22.32 14.68
CA ILE A 213 -4.89 22.65 16.07
C ILE A 213 -6.05 23.49 16.64
N ILE A 214 -6.72 22.95 17.67
CA ILE A 214 -7.62 23.73 18.54
C ILE A 214 -6.77 24.27 19.68
N GLY A 215 -6.63 25.59 19.79
CA GLY A 215 -5.91 26.21 20.90
C GLY A 215 -6.84 26.93 21.84
N ASP A 216 -6.52 26.87 23.13
CA ASP A 216 -7.24 27.57 24.18
C ASP A 216 -6.74 29.00 24.37
N MET A 217 -7.68 29.94 24.52
CA MET A 217 -7.39 31.34 24.83
C MET A 217 -8.11 31.74 26.13
N PRO A 218 -7.34 31.98 27.22
CA PRO A 218 -7.88 32.49 28.48
C PRO A 218 -8.65 33.80 28.26
N ILE A 219 -9.81 34.02 28.87
CA ILE A 219 -10.51 35.30 28.71
C ILE A 219 -9.69 36.46 29.30
N TYR A 220 -9.07 36.29 30.47
CA TYR A 220 -8.32 37.33 31.16
C TYR A 220 -6.80 37.23 30.89
N VAL A 221 -6.07 38.31 31.18
CA VAL A 221 -4.60 38.32 31.25
C VAL A 221 -4.14 38.33 32.71
N ALA A 222 -2.88 38.00 33.00
CA ALA A 222 -2.37 38.11 34.37
C ALA A 222 -2.26 39.58 34.80
N LYS A 223 -2.42 39.88 36.10
CA LYS A 223 -2.14 41.24 36.64
C LYS A 223 -0.66 41.63 36.54
N ASP A 224 0.20 40.64 36.35
CA ASP A 224 1.65 40.75 36.19
C ASP A 224 2.00 40.37 34.76
N SER A 225 1.51 41.15 33.78
CA SER A 225 1.73 40.90 32.36
C SER A 225 2.22 42.17 31.65
N VAL A 226 2.80 41.99 30.47
CA VAL A 226 3.25 43.10 29.62
C VAL A 226 2.07 43.99 29.22
N GLU A 227 0.87 43.43 29.01
CA GLU A 227 -0.31 44.22 28.62
C GLU A 227 -0.76 45.16 29.73
N VAL A 228 -0.73 44.74 31.00
CA VAL A 228 -1.01 45.61 32.14
C VAL A 228 0.01 46.74 32.26
N TRP A 229 1.27 46.46 31.89
CA TRP A 229 2.34 47.45 31.95
C TRP A 229 2.27 48.46 30.79
N THR A 230 2.02 48.02 29.56
CA THR A 230 2.09 48.86 28.37
C THR A 230 0.77 49.48 27.94
N MET A 231 -0.36 48.86 28.31
CA MET A 231 -1.72 49.28 27.95
C MET A 231 -2.64 49.26 29.19
N PRO A 232 -2.29 49.98 30.28
CA PRO A 232 -3.04 49.94 31.54
C PRO A 232 -4.49 50.42 31.39
N GLU A 233 -4.78 51.27 30.41
CA GLU A 233 -6.13 51.78 30.12
C GLU A 233 -7.12 50.70 29.66
N LEU A 234 -6.64 49.52 29.28
CA LEU A 234 -7.51 48.39 28.93
C LEU A 234 -8.19 47.74 30.15
N PHE A 235 -7.76 48.11 31.36
CA PHE A 235 -8.10 47.46 32.61
C PHE A 235 -8.54 48.47 33.68
N LYS A 236 -9.33 48.00 34.67
CA LYS A 236 -9.71 48.79 35.84
C LYS A 236 -8.58 48.80 36.88
N LEU A 237 -7.62 49.70 36.72
CA LEU A 237 -6.44 49.82 37.58
C LEU A 237 -6.41 51.16 38.35
N ASP A 238 -5.72 51.18 39.47
CA ASP A 238 -5.31 52.42 40.12
C ASP A 238 -4.03 53.01 39.47
N THR A 239 -3.59 54.16 39.96
CA THR A 239 -2.38 54.82 39.44
C THR A 239 -1.09 54.04 39.71
N ALA A 240 -1.10 53.02 40.58
CA ALA A 240 0.03 52.13 40.83
C ALA A 240 -0.04 50.81 40.05
N LEU A 241 -0.95 50.72 39.06
CA LEU A 241 -1.23 49.51 38.28
C LEU A 241 -1.73 48.34 39.15
N GLN A 242 -2.34 48.62 40.30
CA GLN A 242 -3.06 47.63 41.09
C GLN A 242 -4.49 47.49 40.58
N PRO A 243 -5.00 46.26 40.42
CA PRO A 243 -6.41 46.07 40.04
C PRO A 243 -7.36 46.63 41.10
N LEU A 244 -8.24 47.55 40.69
CA LEU A 244 -9.35 48.02 41.53
C LEU A 244 -10.34 46.89 41.81
N SER A 245 -10.52 46.03 40.80
CA SER A 245 -11.33 44.83 40.85
C SER A 245 -10.65 43.69 40.10
N VAL A 246 -10.94 42.46 40.51
CA VAL A 246 -10.41 41.23 39.93
C VAL A 246 -11.51 40.26 39.52
N ALA A 247 -11.19 39.39 38.58
CA ALA A 247 -12.06 38.33 38.08
C ALA A 247 -12.11 37.13 39.03
N GLY A 248 -13.24 36.42 38.97
CA GLY A 248 -13.45 35.15 39.65
C GLY A 248 -14.78 34.51 39.26
N CYS A 249 -15.17 33.50 40.02
CA CYS A 249 -16.48 32.84 39.97
C CYS A 249 -17.17 32.98 41.34
N PRO A 250 -18.50 33.18 41.42
CA PRO A 250 -19.22 33.05 42.69
C PRO A 250 -19.07 31.64 43.29
N PRO A 251 -19.47 31.43 44.55
CA PRO A 251 -19.56 30.09 45.13
C PRO A 251 -20.37 29.14 44.23
N ASP A 252 -19.79 27.99 43.94
CA ASP A 252 -20.33 26.94 43.06
C ASP A 252 -20.00 25.54 43.63
N ASP A 253 -20.37 24.48 42.91
CA ASP A 253 -20.15 23.09 43.34
C ASP A 253 -18.65 22.72 43.43
N PHE A 254 -17.73 23.57 42.96
CA PHE A 254 -16.29 23.38 43.09
C PHE A 254 -15.69 24.14 44.30
N SER A 255 -16.32 25.22 44.78
CA SER A 255 -15.80 26.02 45.91
C SER A 255 -16.89 26.79 46.67
N ASP A 256 -17.03 26.51 47.97
CA ASP A 256 -17.95 27.20 48.90
C ASP A 256 -17.66 28.70 49.08
N GLU A 257 -16.43 29.13 48.81
CA GLU A 257 -15.98 30.53 48.91
C GLU A 257 -15.86 31.21 47.54
N GLY A 258 -16.26 30.49 46.47
CA GLY A 258 -16.06 30.86 45.07
C GLY A 258 -14.60 30.75 44.65
N GLN A 259 -14.32 31.09 43.40
CA GLN A 259 -12.97 31.00 42.82
C GLN A 259 -12.39 32.39 42.63
N LEU A 260 -11.31 32.71 43.33
CA LEU A 260 -10.63 34.00 43.21
C LEU A 260 -9.42 33.86 42.29
N TRP A 261 -9.57 34.23 41.02
CA TRP A 261 -8.49 34.08 40.02
C TRP A 261 -7.47 35.23 40.07
N GLY A 262 -7.89 36.42 40.48
CA GLY A 262 -6.99 37.55 40.72
C GLY A 262 -6.56 38.32 39.47
N ASN A 263 -7.10 37.98 38.30
CA ASN A 263 -6.87 38.71 37.04
C ASN A 263 -7.55 40.09 37.06
N PRO A 264 -6.97 41.14 36.46
CA PRO A 264 -7.62 42.45 36.36
C PRO A 264 -8.86 42.38 35.47
N ILE A 265 -9.90 43.12 35.87
CA ILE A 265 -11.11 43.30 35.06
C ILE A 265 -10.85 44.30 33.92
N TYR A 266 -11.35 43.99 32.72
CA TYR A 266 -11.31 44.88 31.57
C TYR A 266 -12.16 46.15 31.77
N ASP A 267 -11.67 47.29 31.30
CA ASP A 267 -12.51 48.48 31.11
C ASP A 267 -13.26 48.37 29.77
N TRP A 268 -14.39 47.67 29.78
CA TRP A 268 -15.20 47.45 28.59
C TRP A 268 -15.72 48.73 27.92
N ASN A 269 -15.79 49.86 28.65
CA ASN A 269 -16.16 51.14 28.04
C ASN A 269 -15.02 51.64 27.16
N ASN A 270 -13.79 51.63 27.66
CA ASN A 270 -12.61 52.01 26.87
C ASN A 270 -12.40 51.07 25.66
N HIS A 271 -12.59 49.76 25.84
CA HIS A 271 -12.56 48.80 24.71
C HIS A 271 -13.61 49.15 23.67
N LYS A 272 -14.82 49.55 24.07
CA LYS A 272 -15.88 49.93 23.12
C LYS A 272 -15.56 51.24 22.40
N GLU A 273 -15.00 52.23 23.08
CA GLU A 273 -14.58 53.51 22.48
C GLU A 273 -13.49 53.34 21.43
N THR A 274 -12.58 52.40 21.64
CA THR A 274 -11.51 52.03 20.69
C THR A 274 -11.94 51.02 19.62
N GLY A 275 -13.23 50.70 19.54
CA GLY A 275 -13.76 49.74 18.55
C GLY A 275 -13.27 48.31 18.76
N PHE A 276 -12.92 47.95 20.00
CA PHE A 276 -12.39 46.65 20.42
C PHE A 276 -11.05 46.28 19.77
N ALA A 277 -10.24 47.27 19.38
CA ALA A 277 -8.99 47.07 18.64
C ALA A 277 -8.05 46.03 19.28
N TRP A 278 -7.88 46.05 20.60
CA TRP A 278 -7.02 45.09 21.31
C TRP A 278 -7.55 43.65 21.23
N TRP A 279 -8.86 43.44 21.34
CA TRP A 279 -9.45 42.11 21.24
C TRP A 279 -9.42 41.56 19.81
N ILE A 280 -9.60 42.43 18.80
CA ILE A 280 -9.41 42.06 17.39
C ILE A 280 -7.96 41.61 17.18
N TYR A 281 -7.00 42.40 17.65
CA TYR A 281 -5.57 42.06 17.60
C TYR A 281 -5.27 40.73 18.30
N ARG A 282 -5.75 40.54 19.54
CA ARG A 282 -5.51 39.32 20.32
C ARG A 282 -6.02 38.06 19.62
N ILE A 283 -7.22 38.12 19.06
CA ILE A 283 -7.80 37.01 18.30
C ILE A 283 -7.00 36.77 17.02
N GLN A 284 -6.59 37.83 16.32
CA GLN A 284 -5.76 37.72 15.13
C GLN A 284 -4.41 37.04 15.40
N GLU A 285 -3.71 37.41 16.49
CA GLU A 285 -2.45 36.77 16.88
C GLU A 285 -2.66 35.31 17.28
N SER A 286 -3.79 34.99 17.95
CA SER A 286 -4.11 33.61 18.31
C SER A 286 -4.31 32.70 17.09
N PHE A 287 -4.88 33.22 15.99
CA PHE A 287 -5.01 32.46 14.73
C PHE A 287 -3.70 32.31 13.95
N LYS A 288 -2.62 33.02 14.32
CA LYS A 288 -1.28 32.69 13.80
C LYS A 288 -0.76 31.38 14.40
N ILE A 289 -1.09 31.12 15.66
CA ILE A 289 -0.61 29.95 16.40
C ILE A 289 -1.60 28.77 16.38
N TYR A 290 -2.90 28.99 16.12
CA TYR A 290 -3.92 27.94 16.11
C TYR A 290 -4.79 27.99 14.84
N ASP A 291 -5.45 26.87 14.49
CA ASP A 291 -6.38 26.82 13.36
C ASP A 291 -7.83 27.05 13.80
N ILE A 292 -8.13 26.73 15.06
CA ILE A 292 -9.43 26.92 15.73
C ILE A 292 -9.16 27.47 17.12
N LEU A 293 -9.97 28.42 17.55
CA LEU A 293 -9.82 29.06 18.86
C LEU A 293 -10.94 28.62 19.81
N ARG A 294 -10.59 28.00 20.93
CA ARG A 294 -11.50 27.87 22.08
C ARG A 294 -11.33 29.10 22.96
N ILE A 295 -12.42 29.80 23.23
CA ILE A 295 -12.43 30.94 24.14
C ILE A 295 -12.89 30.44 25.50
N ASP A 296 -11.97 30.50 26.44
CA ASP A 296 -12.18 30.13 27.83
C ASP A 296 -13.19 31.05 28.51
N HIS A 297 -14.00 30.48 29.40
CA HIS A 297 -14.99 31.22 30.21
C HIS A 297 -15.83 32.24 29.41
N PHE A 298 -16.43 31.79 28.30
CA PHE A 298 -17.17 32.63 27.34
C PHE A 298 -18.31 33.44 27.98
N LYS A 299 -18.87 32.96 29.10
CA LYS A 299 -19.87 33.72 29.86
C LYS A 299 -19.40 35.12 30.23
N GLY A 300 -18.10 35.33 30.49
CA GLY A 300 -17.55 36.63 30.86
C GLY A 300 -17.79 37.74 29.83
N PHE A 301 -18.14 37.39 28.58
CA PHE A 301 -18.54 38.36 27.55
C PHE A 301 -20.01 38.79 27.65
N SER A 302 -20.89 37.98 28.25
CA SER A 302 -22.26 38.35 28.59
C SER A 302 -22.28 39.19 29.86
N ASP A 303 -21.69 38.64 30.91
CA ASP A 303 -21.61 39.21 32.25
C ASP A 303 -20.59 38.42 33.07
N PHE A 304 -19.81 39.11 33.89
CA PHE A 304 -18.71 38.55 34.67
C PHE A 304 -18.86 38.87 36.15
N TRP A 305 -18.24 38.06 37.00
CA TRP A 305 -18.23 38.25 38.44
C TRP A 305 -17.08 39.16 38.85
N GLU A 306 -17.41 40.39 39.23
CA GLU A 306 -16.45 41.41 39.65
C GLU A 306 -16.26 41.38 41.16
N ILE A 307 -15.01 41.17 41.61
CA ILE A 307 -14.63 41.10 43.02
C ILE A 307 -13.70 42.28 43.32
N LYS A 308 -13.86 42.94 44.48
CA LYS A 308 -12.97 44.05 44.87
C LYS A 308 -11.52 43.56 45.00
N GLY A 309 -10.55 44.30 44.47
CA GLY A 309 -9.17 43.83 44.27
C GLY A 309 -8.39 43.42 45.54
N ASP A 310 -8.78 43.91 46.72
CA ASP A 310 -8.17 43.55 48.01
C ASP A 310 -8.86 42.36 48.73
N SER A 311 -9.87 41.76 48.10
CA SER A 311 -10.63 40.64 48.67
C SER A 311 -9.78 39.37 48.80
N LYS A 312 -10.09 38.56 49.81
CA LYS A 312 -9.45 37.26 50.06
C LYS A 312 -10.25 36.06 49.57
N THR A 313 -11.54 36.26 49.27
CA THR A 313 -12.45 35.25 48.72
C THR A 313 -13.31 35.88 47.62
N ALA A 314 -13.96 35.05 46.80
CA ALA A 314 -14.81 35.51 45.70
C ALA A 314 -16.28 35.71 46.10
N LYS A 315 -16.67 35.27 47.31
CA LYS A 315 -18.04 35.29 47.84
C LYS A 315 -18.77 36.64 47.75
N ASN A 316 -18.06 37.75 47.94
CA ASN A 316 -18.63 39.09 48.00
C ASN A 316 -18.56 39.87 46.67
N GLY A 317 -18.41 39.17 45.54
CA GLY A 317 -18.44 39.81 44.23
C GLY A 317 -19.85 40.19 43.76
N SER A 318 -19.95 40.72 42.55
CA SER A 318 -21.23 41.06 41.91
C SER A 318 -21.17 40.83 40.40
N TRP A 319 -22.31 40.44 39.79
CA TRP A 319 -22.42 40.31 38.34
C TRP A 319 -22.43 41.67 37.66
N GLN A 320 -21.58 41.83 36.65
CA GLN A 320 -21.40 43.07 35.89
C GLN A 320 -21.50 42.77 34.39
N PRO A 321 -22.06 43.69 33.58
CA PRO A 321 -22.28 43.43 32.15
C PRO A 321 -20.97 43.38 31.36
N GLY A 322 -20.84 42.38 30.49
CA GLY A 322 -19.77 42.29 29.50
C GLY A 322 -20.10 43.03 28.19
N PRO A 323 -19.24 42.96 27.17
CA PRO A 323 -19.40 43.65 25.89
C PRO A 323 -20.50 43.04 24.99
N GLY A 324 -20.91 41.80 25.26
CA GLY A 324 -21.88 41.04 24.50
C GLY A 324 -21.50 40.87 23.03
N LEU A 325 -22.52 40.81 22.16
CA LEU A 325 -22.37 40.58 20.72
C LEU A 325 -21.61 41.71 20.00
N ALA A 326 -21.49 42.90 20.60
CA ALA A 326 -20.83 44.04 19.97
C ALA A 326 -19.34 43.75 19.68
N LEU A 327 -18.66 43.05 20.60
CA LEU A 327 -17.29 42.62 20.41
C LEU A 327 -17.16 41.65 19.25
N PHE A 328 -17.94 40.57 19.24
CA PHE A 328 -17.82 39.54 18.21
C PHE A 328 -18.22 40.03 16.81
N ARG A 329 -19.15 41.00 16.72
CA ARG A 329 -19.41 41.71 15.45
C ARG A 329 -18.22 42.55 15.00
N ALA A 330 -17.51 43.21 15.91
CA ALA A 330 -16.31 43.97 15.57
C ALA A 330 -15.20 43.03 15.06
N VAL A 331 -15.03 41.86 15.69
CA VAL A 331 -14.11 40.81 15.25
C VAL A 331 -14.50 40.27 13.87
N GLU A 332 -15.78 39.91 13.67
CA GLU A 332 -16.28 39.41 12.39
C GLU A 332 -16.13 40.44 11.27
N ASN A 333 -16.39 41.72 11.54
CA ASN A 333 -16.21 42.80 10.57
C ASN A 333 -14.74 43.01 10.18
N ALA A 334 -13.80 42.80 11.11
CA ALA A 334 -12.38 43.05 10.90
C ALA A 334 -11.64 41.85 10.30
N LEU A 335 -11.99 40.63 10.71
CA LEU A 335 -11.24 39.40 10.40
C LEU A 335 -12.07 38.38 9.58
N GLY A 336 -13.35 38.64 9.38
CA GLY A 336 -14.28 37.70 8.75
C GLY A 336 -14.81 36.63 9.72
N SER A 337 -15.49 35.62 9.17
CA SER A 337 -15.97 34.48 9.95
C SER A 337 -14.80 33.60 10.38
N LEU A 338 -14.65 33.41 11.69
CA LEU A 338 -13.55 32.64 12.29
C LEU A 338 -14.09 31.40 13.02
N PRO A 339 -13.36 30.26 13.00
CA PRO A 339 -13.76 29.06 13.72
C PRO A 339 -13.47 29.21 15.21
N ILE A 340 -14.49 29.59 15.97
CA ILE A 340 -14.43 29.83 17.41
C ILE A 340 -15.34 28.84 18.14
N ILE A 341 -14.82 28.23 19.20
CA ILE A 341 -15.58 27.41 20.16
C ILE A 341 -15.76 28.22 21.43
N ALA A 342 -16.99 28.27 21.95
CA ALA A 342 -17.30 28.96 23.19
C ALA A 342 -17.32 27.96 24.35
N GLU A 343 -16.51 28.19 25.38
CA GLU A 343 -16.67 27.48 26.64
C GLU A 343 -17.82 28.09 27.45
N ASP A 344 -18.99 27.47 27.38
CA ASP A 344 -20.17 27.80 28.17
C ASP A 344 -20.34 26.84 29.36
N LEU A 345 -19.33 26.76 30.22
CA LEU A 345 -19.34 25.96 31.45
C LEU A 345 -19.55 26.83 32.71
N GLY A 346 -19.96 26.19 33.82
CA GLY A 346 -20.26 26.85 35.10
C GLY A 346 -21.70 27.39 35.19
N TYR A 347 -21.91 28.50 35.90
CA TYR A 347 -23.24 29.12 36.02
C TYR A 347 -23.67 29.80 34.71
N VAL A 348 -24.39 29.10 33.84
CA VAL A 348 -24.86 29.63 32.54
C VAL A 348 -26.31 30.08 32.60
N ASP A 349 -26.52 31.40 32.59
CA ASP A 349 -27.84 32.04 32.59
C ASP A 349 -28.39 32.31 31.18
N ASP A 350 -29.62 32.84 31.10
CA ASP A 350 -30.28 33.07 29.80
C ASP A 350 -29.58 34.10 28.92
N LYS A 351 -28.82 35.03 29.52
CA LYS A 351 -28.02 36.01 28.76
C LYS A 351 -26.85 35.34 28.06
N ALA A 352 -26.09 34.49 28.76
CA ALA A 352 -25.00 33.72 28.17
C ALA A 352 -25.52 32.78 27.07
N ARG A 353 -26.64 32.08 27.30
CA ARG A 353 -27.29 31.24 26.28
C ARG A 353 -27.74 32.04 25.05
N LYS A 354 -28.24 33.27 25.27
CA LYS A 354 -28.61 34.16 24.17
C LYS A 354 -27.37 34.60 23.38
N LEU A 355 -26.29 34.99 24.05
CA LEU A 355 -25.04 35.38 23.40
C LEU A 355 -24.47 34.24 22.56
N LEU A 356 -24.42 33.03 23.09
CA LEU A 356 -23.98 31.84 22.35
C LEU A 356 -24.82 31.65 21.08
N ARG A 357 -26.15 31.66 21.19
CA ARG A 357 -27.06 31.56 20.03
C ARG A 357 -26.87 32.69 19.02
N ASP A 358 -26.69 33.92 19.48
CA ASP A 358 -26.54 35.09 18.61
C ASP A 358 -25.19 35.08 17.86
N THR A 359 -24.13 34.52 18.46
CA THR A 359 -22.81 34.36 17.82
C THR A 359 -22.76 33.16 16.87
N GLY A 360 -23.58 32.15 17.09
CA GLY A 360 -23.57 30.91 16.31
C GLY A 360 -22.41 29.96 16.62
N PHE A 361 -21.54 30.30 17.59
CA PHE A 361 -20.44 29.44 18.01
C PHE A 361 -20.97 28.15 18.64
N PRO A 362 -20.30 27.00 18.43
CA PRO A 362 -20.60 25.77 19.16
C PRO A 362 -20.26 25.94 20.65
N GLY A 363 -21.19 25.55 21.51
CA GLY A 363 -20.98 25.39 22.94
C GLY A 363 -20.40 24.02 23.30
N MET A 364 -20.02 23.84 24.56
CA MET A 364 -19.45 22.61 25.11
C MET A 364 -20.51 21.74 25.80
N LYS A 365 -20.24 20.43 25.86
CA LYS A 365 -21.01 19.44 26.62
C LYS A 365 -20.08 18.53 27.40
N ILE A 366 -20.29 18.40 28.71
CA ILE A 366 -19.39 17.65 29.60
C ILE A 366 -20.13 16.47 30.22
N LEU A 367 -19.88 15.26 29.73
CA LEU A 367 -20.68 14.08 30.10
C LEU A 367 -20.64 13.80 31.61
N GLU A 368 -19.52 14.02 32.29
CA GLU A 368 -19.41 13.86 33.74
C GLU A 368 -20.46 14.68 34.51
N PHE A 369 -20.74 15.91 34.07
CA PHE A 369 -21.76 16.77 34.70
C PHE A 369 -23.18 16.25 34.46
N GLY A 370 -23.41 15.56 33.33
CA GLY A 370 -24.68 14.94 32.99
C GLY A 370 -25.11 13.88 34.01
N PHE A 371 -24.16 13.04 34.42
CA PHE A 371 -24.45 11.84 35.22
C PHE A 371 -24.56 12.07 36.73
N TYR A 372 -24.38 13.31 37.22
CA TYR A 372 -24.75 13.65 38.60
C TYR A 372 -26.27 13.67 38.82
N ASP A 373 -27.06 13.95 37.77
CA ASP A 373 -28.52 13.98 37.81
C ASP A 373 -29.13 12.63 37.41
N LEU A 374 -29.58 11.86 38.41
CA LEU A 374 -30.22 10.56 38.24
C LEU A 374 -31.57 10.62 37.49
N THR A 375 -32.16 11.80 37.32
CA THR A 375 -33.40 11.96 36.54
C THR A 375 -33.14 12.02 35.03
N GLY A 376 -31.88 12.21 34.62
CA GLY A 376 -31.48 12.35 33.22
C GLY A 376 -31.89 13.66 32.56
N HIS A 377 -32.30 14.68 33.32
CA HIS A 377 -32.72 15.97 32.77
C HIS A 377 -31.56 16.96 32.54
N SER A 378 -30.36 16.66 33.03
CA SER A 378 -29.18 17.51 32.81
C SER A 378 -28.94 17.82 31.33
N VAL A 379 -28.58 19.08 31.04
CA VAL A 379 -28.32 19.57 29.68
C VAL A 379 -27.05 18.98 29.06
N ASP A 380 -26.22 18.32 29.87
CA ASP A 380 -24.99 17.63 29.48
C ASP A 380 -25.18 16.14 29.19
N MET A 381 -26.41 15.61 29.38
CA MET A 381 -26.71 14.23 29.03
C MET A 381 -26.56 13.98 27.52
N PRO A 382 -26.07 12.80 27.09
CA PRO A 382 -25.84 12.50 25.67
C PRO A 382 -27.05 12.72 24.75
N HIS A 383 -28.28 12.49 25.25
CA HIS A 383 -29.51 12.67 24.48
C HIS A 383 -29.97 14.14 24.37
N HIS A 384 -29.35 15.07 25.12
CA HIS A 384 -29.55 16.51 25.01
C HIS A 384 -28.46 17.23 24.22
N CYS A 385 -27.41 16.51 23.78
CA CYS A 385 -26.44 17.05 22.84
C CYS A 385 -27.12 17.51 21.54
N VAL A 386 -26.55 18.53 20.90
CA VAL A 386 -27.01 19.04 19.60
C VAL A 386 -25.85 19.06 18.60
N PRO A 387 -26.09 19.01 17.28
CA PRO A 387 -24.99 18.98 16.31
C PRO A 387 -23.99 20.14 16.45
N ASN A 388 -24.46 21.37 16.65
CA ASN A 388 -23.59 22.54 16.88
C ASN A 388 -23.03 22.61 18.31
N SER A 389 -22.33 21.56 18.74
CA SER A 389 -21.64 21.51 20.03
C SER A 389 -20.36 20.67 19.94
N VAL A 390 -19.48 20.86 20.93
CA VAL A 390 -18.27 20.05 21.15
C VAL A 390 -18.45 19.27 22.45
N VAL A 391 -18.45 17.95 22.38
CA VAL A 391 -18.62 17.08 23.56
C VAL A 391 -17.29 16.58 24.10
N TYR A 392 -17.21 16.45 25.42
CA TYR A 392 -16.09 15.92 26.20
C TYR A 392 -16.63 14.97 27.28
N ILE A 393 -15.79 14.03 27.76
CA ILE A 393 -16.10 13.31 29.02
C ILE A 393 -15.91 14.28 30.18
N GLY A 394 -14.67 14.76 30.33
CA GLY A 394 -14.24 15.85 31.20
C GLY A 394 -13.24 16.75 30.46
N THR A 395 -12.90 17.89 31.05
CA THR A 395 -11.87 18.82 30.56
C THR A 395 -10.56 18.69 31.36
N HIS A 396 -9.61 19.60 31.16
CA HIS A 396 -8.38 19.66 31.95
C HIS A 396 -8.63 20.00 33.43
N ASP A 397 -9.77 20.63 33.74
CA ASP A 397 -10.22 20.99 35.08
C ASP A 397 -11.02 19.87 35.76
N ASN A 398 -11.34 18.79 35.06
CA ASN A 398 -12.11 17.66 35.59
C ASN A 398 -11.18 16.56 36.14
N GLU A 399 -11.74 15.67 36.95
CA GLU A 399 -11.03 14.45 37.33
C GLU A 399 -10.97 13.51 36.12
N VAL A 400 -9.94 12.68 36.02
CA VAL A 400 -9.94 11.64 34.97
C VAL A 400 -11.06 10.63 35.24
N VAL A 401 -11.63 10.05 34.18
CA VAL A 401 -12.90 9.30 34.25
C VAL A 401 -12.95 8.19 35.31
N ASN A 402 -11.83 7.53 35.58
CA ASN A 402 -11.74 6.49 36.61
C ASN A 402 -11.89 7.08 38.02
N GLY A 403 -11.17 8.16 38.31
CA GLY A 403 -11.26 8.83 39.61
C GLY A 403 -12.65 9.43 39.84
N TRP A 404 -13.20 10.07 38.79
CA TRP A 404 -14.57 10.57 38.82
C TRP A 404 -15.58 9.46 39.16
N TYR A 405 -15.52 8.33 38.44
CA TYR A 405 -16.45 7.22 38.65
C TYR A 405 -16.32 6.60 40.05
N ASP A 406 -15.08 6.44 40.55
CA ASP A 406 -14.82 5.90 41.90
C ASP A 406 -15.37 6.81 43.01
N ASN A 407 -15.48 8.12 42.74
CA ASN A 407 -16.02 9.12 43.68
C ASN A 407 -17.55 9.28 43.61
N LEU A 408 -18.24 8.63 42.67
CA LEU A 408 -19.70 8.65 42.58
C LEU A 408 -20.35 7.85 43.72
N THR A 409 -21.58 8.23 44.08
CA THR A 409 -22.43 7.41 44.94
C THR A 409 -22.83 6.11 44.23
N THR A 410 -23.20 5.06 44.98
CA THR A 410 -23.62 3.78 44.40
C THR A 410 -24.77 3.94 43.39
N ASP A 411 -25.78 4.76 43.72
CA ASP A 411 -26.92 5.04 42.82
C ASP A 411 -26.46 5.71 41.51
N GLN A 412 -25.45 6.58 41.56
CA GLN A 412 -24.87 7.23 40.39
C GLN A 412 -24.03 6.26 39.55
N GLN A 413 -23.25 5.38 40.18
CA GLN A 413 -22.51 4.34 39.46
C GLN A 413 -23.46 3.37 38.74
N GLU A 414 -24.52 2.93 39.42
CA GLU A 414 -25.56 2.08 38.83
C GLU A 414 -26.26 2.78 37.67
N PHE A 415 -26.54 4.09 37.79
CA PHE A 415 -27.12 4.89 36.72
C PHE A 415 -26.19 5.01 35.50
N VAL A 416 -24.90 5.29 35.71
CA VAL A 416 -23.88 5.35 34.65
C VAL A 416 -23.76 4.00 33.94
N ASP A 417 -23.67 2.90 34.70
CA ASP A 417 -23.54 1.55 34.15
C ASP A 417 -24.77 1.15 33.34
N ALA A 418 -25.96 1.43 33.86
CA ALA A 418 -27.21 1.16 33.17
C ALA A 418 -27.37 2.00 31.90
N TYR A 419 -27.10 3.31 31.96
CA TYR A 419 -27.24 4.21 30.81
C TYR A 419 -26.23 3.90 29.70
N SER A 420 -24.97 3.67 30.08
CA SER A 420 -23.91 3.32 29.12
C SER A 420 -23.99 1.88 28.62
N ASN A 421 -24.84 1.05 29.25
CA ASN A 421 -24.90 -0.39 29.07
C ASN A 421 -23.49 -1.01 29.22
N ARG A 422 -22.80 -0.67 30.31
CA ARG A 422 -21.44 -1.16 30.60
C ARG A 422 -21.49 -2.63 30.99
N LYS A 423 -20.61 -3.45 30.40
CA LYS A 423 -20.51 -4.87 30.78
C LYS A 423 -19.78 -5.01 32.13
N PRO A 424 -20.05 -6.06 32.94
CA PRO A 424 -19.44 -6.22 34.26
C PRO A 424 -17.90 -6.17 34.30
N ILE A 425 -17.23 -6.61 33.23
CA ILE A 425 -15.76 -6.62 33.11
C ILE A 425 -15.18 -5.47 32.26
N GLU A 426 -16.03 -4.61 31.70
CA GLU A 426 -15.60 -3.50 30.85
C GLU A 426 -15.18 -2.32 31.72
N PRO A 427 -13.96 -1.77 31.60
CA PRO A 427 -13.57 -0.60 32.39
C PRO A 427 -14.41 0.64 32.01
N VAL A 428 -14.71 1.50 32.98
CA VAL A 428 -15.61 2.65 32.79
C VAL A 428 -15.14 3.59 31.68
N ASN A 429 -13.83 3.78 31.53
CA ASN A 429 -13.27 4.64 30.48
C ASN A 429 -13.70 4.20 29.07
N LYS A 430 -13.78 2.88 28.79
CA LYS A 430 -14.22 2.36 27.48
C LYS A 430 -15.71 2.62 27.23
N ALA A 431 -16.54 2.46 28.26
CA ALA A 431 -17.97 2.74 28.17
C ALA A 431 -18.23 4.24 27.94
N MET A 432 -17.50 5.10 28.64
CA MET A 432 -17.60 6.56 28.49
C MET A 432 -17.05 7.07 27.15
N LEU A 433 -15.92 6.53 26.66
CA LEU A 433 -15.40 6.84 25.32
C LEU A 433 -16.38 6.40 24.22
N ARG A 434 -17.05 5.26 24.42
CA ARG A 434 -18.11 4.80 23.51
C ARG A 434 -19.28 5.78 23.49
N LEU A 435 -19.74 6.28 24.64
CA LEU A 435 -20.79 7.30 24.72
C LEU A 435 -20.37 8.64 24.09
N LEU A 436 -19.13 9.08 24.35
CA LEU A 436 -18.56 10.29 23.78
C LEU A 436 -18.62 10.29 22.25
N PHE A 437 -18.12 9.21 21.63
CA PHE A 437 -18.10 9.05 20.18
C PHE A 437 -19.50 8.80 19.61
N ALA A 438 -20.40 8.14 20.34
CA ALA A 438 -21.78 7.94 19.91
C ALA A 438 -22.63 9.21 19.89
N SER A 439 -22.21 10.29 20.56
CA SER A 439 -22.99 11.54 20.68
C SER A 439 -23.38 12.16 19.33
N VAL A 440 -24.41 13.01 19.33
CA VAL A 440 -24.84 13.73 18.12
C VAL A 440 -24.02 15.01 17.84
N SER A 441 -23.13 15.39 18.74
CA SER A 441 -22.25 16.56 18.58
C SER A 441 -21.34 16.41 17.37
N ASN A 442 -21.18 17.48 16.60
CA ASN A 442 -20.29 17.51 15.43
C ASN A 442 -18.84 17.24 15.80
N THR A 443 -18.39 17.63 16.99
CA THR A 443 -17.02 17.39 17.44
C THR A 443 -17.03 16.67 18.78
N ALA A 444 -16.23 15.60 18.88
CA ALA A 444 -15.98 14.88 20.13
C ALA A 444 -14.50 14.95 20.48
N ILE A 445 -14.17 15.45 21.67
CA ILE A 445 -12.78 15.56 22.14
C ILE A 445 -12.62 14.70 23.39
N LEU A 446 -11.68 13.76 23.33
CA LEU A 446 -11.30 12.95 24.49
C LEU A 446 -10.03 13.50 25.16
N THR A 447 -9.84 13.25 26.45
CA THR A 447 -8.55 13.54 27.11
C THR A 447 -7.60 12.35 26.93
N MET A 448 -6.30 12.63 26.81
CA MET A 448 -5.32 11.56 26.65
C MET A 448 -5.32 10.59 27.84
N GLN A 449 -5.52 11.09 29.05
CA GLN A 449 -5.59 10.31 30.28
C GLN A 449 -6.71 9.26 30.25
N ASP A 450 -7.88 9.61 29.71
CA ASP A 450 -9.03 8.70 29.63
C ASP A 450 -8.78 7.57 28.63
N LEU A 451 -8.14 7.86 27.49
CA LEU A 451 -7.71 6.85 26.52
C LEU A 451 -6.70 5.87 27.13
N LEU A 452 -5.74 6.42 27.88
CA LEU A 452 -4.69 5.65 28.53
C LEU A 452 -5.17 4.88 29.77
N ASN A 453 -6.40 5.15 30.23
CA ASN A 453 -6.97 4.59 31.45
C ASN A 453 -6.14 4.92 32.71
N LYS A 454 -5.70 6.17 32.84
CA LYS A 454 -4.83 6.61 33.96
C LYS A 454 -5.63 6.81 35.27
N PRO A 455 -4.97 6.75 36.44
CA PRO A 455 -5.61 6.97 37.75
C PRO A 455 -5.87 8.46 38.04
N ALA A 456 -6.68 8.74 39.06
CA ALA A 456 -7.04 10.09 39.55
C ALA A 456 -5.83 11.05 39.69
N SER A 457 -4.68 10.54 40.12
CA SER A 457 -3.44 11.32 40.31
C SER A 457 -2.83 11.87 39.02
N SER A 458 -3.32 11.45 37.84
CA SER A 458 -2.87 11.93 36.53
C SER A 458 -3.64 13.15 36.01
N ARG A 459 -4.46 13.78 36.85
CA ARG A 459 -5.20 15.00 36.54
C ARG A 459 -4.28 16.15 36.14
N MET A 460 -4.73 16.99 35.20
CA MET A 460 -3.98 18.18 34.77
C MET A 460 -4.09 19.33 35.76
N ASN A 461 -5.30 19.68 36.22
CA ASN A 461 -5.51 20.84 37.07
C ASN A 461 -6.56 20.55 38.16
N ILE A 462 -6.33 21.06 39.36
CA ILE A 462 -7.31 21.11 40.44
C ILE A 462 -7.73 22.58 40.64
N PRO A 463 -8.97 22.96 40.28
CA PRO A 463 -9.44 24.33 40.42
C PRO A 463 -9.22 24.89 41.84
N SER A 464 -8.91 26.18 41.93
CA SER A 464 -8.71 26.93 43.18
C SER A 464 -7.59 26.43 44.12
N THR A 465 -6.62 25.65 43.61
CA THR A 465 -5.42 25.25 44.38
C THR A 465 -4.13 25.93 43.90
N ILE A 466 -3.15 26.04 44.80
CA ILE A 466 -1.82 26.58 44.47
C ILE A 466 -0.81 25.42 44.54
N GLY A 467 -0.21 25.08 43.40
CA GLY A 467 0.80 24.02 43.27
C GLY A 467 0.22 22.64 42.95
N GLY A 468 1.02 21.79 42.29
CA GLY A 468 0.61 20.44 41.86
C GLY A 468 -0.17 20.39 40.53
N ASN A 469 -0.38 21.53 39.87
CA ASN A 469 -1.10 21.64 38.61
C ASN A 469 -0.14 21.61 37.41
N TRP A 470 -0.63 21.15 36.27
CA TRP A 470 0.05 21.08 34.96
C TRP A 470 1.28 20.18 34.92
N GLN A 471 1.44 19.28 35.91
CA GLN A 471 2.63 18.46 36.04
C GLN A 471 2.54 17.12 35.31
N TRP A 472 1.36 16.59 35.02
CA TRP A 472 1.24 15.23 34.47
C TRP A 472 1.89 15.08 33.07
N ARG A 473 2.58 13.95 32.86
CA ARG A 473 3.19 13.54 31.60
C ARG A 473 2.87 12.09 31.26
N MET A 474 2.73 11.84 29.97
CA MET A 474 2.61 10.51 29.38
C MET A 474 4.01 9.89 29.20
N ARG A 475 4.12 8.56 29.36
CA ARG A 475 5.32 7.80 28.99
C ARG A 475 5.26 7.34 27.54
N SER A 476 6.41 7.21 26.86
CA SER A 476 6.44 6.78 25.45
C SER A 476 5.83 5.38 25.25
N GLU A 477 5.93 4.50 26.24
CA GLU A 477 5.36 3.14 26.21
C GLU A 477 3.85 3.07 26.52
N ASP A 478 3.23 4.16 26.97
CA ASP A 478 1.80 4.15 27.32
C ASP A 478 0.89 3.92 26.10
N LEU A 479 1.33 4.31 24.90
CA LEU A 479 0.59 4.19 23.64
C LEU A 479 0.78 2.80 22.99
N THR A 480 0.10 1.80 23.54
CA THR A 480 0.13 0.42 23.02
C THR A 480 -0.70 0.25 21.73
N LYS A 481 -0.37 -0.77 20.93
CA LYS A 481 -1.14 -1.15 19.72
C LYS A 481 -2.64 -1.31 20.01
N ASP A 482 -2.99 -1.93 21.13
CA ASP A 482 -4.39 -2.14 21.54
C ASP A 482 -5.15 -0.83 21.76
N LYS A 483 -4.49 0.19 22.33
CA LYS A 483 -5.10 1.50 22.56
C LYS A 483 -5.32 2.24 21.23
N LYS A 484 -4.34 2.17 20.32
CA LYS A 484 -4.47 2.71 18.96
C LYS A 484 -5.62 2.04 18.21
N ALA A 485 -5.63 0.70 18.17
CA ALA A 485 -6.68 -0.08 17.50
C ALA A 485 -8.08 0.19 18.10
N PHE A 486 -8.17 0.32 19.43
CA PHE A 486 -9.42 0.68 20.09
C PHE A 486 -9.92 2.06 19.66
N LEU A 487 -9.04 3.07 19.66
CA LEU A 487 -9.40 4.42 19.24
C LEU A 487 -9.79 4.45 17.75
N SER A 488 -8.98 3.87 16.86
CA SER A 488 -9.30 3.79 15.43
C SER A 488 -10.66 3.13 15.20
N ARG A 489 -10.96 2.03 15.91
CA ARG A 489 -12.27 1.37 15.83
C ARG A 489 -13.41 2.31 16.24
N LEU A 490 -13.27 3.06 17.34
CA LEU A 490 -14.32 4.01 17.75
C LEU A 490 -14.49 5.13 16.71
N THR A 491 -13.39 5.69 16.22
CA THR A 491 -13.39 6.76 15.20
C THR A 491 -14.13 6.31 13.94
N THR A 492 -13.83 5.11 13.42
CA THR A 492 -14.48 4.56 12.23
C THR A 492 -15.93 4.16 12.51
N LEU A 493 -16.19 3.41 13.58
CA LEU A 493 -17.52 2.89 13.92
C LEU A 493 -18.55 4.02 14.05
N TYR A 494 -18.15 5.15 14.62
CA TYR A 494 -19.03 6.29 14.83
C TYR A 494 -18.93 7.36 13.74
N GLN A 495 -18.27 7.08 12.61
CA GLN A 495 -18.14 8.01 11.47
C GLN A 495 -17.58 9.38 11.89
N ARG A 496 -16.50 9.36 12.68
CA ARG A 496 -15.77 10.56 13.13
C ARG A 496 -14.38 10.68 12.53
N GLY A 497 -14.03 9.76 11.63
CA GLY A 497 -12.75 9.76 10.94
C GLY A 497 -12.60 11.00 10.06
N ASN A 498 -11.40 11.56 10.07
CA ASN A 498 -11.05 12.67 9.20
C ASN A 498 -11.05 12.22 7.73
N GLU A 499 -12.16 12.44 7.05
CA GLU A 499 -12.30 12.08 5.63
C GLU A 499 -11.28 12.79 4.75
N ASP A 500 -10.80 13.98 5.11
CA ASP A 500 -9.74 14.65 4.33
C ASP A 500 -8.42 13.87 4.39
N MET A 501 -8.19 13.02 5.41
CA MET A 501 -7.09 12.04 5.42
C MET A 501 -7.39 10.81 4.58
N LEU A 502 -8.67 10.51 4.35
CA LEU A 502 -9.14 9.40 3.50
C LEU A 502 -9.26 9.82 2.02
N THR A 503 -9.37 11.14 1.72
CA THR A 503 -9.75 11.65 0.38
C THR A 503 -8.78 12.66 -0.25
N LYS A 504 -7.53 12.79 0.22
CA LYS A 504 -6.54 13.69 -0.41
C LYS A 504 -5.45 13.01 -1.23
N THR A 505 -5.87 12.07 -2.05
CA THR A 505 -5.31 11.96 -3.39
C THR A 505 -6.19 12.83 -4.30
N LYS A 506 -5.66 13.96 -4.83
CA LYS A 506 -6.38 14.85 -5.78
C LYS A 506 -7.23 14.03 -6.75
N THR A 507 -8.49 14.37 -7.03
CA THR A 507 -9.25 13.61 -8.06
C THR A 507 -8.51 13.66 -9.41
N PHE A 508 -8.71 12.68 -10.28
CA PHE A 508 -7.97 12.62 -11.53
C PHE A 508 -8.29 13.83 -12.42
N THR A 509 -9.54 14.27 -12.39
CA THR A 509 -10.03 15.49 -13.05
C THR A 509 -9.28 16.74 -12.57
N GLN A 510 -9.09 16.91 -11.26
CA GLN A 510 -8.33 18.04 -10.71
C GLN A 510 -6.86 18.00 -11.14
N TYR A 511 -6.25 16.81 -11.09
CA TYR A 511 -4.88 16.62 -11.55
C TYR A 511 -4.70 17.01 -13.02
N VAL A 512 -5.60 16.54 -13.90
CA VAL A 512 -5.56 16.89 -15.33
C VAL A 512 -5.72 18.38 -15.54
N SER A 513 -6.67 19.02 -14.85
CA SER A 513 -6.89 20.46 -14.97
C SER A 513 -5.64 21.26 -14.57
N GLU A 514 -4.90 20.84 -13.56
CA GLU A 514 -3.68 21.51 -13.12
C GLU A 514 -2.48 21.28 -14.04
N LYS A 515 -2.32 20.06 -14.57
CA LYS A 515 -1.15 19.70 -15.40
C LYS A 515 -1.29 20.13 -16.85
N THR A 516 -2.52 20.30 -17.34
CA THR A 516 -2.79 20.55 -18.76
C THR A 516 -3.56 21.82 -19.07
N ASP A 517 -4.07 22.52 -18.05
CA ASP A 517 -5.02 23.64 -18.17
C ASP A 517 -6.28 23.30 -19.01
N LYS A 518 -6.67 22.01 -19.07
CA LYS A 518 -7.81 21.48 -19.84
C LYS A 518 -8.66 20.53 -19.00
N ASN A 519 -9.92 20.36 -19.40
CA ASN A 519 -10.81 19.35 -18.81
C ASN A 519 -10.67 18.00 -19.51
N LEU A 520 -11.08 16.91 -18.83
CA LEU A 520 -11.06 15.55 -19.39
C LEU A 520 -11.81 15.42 -20.74
N SER A 521 -12.91 16.14 -20.91
CA SER A 521 -13.70 16.11 -22.14
C SER A 521 -12.97 16.66 -23.37
N GLU A 522 -11.92 17.46 -23.16
CA GLU A 522 -11.15 18.15 -24.21
C GLU A 522 -9.90 17.37 -24.64
N LEU A 523 -9.51 16.32 -23.90
CA LEU A 523 -8.33 15.52 -24.17
C LEU A 523 -8.64 14.30 -25.04
N SER A 524 -7.68 13.86 -25.86
CA SER A 524 -7.76 12.57 -26.54
C SER A 524 -7.53 11.41 -25.55
N ASN A 525 -7.89 10.18 -25.92
CA ASN A 525 -7.68 9.03 -25.03
C ASN A 525 -6.19 8.79 -24.74
N GLU A 526 -5.33 9.07 -25.72
CA GLU A 526 -3.87 8.97 -25.60
C GLU A 526 -3.34 9.99 -24.58
N ALA A 527 -3.78 11.25 -24.68
CA ALA A 527 -3.40 12.27 -23.71
C ALA A 527 -3.91 11.95 -22.30
N ILE A 528 -5.13 11.39 -22.17
CA ILE A 528 -5.68 10.93 -20.89
C ILE A 528 -4.84 9.78 -20.33
N TYR A 529 -4.43 8.81 -21.16
CA TYR A 529 -3.55 7.72 -20.75
C TYR A 529 -2.23 8.25 -20.18
N THR A 530 -1.54 9.16 -20.88
CA THR A 530 -0.29 9.77 -20.38
C THR A 530 -0.50 10.49 -19.06
N GLN A 531 -1.62 11.23 -18.89
CA GLN A 531 -1.91 11.87 -17.61
C GLN A 531 -2.22 10.86 -16.50
N LEU A 532 -2.90 9.76 -16.79
CA LEU A 532 -3.14 8.68 -15.82
C LEU A 532 -1.83 7.99 -15.41
N LEU A 533 -0.93 7.74 -16.37
CA LEU A 533 0.40 7.21 -16.11
C LEU A 533 1.14 8.06 -15.08
N HIS A 534 1.28 9.37 -15.35
CA HIS A 534 1.95 10.30 -14.44
C HIS A 534 1.24 10.40 -13.09
N TYR A 535 -0.09 10.46 -13.09
CA TYR A 535 -0.90 10.54 -11.87
C TYR A 535 -0.70 9.35 -10.94
N VAL A 536 -0.58 8.15 -11.51
CA VAL A 536 -0.31 6.91 -10.75
C VAL A 536 1.15 6.85 -10.32
N GLN A 537 2.11 7.23 -11.17
CA GLN A 537 3.53 7.28 -10.81
C GLN A 537 3.80 8.26 -9.66
N GLU A 538 3.27 9.48 -9.71
CA GLU A 538 3.41 10.47 -8.63
C GLU A 538 2.83 9.95 -7.30
N ARG A 539 1.80 9.11 -7.35
CA ARG A 539 1.22 8.49 -6.14
C ARG A 539 2.02 7.35 -5.60
N ALA A 540 2.54 6.52 -6.50
CA ALA A 540 3.38 5.42 -6.13
C ALA A 540 4.73 5.92 -5.59
N GLU A 541 5.27 7.03 -6.13
CA GLU A 541 6.55 7.63 -5.72
C GLU A 541 6.61 7.90 -4.20
N ASP A 542 5.52 8.41 -3.63
CA ASP A 542 5.41 8.73 -2.20
C ASP A 542 5.27 7.50 -1.28
N LEU A 543 5.05 6.30 -1.82
CA LEU A 543 4.89 5.09 -1.01
C LEU A 543 6.26 4.52 -0.59
N PRO A 544 6.49 4.24 0.71
CA PRO A 544 7.70 3.57 1.17
C PRO A 544 7.80 2.12 0.67
N LYS A 545 9.02 1.58 0.68
CA LYS A 545 9.25 0.14 0.49
C LYS A 545 8.81 -0.67 1.70
N ASN A 546 8.52 -1.95 1.49
CA ASN A 546 8.49 -2.93 2.58
C ASN A 546 9.88 -3.04 3.25
N ASP A 547 9.93 -3.34 4.55
CA ASP A 547 11.12 -3.18 5.39
C ASP A 547 11.57 -4.43 6.16
N SER A 548 11.02 -5.62 5.86
CA SER A 548 11.51 -6.87 6.43
C SER A 548 13.02 -7.02 6.22
N LYS A 549 13.73 -7.46 7.26
CA LYS A 549 15.20 -7.53 7.26
C LYS A 549 15.73 -8.44 6.15
N ARG A 550 15.18 -9.66 6.06
CA ARG A 550 15.49 -10.63 5.02
C ARG A 550 14.65 -10.34 3.79
N LYS A 551 15.25 -9.71 2.78
CA LYS A 551 14.59 -9.38 1.52
C LYS A 551 14.62 -10.57 0.56
N VAL A 552 13.50 -10.86 -0.09
CA VAL A 552 13.40 -11.91 -1.13
C VAL A 552 13.75 -11.32 -2.49
N TYR A 553 14.61 -12.00 -3.23
CA TYR A 553 14.95 -11.67 -4.62
C TYR A 553 14.46 -12.81 -5.52
N TYR A 554 13.38 -12.56 -6.26
CA TYR A 554 12.81 -13.55 -7.18
C TYR A 554 13.39 -13.34 -8.58
N ILE A 555 14.36 -14.16 -8.97
CA ILE A 555 15.06 -14.00 -10.24
C ILE A 555 14.38 -14.84 -11.33
N SER A 556 13.94 -14.20 -12.40
CA SER A 556 13.25 -14.85 -13.51
C SER A 556 13.67 -14.27 -14.85
N ALA A 557 13.90 -15.14 -15.83
CA ALA A 557 14.17 -14.74 -17.22
C ALA A 557 12.94 -14.14 -17.92
N GLU A 558 11.74 -14.28 -17.35
CA GLU A 558 10.53 -13.65 -17.89
C GLU A 558 9.59 -13.13 -16.80
N PHE A 559 8.93 -12.01 -17.10
CA PHE A 559 7.84 -11.42 -16.33
C PHE A 559 6.71 -11.04 -17.29
N LEU A 560 5.71 -11.91 -17.44
CA LEU A 560 4.57 -11.64 -18.31
C LEU A 560 3.55 -10.76 -17.56
N ILE A 561 3.94 -9.52 -17.26
CA ILE A 561 3.27 -8.64 -16.29
C ILE A 561 1.92 -8.12 -16.78
N GLY A 562 1.72 -7.97 -18.09
CA GLY A 562 0.51 -7.42 -18.68
C GLY A 562 0.44 -5.90 -18.53
N LYS A 563 -0.61 -5.27 -19.09
CA LYS A 563 -0.90 -3.84 -18.89
C LYS A 563 -0.96 -3.50 -17.40
N LEU A 564 -0.42 -2.38 -16.98
CA LEU A 564 -0.25 -2.00 -15.58
C LEU A 564 -1.28 -0.97 -15.12
N LEU A 565 -1.83 -0.13 -16.02
CA LEU A 565 -2.70 0.98 -15.63
C LEU A 565 -3.86 0.52 -14.72
N SER A 566 -4.68 -0.41 -15.19
CA SER A 566 -5.86 -0.85 -14.46
C SER A 566 -5.50 -1.61 -13.18
N ASN A 567 -4.43 -2.41 -13.21
CA ASN A 567 -3.94 -3.14 -12.04
C ASN A 567 -3.50 -2.16 -10.94
N ASN A 568 -2.75 -1.11 -11.30
CA ASN A 568 -2.28 -0.10 -10.38
C ASN A 568 -3.43 0.74 -9.82
N LEU A 569 -4.39 1.15 -10.66
CA LEU A 569 -5.58 1.86 -10.22
C LEU A 569 -6.43 1.04 -9.23
N ILE A 570 -6.53 -0.29 -9.43
CA ILE A 570 -7.23 -1.20 -8.53
C ILE A 570 -6.49 -1.33 -7.20
N ASN A 571 -5.17 -1.55 -7.24
CA ASN A 571 -4.37 -1.71 -6.03
C ASN A 571 -4.32 -0.42 -5.20
N LEU A 572 -4.38 0.75 -5.84
CA LEU A 572 -4.54 2.05 -5.17
C LEU A 572 -5.97 2.36 -4.70
N GLY A 573 -6.96 1.53 -5.02
CA GLY A 573 -8.36 1.74 -4.63
C GLY A 573 -9.08 2.89 -5.38
N ILE A 574 -8.52 3.37 -6.50
CA ILE A 574 -9.02 4.55 -7.23
C ILE A 574 -9.66 4.23 -8.60
N TYR A 575 -9.63 2.97 -9.04
CA TYR A 575 -10.15 2.56 -10.35
C TYR A 575 -11.61 2.99 -10.59
N LYS A 576 -12.49 2.74 -9.61
CA LYS A 576 -13.93 3.06 -9.74
C LYS A 576 -14.13 4.57 -9.90
N THR A 577 -13.48 5.37 -9.07
CA THR A 577 -13.57 6.84 -9.12
C THR A 577 -13.07 7.37 -10.46
N VAL A 578 -11.91 6.91 -10.94
CA VAL A 578 -11.37 7.30 -12.26
C VAL A 578 -12.33 6.90 -13.40
N LYS A 579 -12.90 5.69 -13.35
CA LYS A 579 -13.88 5.22 -14.33
C LYS A 579 -15.13 6.11 -14.37
N GLU A 580 -15.64 6.50 -13.20
CA GLU A 580 -16.80 7.38 -13.07
C GLU A 580 -16.51 8.81 -13.57
N GLU A 581 -15.33 9.35 -13.24
CA GLU A 581 -14.88 10.67 -13.73
C GLU A 581 -14.75 10.69 -15.26
N LEU A 582 -14.15 9.66 -15.86
CA LEU A 582 -14.05 9.51 -17.31
C LEU A 582 -15.43 9.39 -17.97
N ALA A 583 -16.32 8.58 -17.41
CA ALA A 583 -17.67 8.41 -17.93
C ALA A 583 -18.47 9.72 -17.87
N ALA A 584 -18.35 10.49 -16.79
CA ALA A 584 -18.96 11.82 -16.67
C ALA A 584 -18.43 12.81 -17.73
N ALA A 585 -17.19 12.65 -18.16
CA ALA A 585 -16.58 13.41 -19.26
C ALA A 585 -16.87 12.84 -20.66
N GLY A 586 -17.70 11.79 -20.78
CA GLY A 586 -18.03 11.14 -22.04
C GLY A 586 -16.91 10.25 -22.61
N LYS A 587 -16.01 9.76 -21.76
CA LYS A 587 -14.86 8.91 -22.12
C LYS A 587 -15.04 7.49 -21.56
N SER A 588 -14.66 6.48 -22.34
CA SER A 588 -14.63 5.10 -21.86
C SER A 588 -13.24 4.77 -21.31
N ILE A 589 -13.16 4.34 -20.06
CA ILE A 589 -11.89 3.85 -19.48
C ILE A 589 -11.28 2.72 -20.33
N SER A 590 -12.11 1.86 -20.93
CA SER A 590 -11.62 0.76 -21.76
C SER A 590 -10.83 1.23 -22.98
N GLN A 591 -11.25 2.34 -23.60
CA GLN A 591 -10.55 2.89 -24.76
C GLN A 591 -9.24 3.60 -24.36
N VAL A 592 -9.16 4.09 -23.12
CA VAL A 592 -7.93 4.67 -22.56
C VAL A 592 -6.95 3.56 -22.19
N GLU A 593 -7.43 2.47 -21.58
CA GLU A 593 -6.63 1.26 -21.30
C GLU A 593 -6.07 0.64 -22.59
N ASP A 594 -6.79 0.72 -23.71
CA ASP A 594 -6.35 0.20 -25.01
C ASP A 594 -5.14 0.96 -25.59
N VAL A 595 -4.87 2.19 -25.14
CA VAL A 595 -3.66 2.97 -25.53
C VAL A 595 -2.38 2.31 -25.02
N GLU A 596 -2.41 1.75 -23.81
CA GLU A 596 -1.23 1.13 -23.20
C GLU A 596 -0.73 -0.04 -24.06
N LEU A 597 0.56 -0.03 -24.42
CA LEU A 597 1.22 -1.20 -24.98
C LEU A 597 1.56 -2.18 -23.86
N GLU A 598 1.21 -3.45 -24.05
CA GLU A 598 1.53 -4.48 -23.06
C GLU A 598 3.05 -4.69 -22.97
N PRO A 599 3.67 -4.62 -21.78
CA PRO A 599 5.09 -4.87 -21.64
C PRO A 599 5.51 -6.24 -22.16
N SER A 600 6.38 -6.27 -23.16
CA SER A 600 6.86 -7.49 -23.82
C SER A 600 7.96 -8.19 -23.01
N LEU A 601 7.72 -8.41 -21.72
CA LEU A 601 8.74 -8.90 -20.77
C LEU A 601 8.64 -10.41 -20.49
N GLY A 602 7.72 -11.11 -21.13
CA GLY A 602 7.55 -12.56 -20.94
C GLY A 602 6.85 -13.26 -22.10
N ASN A 603 6.76 -14.58 -22.00
CA ASN A 603 6.11 -15.43 -22.99
C ASN A 603 5.02 -16.31 -22.36
N GLY A 604 5.38 -17.10 -21.34
CA GLY A 604 4.60 -18.26 -20.93
C GLY A 604 4.00 -18.21 -19.53
N GLY A 605 3.68 -19.40 -19.04
CA GLY A 605 3.16 -19.62 -17.69
C GLY A 605 4.17 -19.30 -16.60
N LEU A 606 5.47 -19.48 -16.86
CA LEU A 606 6.56 -19.17 -15.92
C LEU A 606 6.61 -17.67 -15.63
N GLY A 607 6.62 -16.84 -16.67
CA GLY A 607 6.62 -15.39 -16.53
C GLY A 607 5.32 -14.85 -15.97
N ARG A 608 4.18 -15.48 -16.27
CA ARG A 608 2.90 -15.07 -15.69
C ARG A 608 2.81 -15.42 -14.20
N LEU A 609 3.41 -16.53 -13.79
CA LEU A 609 3.52 -16.92 -12.40
C LEU A 609 4.40 -15.93 -11.63
N ALA A 610 5.59 -15.60 -12.15
CA ALA A 610 6.47 -14.60 -11.56
C ALA A 610 5.73 -13.26 -11.34
N SER A 611 4.94 -12.81 -12.33
CA SER A 611 4.12 -11.60 -12.19
C SER A 611 2.98 -11.71 -11.17
N CYS A 612 2.35 -12.89 -11.00
CA CYS A 612 1.37 -13.10 -9.94
C CYS A 612 2.03 -13.13 -8.55
N PHE A 613 3.23 -13.67 -8.46
CA PHE A 613 3.99 -13.79 -7.22
C PHE A 613 4.43 -12.44 -6.69
N ILE A 614 5.02 -11.58 -7.52
CA ILE A 614 5.41 -10.22 -7.08
C ILE A 614 4.21 -9.36 -6.68
N ASP A 615 3.05 -9.50 -7.35
CA ASP A 615 1.80 -8.83 -6.96
C ASP A 615 1.30 -9.31 -5.58
N SER A 616 1.46 -10.60 -5.29
CA SER A 616 1.07 -11.19 -4.01
C SER A 616 2.06 -10.84 -2.89
N MET A 617 3.36 -10.82 -3.18
CA MET A 617 4.39 -10.32 -2.23
C MET A 617 4.07 -8.88 -1.80
N ALA A 618 3.76 -8.00 -2.76
CA ALA A 618 3.39 -6.62 -2.46
C ALA A 618 2.08 -6.54 -1.66
N THR A 619 1.08 -7.36 -2.00
CA THR A 619 -0.21 -7.40 -1.31
C THR A 619 -0.10 -7.90 0.14
N LEU A 620 0.80 -8.86 0.40
CA LEU A 620 1.05 -9.42 1.73
C LEU A 620 2.06 -8.60 2.56
N GLY A 621 2.60 -7.51 2.02
CA GLY A 621 3.60 -6.69 2.71
C GLY A 621 4.98 -7.35 2.83
N ILE A 622 5.25 -8.38 2.02
CA ILE A 622 6.56 -9.05 1.98
C ILE A 622 7.55 -8.13 1.28
N ASN A 623 8.72 -7.95 1.88
CA ASN A 623 9.86 -7.30 1.23
C ASN A 623 10.48 -8.25 0.19
N GLY A 624 9.80 -8.36 -0.96
CA GLY A 624 10.16 -9.26 -2.05
C GLY A 624 10.14 -8.53 -3.40
N GLU A 625 11.25 -8.58 -4.12
CA GLU A 625 11.41 -7.91 -5.41
C GLU A 625 11.74 -8.89 -6.53
N GLY A 626 11.13 -8.67 -7.69
CA GLY A 626 11.47 -9.39 -8.91
C GLY A 626 12.76 -8.85 -9.54
N VAL A 627 13.56 -9.72 -10.15
CA VAL A 627 14.74 -9.33 -10.93
C VAL A 627 14.73 -10.04 -12.28
N GLY A 628 14.81 -9.27 -13.37
CA GLY A 628 14.80 -9.78 -14.73
C GLY A 628 15.52 -8.85 -15.72
N LEU A 629 15.27 -9.04 -17.02
CA LEU A 629 15.81 -8.21 -18.09
C LEU A 629 14.74 -7.33 -18.75
N ASN A 630 15.13 -6.12 -19.15
CA ASN A 630 14.25 -5.20 -19.88
C ASN A 630 14.22 -5.54 -21.38
N TYR A 631 13.44 -6.54 -21.79
CA TYR A 631 13.37 -6.93 -23.20
C TYR A 631 12.65 -5.88 -24.06
N HIS A 632 13.30 -5.39 -25.10
CA HIS A 632 12.74 -4.35 -25.98
C HIS A 632 11.69 -4.89 -26.95
N CYS A 633 11.80 -6.16 -27.35
CA CYS A 633 10.96 -6.78 -28.37
C CYS A 633 10.23 -8.04 -27.90
N GLY A 634 10.43 -8.46 -26.63
CA GLY A 634 9.93 -9.72 -26.06
C GLY A 634 10.28 -10.95 -26.89
N LEU A 635 9.38 -11.93 -26.94
CA LEU A 635 9.58 -13.13 -27.77
C LEU A 635 9.43 -12.79 -29.26
N PHE A 636 8.23 -12.37 -29.67
CA PHE A 636 7.88 -11.77 -30.96
C PHE A 636 6.38 -11.41 -30.98
N LYS A 637 5.98 -10.52 -31.87
CA LYS A 637 4.59 -10.21 -32.23
C LYS A 637 4.15 -11.20 -33.29
N GLN A 638 3.15 -12.02 -32.96
CA GLN A 638 2.61 -13.00 -33.89
C GLN A 638 1.74 -12.30 -34.93
N VAL A 639 1.94 -12.61 -36.21
CA VAL A 639 1.08 -12.13 -37.30
C VAL A 639 0.70 -13.30 -38.18
N PHE A 640 -0.56 -13.39 -38.61
CA PHE A 640 -0.98 -14.42 -39.55
C PHE A 640 -0.96 -13.92 -40.99
N ARG A 641 -0.24 -14.62 -41.88
CA ARG A 641 -0.21 -14.35 -43.32
C ARG A 641 -0.36 -15.65 -44.09
N ASN A 642 -1.31 -15.71 -45.03
CA ASN A 642 -1.57 -16.90 -45.86
C ASN A 642 -1.69 -18.19 -45.02
N ASN A 643 -2.53 -18.15 -43.99
CA ASN A 643 -2.74 -19.23 -43.02
C ASN A 643 -1.48 -19.72 -42.30
N GLN A 644 -0.45 -18.89 -42.12
CA GLN A 644 0.77 -19.25 -41.41
C GLN A 644 1.13 -18.21 -40.35
N GLN A 645 1.85 -18.64 -39.30
CA GLN A 645 2.45 -17.74 -38.33
C GLN A 645 3.72 -17.10 -38.91
N GLU A 646 3.76 -15.77 -38.87
CA GLU A 646 4.95 -14.95 -39.04
C GLU A 646 5.32 -14.31 -37.69
N ALA A 647 6.60 -13.93 -37.55
CA ALA A 647 7.14 -13.31 -36.36
C ALA A 647 7.70 -11.92 -36.68
N GLU A 648 7.21 -10.90 -35.98
CA GLU A 648 7.69 -9.51 -36.06
C GLU A 648 8.21 -9.07 -34.68
N PRO A 649 9.04 -8.02 -34.57
CA PRO A 649 9.45 -7.50 -33.26
C PRO A 649 8.24 -6.94 -32.48
N ASN A 650 8.17 -7.19 -31.17
CA ASN A 650 7.08 -6.71 -30.31
C ASN A 650 7.52 -5.52 -29.45
N TYR A 651 7.80 -4.38 -30.09
CA TYR A 651 8.14 -3.14 -29.40
C TYR A 651 7.02 -2.69 -28.46
N TRP A 652 7.39 -2.18 -27.27
CA TRP A 652 6.44 -1.73 -26.26
C TRP A 652 6.90 -0.51 -25.45
N ILE A 653 8.21 -0.25 -25.41
CA ILE A 653 8.79 0.85 -24.64
C ILE A 653 8.56 2.16 -25.39
N GLU A 654 7.84 3.07 -24.75
CA GLU A 654 7.63 4.45 -25.16
C GLU A 654 8.43 5.40 -24.25
N ASP A 655 8.61 6.65 -24.66
CA ASP A 655 9.32 7.67 -23.85
C ASP A 655 8.65 7.86 -22.47
N ASP A 656 7.32 7.96 -22.46
CA ASP A 656 6.50 7.94 -21.24
C ASP A 656 6.01 6.51 -21.00
N SER A 657 6.62 5.82 -20.03
CA SER A 657 6.25 4.46 -19.64
C SER A 657 6.29 4.26 -18.12
N TRP A 658 5.91 3.06 -17.67
CA TRP A 658 6.02 2.68 -16.25
C TRP A 658 7.45 2.44 -15.77
N LEU A 659 8.44 2.48 -16.67
CA LEU A 659 9.85 2.34 -16.30
C LEU A 659 10.33 3.60 -15.58
N ILE A 660 10.92 3.39 -14.40
CA ILE A 660 11.52 4.41 -13.56
C ILE A 660 13.04 4.25 -13.66
N PRO A 661 13.74 5.14 -14.39
CA PRO A 661 15.18 5.06 -14.51
C PRO A 661 15.88 5.24 -13.17
N THR A 662 17.00 4.54 -12.98
CA THR A 662 17.84 4.68 -11.79
C THR A 662 19.27 5.07 -12.16
N ASN A 663 20.05 5.51 -11.16
CA ASN A 663 21.49 5.72 -11.33
C ASN A 663 22.32 4.46 -11.01
N ILE A 664 21.67 3.29 -10.81
CA ILE A 664 22.34 2.04 -10.48
C ILE A 664 22.90 1.42 -11.77
N SER A 665 24.18 1.08 -11.73
CA SER A 665 24.92 0.50 -12.84
C SER A 665 26.03 -0.41 -12.33
N TYR A 666 26.15 -1.59 -12.93
CA TYR A 666 27.15 -2.58 -12.58
C TYR A 666 28.04 -2.96 -13.76
N ASP A 667 29.25 -3.39 -13.43
CA ASP A 667 30.14 -4.04 -14.38
C ASP A 667 29.87 -5.54 -14.39
N VAL A 668 29.57 -6.08 -15.58
CA VAL A 668 29.38 -7.52 -15.79
C VAL A 668 30.53 -8.05 -16.66
N PRO A 669 31.46 -8.84 -16.11
CA PRO A 669 32.63 -9.32 -16.83
C PRO A 669 32.33 -10.55 -17.68
N PHE A 670 32.66 -10.48 -18.97
CA PHE A 670 32.74 -11.64 -19.86
C PHE A 670 34.20 -11.86 -20.29
N ARG A 671 34.49 -13.00 -20.93
CA ARG A 671 35.84 -13.37 -21.37
C ARG A 671 36.56 -12.25 -22.14
N HIS A 672 35.86 -11.59 -23.05
CA HIS A 672 36.46 -10.67 -24.02
C HIS A 672 36.14 -9.19 -23.77
N PHE A 673 35.18 -8.89 -22.89
CA PHE A 673 34.75 -7.53 -22.60
C PHE A 673 33.95 -7.47 -21.29
N THR A 674 33.80 -6.27 -20.75
CA THR A 674 32.88 -5.98 -19.65
C THR A 674 31.72 -5.17 -20.21
N LEU A 675 30.49 -5.50 -19.81
CA LEU A 675 29.31 -4.69 -20.08
C LEU A 675 28.98 -3.83 -18.87
N LYS A 676 28.53 -2.60 -19.13
CA LYS A 676 27.90 -1.74 -18.13
C LYS A 676 26.39 -1.94 -18.21
N SER A 677 25.79 -2.29 -17.09
CA SER A 677 24.33 -2.35 -17.00
C SER A 677 23.73 -0.98 -16.68
N ARG A 678 22.45 -0.84 -16.97
CA ARG A 678 21.54 0.15 -16.42
C ARG A 678 20.37 -0.59 -15.78
N LEU A 679 19.77 0.02 -14.76
CA LEU A 679 18.60 -0.52 -14.08
C LEU A 679 17.42 0.42 -14.22
N ASP A 680 16.32 -0.12 -14.72
CA ASP A 680 14.99 0.49 -14.66
C ASP A 680 14.12 -0.29 -13.67
N ARG A 681 13.25 0.41 -12.96
CA ARG A 681 12.30 -0.19 -12.00
C ARG A 681 10.87 -0.01 -12.47
N ILE A 682 10.02 -0.98 -12.16
CA ILE A 682 8.56 -0.84 -12.22
C ILE A 682 8.01 -0.95 -10.80
N ASP A 683 7.15 -0.02 -10.40
CA ASP A 683 6.43 -0.09 -9.13
C ASP A 683 5.45 -1.29 -9.13
N ILE A 684 5.58 -2.16 -8.14
CA ILE A 684 4.64 -3.26 -7.88
C ILE A 684 3.83 -2.90 -6.64
N LEU A 685 2.58 -2.50 -6.88
CA LEU A 685 1.66 -2.03 -5.84
C LEU A 685 0.89 -3.20 -5.24
N GLY A 686 0.78 -3.25 -3.91
CA GLY A 686 -0.06 -4.22 -3.20
C GLY A 686 -1.52 -3.76 -3.10
N TYR A 687 -2.46 -4.70 -3.06
CA TYR A 687 -3.89 -4.37 -2.95
C TYR A 687 -4.20 -3.60 -1.66
N HIS A 688 -4.57 -2.33 -1.79
CA HIS A 688 -4.85 -1.39 -0.68
C HIS A 688 -3.73 -1.30 0.36
N GLN A 689 -2.47 -1.41 -0.08
CA GLN A 689 -1.30 -1.24 0.79
C GLN A 689 -0.75 0.18 0.72
N ASP A 690 -0.17 0.63 1.83
CA ASP A 690 0.54 1.91 1.95
C ASP A 690 2.04 1.79 1.63
N ARG A 691 2.46 0.61 1.17
CA ARG A 691 3.83 0.25 0.77
C ARG A 691 3.87 -0.36 -0.62
N LYS A 692 5.04 -0.30 -1.24
CA LYS A 692 5.30 -0.88 -2.57
C LYS A 692 6.57 -1.72 -2.61
N ASN A 693 6.67 -2.56 -3.64
CA ASN A 693 7.90 -3.24 -4.04
C ASN A 693 8.32 -2.79 -5.45
N TYR A 694 9.47 -3.28 -5.91
CA TYR A 694 9.94 -3.08 -7.28
C TYR A 694 10.05 -4.40 -8.06
N LEU A 695 9.80 -4.31 -9.36
CA LEU A 695 10.38 -5.20 -10.35
C LEU A 695 11.61 -4.51 -10.94
N ASN A 696 12.78 -5.12 -10.76
CA ASN A 696 14.08 -4.61 -11.20
C ASN A 696 14.41 -5.21 -12.58
N LEU A 697 14.48 -4.38 -13.61
CA LEU A 697 14.75 -4.80 -14.99
C LEU A 697 16.10 -4.26 -15.44
N PHE A 698 17.07 -5.16 -15.61
CA PHE A 698 18.40 -4.80 -16.06
C PHE A 698 18.50 -4.75 -17.58
N ASP A 699 19.32 -3.82 -18.05
CA ASP A 699 19.48 -3.53 -19.46
C ASP A 699 20.88 -2.97 -19.76
N ILE A 700 21.18 -2.70 -21.03
CA ILE A 700 22.39 -2.01 -21.49
C ILE A 700 22.01 -0.76 -22.29
N ASP A 701 22.91 0.23 -22.32
CA ASP A 701 22.81 1.30 -23.32
C ASP A 701 23.42 0.86 -24.65
N GLY A 702 23.04 1.55 -25.74
CA GLY A 702 23.65 1.35 -27.05
C GLY A 702 23.11 0.16 -27.85
N LEU A 703 21.90 -0.32 -27.54
CA LEU A 703 21.18 -1.27 -28.40
C LEU A 703 21.02 -0.72 -29.82
N ASP A 704 21.08 -1.62 -30.81
CA ASP A 704 20.91 -1.28 -32.22
C ASP A 704 19.74 -2.06 -32.83
N TYR A 705 18.55 -1.45 -32.86
CA TYR A 705 17.38 -2.02 -33.54
C TYR A 705 17.62 -2.24 -35.04
N GLY A 706 18.58 -1.55 -35.65
CA GLY A 706 18.97 -1.74 -37.04
C GLY A 706 19.60 -3.11 -37.33
N LEU A 707 19.96 -3.89 -36.31
CA LEU A 707 20.35 -5.29 -36.46
C LEU A 707 19.18 -6.19 -36.90
N ILE A 708 17.95 -5.80 -36.56
CA ILE A 708 16.74 -6.53 -36.93
C ILE A 708 16.48 -6.31 -38.42
N LYS A 709 16.43 -7.40 -39.19
CA LYS A 709 16.22 -7.39 -40.64
C LYS A 709 14.81 -7.88 -40.98
N ASP A 710 14.70 -9.10 -41.50
CA ASP A 710 13.44 -9.69 -41.92
C ASP A 710 12.80 -10.46 -40.75
N GLY A 711 11.57 -10.08 -40.40
CA GLY A 711 10.88 -10.54 -39.19
C GLY A 711 11.68 -10.26 -37.92
N ILE A 712 12.16 -11.32 -37.27
CA ILE A 712 12.97 -11.26 -36.03
C ILE A 712 14.43 -11.67 -36.24
N THR A 713 14.90 -11.73 -37.48
CA THR A 713 16.28 -12.15 -37.77
C THR A 713 17.27 -11.02 -37.44
N PHE A 714 18.32 -11.34 -36.67
CA PHE A 714 19.41 -10.40 -36.34
C PHE A 714 20.75 -11.14 -36.14
N ASP A 715 21.86 -10.41 -36.15
CA ASP A 715 23.18 -10.97 -35.85
C ASP A 715 23.32 -11.25 -34.35
N LYS A 716 23.35 -12.54 -34.00
CA LYS A 716 23.43 -13.00 -32.60
C LYS A 716 24.79 -12.74 -31.95
N THR A 717 25.83 -12.37 -32.70
CA THR A 717 27.20 -12.17 -32.19
C THR A 717 27.49 -10.74 -31.72
N GLU A 718 26.66 -9.77 -32.09
CA GLU A 718 26.78 -8.36 -31.70
C GLU A 718 26.25 -8.10 -30.26
N ILE A 719 26.80 -8.83 -29.27
CA ILE A 719 26.30 -8.88 -27.88
C ILE A 719 26.08 -7.48 -27.27
N LYS A 720 27.00 -6.55 -27.52
CA LYS A 720 26.95 -5.16 -27.00
C LYS A 720 25.76 -4.34 -27.52
N LYS A 721 25.06 -4.82 -28.55
CA LYS A 721 23.96 -4.14 -29.20
C LYS A 721 22.66 -4.95 -29.22
N ASN A 722 22.72 -6.24 -28.87
CA ASN A 722 21.59 -7.16 -29.03
C ASN A 722 21.10 -7.82 -27.73
N LEU A 723 21.84 -7.71 -26.62
CA LEU A 723 21.68 -8.55 -25.43
C LEU A 723 20.24 -8.63 -24.92
N THR A 724 19.54 -7.50 -24.88
CA THR A 724 18.18 -7.33 -24.36
C THR A 724 17.16 -7.02 -25.45
N LEU A 725 17.47 -7.27 -26.73
CA LEU A 725 16.49 -7.13 -27.81
C LEU A 725 15.33 -8.13 -27.63
N PHE A 726 15.64 -9.42 -27.61
CA PHE A 726 14.64 -10.49 -27.61
C PHE A 726 14.74 -11.39 -26.38
N LEU A 727 13.58 -11.76 -25.86
CA LEU A 727 13.42 -12.87 -24.92
C LEU A 727 13.56 -14.18 -25.71
N TYR A 728 14.37 -15.09 -25.20
CA TYR A 728 14.56 -16.41 -25.78
C TYR A 728 14.91 -16.35 -27.28
N PRO A 729 16.02 -15.67 -27.66
CA PRO A 729 16.46 -15.65 -29.04
C PRO A 729 16.66 -17.07 -29.56
N ASP A 730 16.44 -17.22 -30.87
CA ASP A 730 16.59 -18.50 -31.57
C ASP A 730 17.98 -19.10 -31.28
N ASP A 731 17.96 -20.32 -30.76
CA ASP A 731 19.07 -21.10 -30.22
C ASP A 731 19.30 -22.39 -31.06
N SER A 732 18.81 -22.40 -32.30
CA SER A 732 19.08 -23.50 -33.25
C SER A 732 20.52 -23.55 -33.76
N ASP A 733 21.35 -22.56 -33.42
CA ASP A 733 22.77 -22.51 -33.70
C ASP A 733 23.61 -22.13 -32.48
N LYS A 734 24.92 -22.41 -32.55
CA LYS A 734 25.88 -22.11 -31.48
C LYS A 734 25.83 -20.64 -31.03
N ASN A 735 25.68 -19.69 -31.96
CA ASN A 735 25.70 -18.27 -31.60
C ASN A 735 24.47 -17.88 -30.78
N GLY A 736 23.31 -18.47 -31.05
CA GLY A 736 22.10 -18.28 -30.26
C GLY A 736 22.24 -18.87 -28.86
N GLU A 737 22.79 -20.09 -28.76
CA GLU A 737 23.15 -20.73 -27.50
C GLU A 737 24.09 -19.84 -26.66
N LEU A 738 25.18 -19.31 -27.26
CA LEU A 738 26.08 -18.39 -26.57
C LEU A 738 25.36 -17.12 -26.10
N LEU A 739 24.49 -16.52 -26.92
CA LEU A 739 23.71 -15.34 -26.55
C LEU A 739 22.80 -15.61 -25.33
N ARG A 740 22.21 -16.81 -25.20
CA ARG A 740 21.45 -17.20 -24.01
C ARG A 740 22.33 -17.19 -22.75
N ILE A 741 23.56 -17.71 -22.83
CA ILE A 741 24.52 -17.68 -21.71
C ILE A 741 24.87 -16.24 -21.34
N TYR A 742 25.11 -15.36 -22.34
CA TYR A 742 25.33 -13.94 -22.09
C TYR A 742 24.15 -13.29 -21.36
N GLN A 743 22.90 -13.56 -21.79
CA GLN A 743 21.69 -13.03 -21.15
C GLN A 743 21.54 -13.51 -19.70
N GLN A 744 21.68 -14.81 -19.47
CA GLN A 744 21.54 -15.40 -18.14
C GLN A 744 22.60 -14.85 -17.19
N TYR A 745 23.88 -14.85 -17.59
CA TYR A 745 24.95 -14.33 -16.75
C TYR A 745 24.81 -12.83 -16.48
N PHE A 746 24.39 -12.06 -17.48
CA PHE A 746 24.11 -10.64 -17.30
C PHE A 746 23.01 -10.40 -16.27
N MET A 747 21.91 -11.13 -16.34
CA MET A 747 20.84 -11.05 -15.35
C MET A 747 21.35 -11.40 -13.94
N VAL A 748 22.06 -12.52 -13.78
CA VAL A 748 22.46 -13.00 -12.44
C VAL A 748 23.56 -12.17 -11.81
N SER A 749 24.53 -11.65 -12.58
CA SER A 749 25.60 -10.82 -12.03
C SER A 749 25.07 -9.47 -11.55
N ASN A 750 24.11 -8.88 -12.29
CA ASN A 750 23.41 -7.70 -11.82
C ASN A 750 22.57 -7.96 -10.56
N ALA A 751 21.82 -9.07 -10.53
CA ALA A 751 21.02 -9.45 -9.37
C ALA A 751 21.87 -9.64 -8.10
N ALA A 752 23.00 -10.36 -8.24
CA ALA A 752 23.93 -10.64 -7.14
C ALA A 752 24.63 -9.36 -6.63
N GLN A 753 25.01 -8.44 -7.52
CA GLN A 753 25.60 -7.17 -7.10
C GLN A 753 24.57 -6.28 -6.40
N LEU A 754 23.34 -6.20 -6.93
CA LEU A 754 22.24 -5.44 -6.32
C LEU A 754 21.93 -5.90 -4.89
N LEU A 755 21.76 -7.21 -4.68
CA LEU A 755 21.39 -7.73 -3.36
C LEU A 755 22.49 -7.52 -2.33
N ILE A 756 23.77 -7.57 -2.74
CA ILE A 756 24.93 -7.31 -1.87
C ILE A 756 24.95 -5.84 -1.48
N ASP A 757 24.83 -4.92 -2.44
CA ASP A 757 24.83 -3.47 -2.17
C ASP A 757 23.69 -3.09 -1.22
N GLU A 758 22.47 -3.56 -1.49
CA GLU A 758 21.34 -3.24 -0.63
C GLU A 758 21.49 -3.87 0.78
N ALA A 759 22.11 -5.05 0.92
CA ALA A 759 22.39 -5.64 2.23
C ALA A 759 23.42 -4.81 3.02
N LEU A 760 24.49 -4.35 2.35
CA LEU A 760 25.50 -3.47 2.94
C LEU A 760 24.91 -2.12 3.38
N GLU A 761 24.02 -1.53 2.57
CA GLU A 761 23.29 -0.31 2.92
C GLU A 761 22.44 -0.48 4.20
N ARG A 762 21.95 -1.70 4.45
CA ARG A 762 21.21 -2.08 5.67
C ARG A 762 22.12 -2.53 6.83
N GLY A 763 23.44 -2.44 6.67
CA GLY A 763 24.42 -2.73 7.71
C GLY A 763 24.83 -4.21 7.86
N SER A 764 24.54 -5.07 6.86
CA SER A 764 25.08 -6.44 6.81
C SER A 764 26.61 -6.41 6.69
N ASN A 765 27.28 -7.41 7.28
CA ASN A 765 28.73 -7.60 7.17
C ASN A 765 29.13 -8.66 6.14
N LEU A 766 28.18 -9.13 5.32
CA LEU A 766 28.31 -10.19 4.31
C LEU A 766 28.48 -11.61 4.86
N HIS A 767 29.02 -11.80 6.06
CA HIS A 767 29.00 -13.12 6.72
C HIS A 767 27.58 -13.48 7.16
N ASP A 768 26.77 -12.47 7.50
CA ASP A 768 25.36 -12.58 7.85
C ASP A 768 24.41 -12.35 6.66
N LEU A 769 24.89 -12.47 5.41
CA LEU A 769 24.11 -12.10 4.22
C LEU A 769 22.78 -12.87 4.11
N ALA A 770 22.75 -14.13 4.54
CA ALA A 770 21.53 -14.96 4.57
C ALA A 770 20.43 -14.39 5.51
N ASP A 771 20.77 -13.54 6.48
CA ASP A 771 19.78 -12.86 7.33
C ASP A 771 19.19 -11.61 6.67
N TYR A 772 19.81 -11.14 5.58
CA TYR A 772 19.43 -9.91 4.88
C TYR A 772 18.86 -10.16 3.49
N ALA A 773 19.21 -11.29 2.87
CA ALA A 773 18.79 -11.62 1.51
C ALA A 773 18.48 -13.12 1.39
N TYR A 774 17.45 -13.44 0.62
CA TYR A 774 17.15 -14.79 0.15
C TYR A 774 16.84 -14.74 -1.34
N VAL A 775 17.40 -15.65 -2.13
CA VAL A 775 17.25 -15.70 -3.58
C VAL A 775 16.40 -16.89 -3.97
N GLN A 776 15.25 -16.63 -4.61
CA GLN A 776 14.50 -17.69 -5.29
C GLN A 776 14.87 -17.67 -6.77
N ILE A 777 15.38 -18.79 -7.28
CA ILE A 777 15.65 -18.97 -8.71
C ILE A 777 14.48 -19.71 -9.37
N ASN A 778 13.94 -19.10 -10.42
CA ASN A 778 12.76 -19.56 -11.15
C ASN A 778 13.19 -20.37 -12.38
N ASP A 779 13.17 -21.71 -12.27
CA ASP A 779 13.78 -22.64 -13.23
C ASP A 779 15.31 -22.49 -13.31
N THR A 780 15.98 -23.10 -14.30
CA THR A 780 17.46 -23.14 -14.39
C THR A 780 18.10 -21.87 -14.95
N HIS A 781 17.33 -20.96 -15.56
CA HIS A 781 17.88 -19.74 -16.16
C HIS A 781 18.78 -18.91 -15.23
N PRO A 782 18.48 -18.79 -13.91
CA PRO A 782 19.31 -18.02 -12.99
C PRO A 782 20.33 -18.86 -12.20
N SER A 783 20.58 -20.12 -12.55
CA SER A 783 21.48 -21.03 -11.80
C SER A 783 22.87 -20.43 -11.56
N MET A 784 23.38 -19.65 -12.53
CA MET A 784 24.68 -18.99 -12.44
C MET A 784 24.79 -17.95 -11.31
N VAL A 785 23.69 -17.59 -10.63
CA VAL A 785 23.73 -16.73 -9.44
C VAL A 785 24.51 -17.38 -8.30
N ILE A 786 24.49 -18.71 -8.19
CA ILE A 786 25.20 -19.47 -7.16
C ILE A 786 26.72 -19.24 -7.29
N PRO A 787 27.38 -19.62 -8.41
CA PRO A 787 28.81 -19.38 -8.56
C PRO A 787 29.17 -17.89 -8.63
N GLU A 788 28.26 -17.00 -9.06
CA GLU A 788 28.54 -15.56 -9.14
C GLU A 788 28.54 -14.89 -7.76
N LEU A 789 27.61 -15.26 -6.86
CA LEU A 789 27.65 -14.81 -5.47
C LEU A 789 28.91 -15.30 -4.77
N ILE A 790 29.29 -16.57 -4.98
CA ILE A 790 30.54 -17.12 -4.44
C ILE A 790 31.74 -16.32 -4.95
N ARG A 791 31.78 -16.01 -6.24
CA ARG A 791 32.83 -15.19 -6.84
C ARG A 791 32.91 -13.82 -6.20
N LEU A 792 31.79 -13.11 -6.07
CA LEU A 792 31.75 -11.77 -5.50
C LEU A 792 32.21 -11.79 -4.04
N LEU A 793 31.68 -12.70 -3.22
CA LEU A 793 32.06 -12.82 -1.81
C LEU A 793 33.55 -13.16 -1.65
N ASN A 794 34.06 -14.11 -2.42
CA ASN A 794 35.45 -14.56 -2.31
C ASN A 794 36.45 -13.56 -2.92
N GLU A 795 36.26 -13.15 -4.16
CA GLU A 795 37.25 -12.34 -4.89
C GLU A 795 37.11 -10.84 -4.61
N LYS A 796 35.88 -10.31 -4.56
CA LYS A 796 35.63 -8.87 -4.41
C LYS A 796 35.60 -8.45 -2.93
N HIS A 797 35.07 -9.31 -2.06
CA HIS A 797 34.90 -9.01 -0.64
C HIS A 797 35.86 -9.78 0.29
N GLY A 798 36.66 -10.71 -0.25
CA GLY A 798 37.78 -11.34 0.48
C GLY A 798 37.38 -12.43 1.48
N LEU A 799 36.18 -13.01 1.38
CA LEU A 799 35.76 -14.14 2.20
C LEU A 799 36.48 -15.43 1.79
N ASP A 800 36.61 -16.39 2.70
CA ASP A 800 37.09 -17.72 2.34
C ASP A 800 36.13 -18.40 1.34
N PHE A 801 36.65 -19.22 0.42
CA PHE A 801 35.83 -19.85 -0.60
C PHE A 801 34.76 -20.77 0.00
N TYR A 802 35.13 -21.57 1.01
CA TYR A 802 34.19 -22.51 1.63
C TYR A 802 33.15 -21.79 2.48
N GLU A 803 33.55 -20.69 3.13
CA GLU A 803 32.61 -19.80 3.81
C GLU A 803 31.63 -19.15 2.84
N ALA A 804 32.09 -18.65 1.69
CA ALA A 804 31.23 -18.09 0.66
C ALA A 804 30.22 -19.13 0.12
N VAL A 805 30.66 -20.37 -0.10
CA VAL A 805 29.78 -21.49 -0.47
C VAL A 805 28.73 -21.76 0.61
N ASP A 806 29.14 -21.75 1.89
CA ASP A 806 28.22 -21.98 3.02
C ASP A 806 27.16 -20.88 3.15
N ILE A 807 27.53 -19.61 2.97
CA ILE A 807 26.58 -18.50 2.96
C ILE A 807 25.59 -18.67 1.81
N VAL A 808 26.08 -18.88 0.58
CA VAL A 808 25.25 -18.94 -0.63
C VAL A 808 24.28 -20.12 -0.57
N LYS A 809 24.74 -21.32 -0.18
CA LYS A 809 23.84 -22.49 -0.10
C LYS A 809 22.73 -22.32 0.93
N ASN A 810 22.90 -21.43 1.92
CA ASN A 810 21.92 -21.16 2.98
C ASN A 810 20.94 -20.03 2.64
N MET A 811 21.07 -19.39 1.47
CA MET A 811 20.22 -18.26 1.07
C MET A 811 19.65 -18.40 -0.35
N VAL A 812 19.74 -19.58 -0.97
CA VAL A 812 19.20 -19.84 -2.32
C VAL A 812 18.13 -20.94 -2.25
N GLY A 813 16.99 -20.72 -2.91
CA GLY A 813 15.93 -21.72 -3.13
C GLY A 813 15.66 -21.91 -4.62
N TYR A 814 15.47 -23.17 -5.04
CA TYR A 814 15.25 -23.57 -6.43
C TYR A 814 13.81 -24.05 -6.67
N THR A 815 13.12 -23.44 -7.64
CA THR A 815 11.82 -23.94 -8.11
C THR A 815 11.99 -24.63 -9.47
N ASN A 816 11.61 -25.90 -9.55
CA ASN A 816 11.56 -26.62 -10.82
C ASN A 816 10.16 -26.52 -11.46
N HIS A 817 10.12 -26.15 -12.74
CA HIS A 817 8.90 -26.04 -13.55
C HIS A 817 8.78 -27.11 -14.65
N THR A 818 9.75 -28.02 -14.72
CA THR A 818 9.86 -29.03 -15.78
C THR A 818 9.76 -30.43 -15.19
N ILE A 819 8.98 -31.31 -15.84
CA ILE A 819 8.87 -32.72 -15.41
C ILE A 819 10.11 -33.49 -15.86
N LEU A 820 10.43 -33.44 -17.15
CA LEU A 820 11.45 -34.28 -17.77
C LEU A 820 12.88 -33.84 -17.40
N ALA A 821 13.62 -34.69 -16.68
CA ALA A 821 15.01 -34.40 -16.30
C ALA A 821 15.93 -34.20 -17.52
N GLU A 822 15.61 -34.84 -18.66
CA GLU A 822 16.35 -34.63 -19.90
C GLU A 822 16.14 -33.23 -20.51
N ALA A 823 15.03 -32.56 -20.17
CA ALA A 823 14.70 -31.22 -20.63
C ALA A 823 15.26 -30.11 -19.72
N LEU A 824 15.91 -30.48 -18.61
CA LEU A 824 16.67 -29.54 -17.77
C LEU A 824 17.91 -29.04 -18.52
N GLU A 825 18.19 -27.76 -18.35
CA GLU A 825 19.23 -27.06 -19.09
C GLU A 825 20.63 -27.60 -18.82
N LYS A 826 21.38 -27.83 -19.91
CA LYS A 826 22.75 -28.34 -19.90
C LYS A 826 23.58 -27.50 -20.85
N TRP A 827 24.70 -26.98 -20.34
CA TRP A 827 25.63 -26.21 -21.16
C TRP A 827 26.92 -26.97 -21.40
N PRO A 828 27.41 -27.07 -22.66
CA PRO A 828 28.77 -27.55 -22.91
C PRO A 828 29.79 -26.70 -22.15
N LEU A 829 30.73 -27.33 -21.45
CA LEU A 829 31.76 -26.66 -20.67
C LEU A 829 32.59 -25.70 -21.52
N ASP A 830 32.85 -26.07 -22.78
CA ASP A 830 33.54 -25.23 -23.76
C ASP A 830 32.80 -23.92 -24.06
N TYR A 831 31.46 -23.95 -24.10
CA TYR A 831 30.65 -22.77 -24.39
C TYR A 831 30.67 -21.81 -23.19
N LEU A 832 30.56 -22.34 -21.97
CA LEU A 832 30.72 -21.53 -20.76
C LEU A 832 32.15 -20.94 -20.68
N ASN A 833 33.19 -21.67 -21.08
CA ASN A 833 34.55 -21.16 -21.11
C ASN A 833 34.78 -20.05 -22.15
N GLU A 834 33.99 -20.05 -23.23
CA GLU A 834 34.01 -19.01 -24.25
C GLU A 834 33.39 -17.69 -23.74
N VAL A 835 32.41 -17.78 -22.83
CA VAL A 835 31.63 -16.62 -22.33
C VAL A 835 32.08 -16.15 -20.94
N VAL A 836 32.16 -17.08 -19.97
CA VAL A 836 32.42 -16.84 -18.54
C VAL A 836 33.48 -17.78 -17.94
N PRO A 837 34.73 -17.80 -18.46
CA PRO A 837 35.77 -18.72 -17.98
C PRO A 837 36.14 -18.56 -16.51
N HIS A 838 36.00 -17.35 -15.96
CA HIS A 838 36.18 -17.07 -14.53
C HIS A 838 35.14 -17.80 -13.69
N LEU A 839 33.89 -17.85 -14.15
CA LEU A 839 32.80 -18.55 -13.46
C LEU A 839 32.93 -20.07 -13.60
N VAL A 840 33.39 -20.56 -14.76
CA VAL A 840 33.66 -22.00 -14.98
C VAL A 840 34.66 -22.53 -13.95
N THR A 841 35.70 -21.76 -13.62
CA THR A 841 36.68 -22.16 -12.59
C THR A 841 36.02 -22.41 -11.23
N ILE A 842 34.99 -21.64 -10.88
CA ILE A 842 34.20 -21.81 -9.66
C ILE A 842 33.30 -23.04 -9.78
N ILE A 843 32.61 -23.21 -10.91
CA ILE A 843 31.75 -24.38 -11.17
C ILE A 843 32.57 -25.69 -11.07
N GLU A 844 33.77 -25.75 -11.64
CA GLU A 844 34.66 -26.90 -11.50
C GLU A 844 35.09 -27.13 -10.05
N HIS A 845 35.25 -26.06 -9.25
CA HIS A 845 35.55 -26.21 -7.83
C HIS A 845 34.35 -26.79 -7.07
N LEU A 846 33.14 -26.31 -7.38
CA LEU A 846 31.90 -26.87 -6.84
C LEU A 846 31.72 -28.35 -7.23
N ASP A 847 31.97 -28.72 -8.48
CA ASP A 847 31.94 -30.12 -8.93
C ASP A 847 32.96 -30.98 -8.16
N ARG A 848 34.19 -30.48 -7.95
CA ARG A 848 35.19 -31.20 -7.14
C ARG A 848 34.72 -31.45 -5.70
N LEU A 849 34.02 -30.49 -5.09
CA LEU A 849 33.44 -30.67 -3.75
C LEU A 849 32.39 -31.78 -3.78
N ILE A 850 31.45 -31.73 -4.73
CA ILE A 850 30.40 -32.74 -4.87
C ILE A 850 30.96 -34.12 -5.19
N ARG A 851 31.89 -34.26 -6.14
CA ARG A 851 32.55 -35.55 -6.45
C ARG A 851 33.30 -36.13 -5.26
N SER A 852 33.82 -35.28 -4.37
CA SER A 852 34.51 -35.74 -3.18
C SER A 852 33.54 -36.41 -2.19
N GLU A 853 32.33 -35.86 -2.07
CA GLU A 853 31.28 -36.26 -1.13
C GLU A 853 30.38 -37.39 -1.68
N TYR A 854 29.86 -37.25 -2.90
CA TYR A 854 28.92 -38.17 -3.54
C TYR A 854 29.58 -38.92 -4.70
N LYS A 855 29.42 -40.25 -4.75
CA LYS A 855 30.02 -41.11 -5.80
C LYS A 855 29.06 -41.48 -6.92
N ASP A 856 27.76 -41.22 -6.75
CA ASP A 856 26.77 -41.46 -7.79
C ASP A 856 27.01 -40.50 -8.96
N GLU A 857 27.15 -41.03 -10.18
CA GLU A 857 27.36 -40.21 -11.38
C GLU A 857 26.11 -39.41 -11.74
N ALA A 858 24.92 -39.87 -11.34
CA ALA A 858 23.64 -39.22 -11.65
C ALA A 858 23.46 -37.85 -10.97
N VAL A 859 24.22 -37.58 -9.90
CA VAL A 859 24.12 -36.31 -9.15
C VAL A 859 25.27 -35.33 -9.44
N GLN A 860 26.23 -35.68 -10.31
CA GLN A 860 27.37 -34.80 -10.57
C GLN A 860 26.97 -33.54 -11.35
N ILE A 861 27.66 -32.42 -11.10
CA ILE A 861 27.39 -31.15 -11.77
C ILE A 861 27.94 -31.19 -13.20
N ILE A 862 29.15 -31.72 -13.36
CA ILE A 862 29.79 -31.91 -14.66
C ILE A 862 29.80 -33.40 -15.00
N ASP A 863 29.14 -33.75 -16.11
CA ASP A 863 29.10 -35.13 -16.58
C ASP A 863 30.35 -35.53 -17.38
N ARG A 864 30.41 -36.80 -17.78
CA ARG A 864 31.54 -37.36 -18.54
C ARG A 864 31.70 -36.80 -19.97
N ASP A 865 30.66 -36.13 -20.48
CA ASP A 865 30.63 -35.54 -21.82
C ASP A 865 30.92 -34.03 -21.77
N ASP A 866 31.50 -33.56 -20.65
CA ASP A 866 31.81 -32.15 -20.37
C ASP A 866 30.59 -31.22 -20.51
N ARG A 867 29.43 -31.66 -20.01
CA ARG A 867 28.24 -30.80 -19.87
C ARG A 867 28.02 -30.43 -18.42
N VAL A 868 27.73 -29.16 -18.19
CA VAL A 868 27.32 -28.63 -16.88
C VAL A 868 25.80 -28.74 -16.76
N HIS A 869 25.33 -29.52 -15.79
CA HIS A 869 23.92 -29.69 -15.46
C HIS A 869 23.51 -28.61 -14.48
N MET A 870 22.83 -27.58 -14.97
CA MET A 870 22.55 -26.37 -14.17
C MET A 870 21.63 -26.70 -12.97
N ALA A 871 20.59 -27.50 -13.20
CA ALA A 871 19.70 -27.98 -12.14
C ALA A 871 20.41 -28.81 -11.05
N HIS A 872 21.46 -29.56 -11.41
CA HIS A 872 22.22 -30.35 -10.43
C HIS A 872 22.99 -29.42 -9.48
N MET A 873 23.57 -28.34 -10.01
CA MET A 873 24.21 -27.31 -9.21
C MET A 873 23.21 -26.64 -8.26
N ASP A 874 22.02 -26.31 -8.77
CA ASP A 874 20.96 -25.68 -7.98
C ASP A 874 20.54 -26.55 -6.78
N ILE A 875 20.33 -27.85 -7.01
CA ILE A 875 19.91 -28.78 -5.95
C ILE A 875 21.00 -28.95 -4.88
N HIS A 876 22.27 -29.02 -5.28
CA HIS A 876 23.38 -29.13 -4.33
C HIS A 876 23.52 -27.90 -3.45
N PHE A 877 23.43 -26.70 -4.03
CA PHE A 877 23.74 -25.43 -3.37
C PHE A 877 22.53 -24.54 -3.13
N SER A 878 21.39 -25.16 -2.81
CA SER A 878 20.18 -24.49 -2.28
C SER A 878 19.72 -25.15 -0.98
N THR A 879 18.92 -24.42 -0.20
CA THR A 879 18.25 -24.95 1.00
C THR A 879 16.97 -25.71 0.67
N SER A 880 16.34 -25.39 -0.47
CA SER A 880 15.01 -25.86 -0.84
C SER A 880 14.92 -26.12 -2.34
N VAL A 881 14.30 -27.24 -2.70
CA VAL A 881 13.93 -27.62 -4.06
C VAL A 881 12.43 -27.87 -4.08
N ASN A 882 11.66 -27.05 -4.80
CA ASN A 882 10.21 -27.21 -4.78
C ASN A 882 9.60 -27.46 -6.16
N GLY A 883 8.62 -28.36 -6.19
CA GLY A 883 7.71 -28.55 -7.31
C GLY A 883 6.52 -27.58 -7.24
N VAL A 884 5.74 -27.56 -8.33
CA VAL A 884 4.72 -26.52 -8.61
C VAL A 884 3.27 -27.03 -8.62
N ALA A 885 3.10 -28.32 -8.31
CA ALA A 885 1.84 -29.03 -8.08
C ALA A 885 2.15 -30.30 -7.27
N ALA A 886 1.15 -30.85 -6.59
CA ALA A 886 1.37 -32.00 -5.71
C ALA A 886 1.89 -33.22 -6.49
N LEU A 887 1.18 -33.62 -7.55
CA LEU A 887 1.58 -34.76 -8.40
C LEU A 887 2.96 -34.52 -9.04
N HIS A 888 3.21 -33.31 -9.52
CA HIS A 888 4.51 -32.96 -10.10
C HIS A 888 5.64 -33.15 -9.09
N THR A 889 5.47 -32.66 -7.86
CA THR A 889 6.47 -32.81 -6.80
C THR A 889 6.74 -34.28 -6.49
N GLU A 890 5.70 -35.12 -6.47
CA GLU A 890 5.87 -36.55 -6.25
C GLU A 890 6.58 -37.25 -7.42
N ILE A 891 6.34 -36.84 -8.67
CA ILE A 891 7.11 -37.33 -9.83
C ILE A 891 8.60 -36.97 -9.67
N LEU A 892 8.92 -35.74 -9.25
CA LEU A 892 10.32 -35.34 -9.02
C LEU A 892 11.00 -36.21 -7.96
N LYS A 893 10.34 -36.47 -6.83
CA LYS A 893 10.91 -37.28 -5.75
C LYS A 893 11.07 -38.76 -6.12
N ASN A 894 10.10 -39.32 -6.83
CA ASN A 894 10.00 -40.76 -7.03
C ASN A 894 10.66 -41.26 -8.33
N SER A 895 10.82 -40.40 -9.34
CA SER A 895 11.50 -40.76 -10.60
C SER A 895 12.57 -39.75 -11.02
N GLU A 896 12.18 -38.54 -11.44
CA GLU A 896 13.03 -37.66 -12.26
C GLU A 896 14.26 -37.11 -11.51
N LEU A 897 14.10 -36.78 -10.23
CA LEU A 897 15.16 -36.28 -9.35
C LEU A 897 15.40 -37.20 -8.16
N LYS A 898 15.04 -38.49 -8.30
CA LYS A 898 15.14 -39.47 -7.21
C LYS A 898 16.54 -39.58 -6.62
N ALA A 899 17.59 -39.57 -7.45
CA ALA A 899 18.97 -39.66 -6.99
C ALA A 899 19.35 -38.50 -6.04
N PHE A 900 18.80 -37.30 -6.28
CA PHE A 900 18.96 -36.16 -5.37
C PHE A 900 18.08 -36.26 -4.13
N TYR A 901 16.85 -36.74 -4.26
CA TYR A 901 15.97 -36.96 -3.13
C TYR A 901 16.54 -37.97 -2.13
N ASP A 902 17.24 -39.00 -2.61
CA ASP A 902 17.88 -40.01 -1.76
C ASP A 902 19.00 -39.42 -0.90
N ILE A 903 19.63 -38.31 -1.31
CA ILE A 903 20.72 -37.63 -0.56
C ILE A 903 20.25 -36.37 0.20
N TYR A 904 19.19 -35.70 -0.27
CA TYR A 904 18.64 -34.47 0.32
C TYR A 904 17.12 -34.52 0.51
N PRO A 905 16.58 -35.52 1.22
CA PRO A 905 15.13 -35.67 1.34
C PRO A 905 14.44 -34.45 1.99
N GLU A 906 15.16 -33.72 2.85
CA GLU A 906 14.67 -32.54 3.56
C GLU A 906 14.50 -31.30 2.68
N LYS A 907 15.19 -31.22 1.53
CA LYS A 907 15.10 -30.04 0.65
C LYS A 907 13.82 -30.04 -0.19
N PHE A 908 13.26 -31.21 -0.48
CA PHE A 908 12.18 -31.36 -1.45
C PHE A 908 10.80 -31.04 -0.86
N ASN A 909 10.12 -30.04 -1.41
CA ASN A 909 8.78 -29.65 -0.98
C ASN A 909 7.85 -29.28 -2.15
N ASN A 910 6.58 -29.05 -1.87
CA ASN A 910 5.58 -28.63 -2.86
C ASN A 910 5.15 -27.19 -2.60
N LYS A 911 4.99 -26.42 -3.68
CA LYS A 911 4.32 -25.12 -3.67
C LYS A 911 3.39 -25.05 -4.88
N THR A 912 2.17 -25.55 -4.72
CA THR A 912 1.18 -25.53 -5.81
C THR A 912 0.97 -24.10 -6.28
N ASN A 913 1.10 -23.86 -7.58
CA ASN A 913 0.97 -22.54 -8.18
C ASN A 913 -0.36 -21.83 -7.81
N GLY A 914 -0.36 -20.52 -8.05
CA GLY A 914 -1.56 -19.70 -7.90
C GLY A 914 -1.59 -18.50 -8.85
N ILE A 915 -2.71 -17.80 -8.85
CA ILE A 915 -2.98 -16.63 -9.68
C ILE A 915 -3.46 -15.46 -8.81
N THR A 916 -3.11 -14.23 -9.20
CA THR A 916 -3.61 -13.04 -8.50
C THR A 916 -5.08 -12.80 -8.82
N PHE A 917 -5.92 -12.69 -7.81
CA PHE A 917 -7.36 -12.44 -8.00
C PHE A 917 -7.63 -10.98 -8.40
N ARG A 918 -6.70 -10.05 -8.13
CA ARG A 918 -6.82 -8.65 -8.53
C ARG A 918 -6.95 -8.54 -10.07
N ARG A 919 -6.02 -9.16 -10.80
CA ARG A 919 -6.09 -9.17 -12.27
C ARG A 919 -7.16 -10.12 -12.80
N TRP A 920 -7.17 -11.36 -12.32
CA TRP A 920 -7.93 -12.45 -12.96
C TRP A 920 -9.39 -12.56 -12.52
N LEU A 921 -9.84 -11.75 -11.56
CA LEU A 921 -11.24 -11.61 -11.16
C LEU A 921 -11.65 -10.14 -11.05
N GLU A 922 -11.05 -9.36 -10.15
CA GLU A 922 -11.49 -7.97 -9.88
C GLU A 922 -11.44 -7.07 -11.10
N PHE A 923 -10.38 -7.20 -11.91
CA PHE A 923 -10.25 -6.47 -13.16
C PHE A 923 -10.94 -7.16 -14.33
N ALA A 924 -10.55 -8.42 -14.61
CA ALA A 924 -10.99 -9.13 -15.81
C ALA A 924 -12.51 -9.38 -15.83
N ASN A 925 -13.15 -9.54 -14.67
CA ASN A 925 -14.57 -9.88 -14.56
C ASN A 925 -15.26 -9.10 -13.43
N GLN A 926 -15.28 -7.78 -13.58
CA GLN A 926 -15.87 -6.82 -12.63
C GLN A 926 -17.31 -7.16 -12.24
N ASP A 927 -18.13 -7.63 -13.19
CA ASP A 927 -19.53 -7.99 -12.93
C ASP A 927 -19.63 -9.22 -12.01
N LEU A 928 -18.76 -10.23 -12.21
CA LEU A 928 -18.69 -11.39 -11.31
C LEU A 928 -18.14 -11.00 -9.93
N ALA A 929 -17.07 -10.21 -9.89
CA ALA A 929 -16.50 -9.74 -8.63
C ALA A 929 -17.52 -8.96 -7.78
N ALA A 930 -18.27 -8.05 -8.40
CA ALA A 930 -19.35 -7.32 -7.73
C ALA A 930 -20.45 -8.27 -7.21
N TYR A 931 -20.78 -9.31 -7.97
CA TYR A 931 -21.81 -10.26 -7.57
C TYR A 931 -21.37 -11.20 -6.44
N ILE A 932 -20.10 -11.61 -6.43
CA ILE A 932 -19.52 -12.34 -5.29
C ILE A 932 -19.62 -11.49 -4.02
N LYS A 933 -19.26 -10.19 -4.10
CA LYS A 933 -19.38 -9.26 -2.96
C LYS A 933 -20.82 -9.10 -2.47
N GLU A 934 -21.79 -9.13 -3.38
CA GLU A 934 -23.21 -9.08 -3.03
C GLU A 934 -23.66 -10.31 -2.23
N LEU A 935 -23.15 -11.51 -2.56
CA LEU A 935 -23.57 -12.77 -1.94
C LEU A 935 -22.84 -13.06 -0.61
N ILE A 936 -21.52 -12.86 -0.57
CA ILE A 936 -20.68 -13.33 0.55
C ILE A 936 -19.86 -12.21 1.21
N GLY A 937 -19.95 -10.96 0.73
CA GLY A 937 -19.13 -9.86 1.19
C GLY A 937 -17.76 -9.80 0.50
N ASP A 938 -16.91 -8.87 0.94
CA ASP A 938 -15.60 -8.56 0.34
C ASP A 938 -14.41 -9.21 1.08
N GLY A 939 -14.67 -10.08 2.06
CA GLY A 939 -13.63 -10.78 2.84
C GLY A 939 -12.71 -11.64 1.97
N TYR A 940 -13.21 -12.17 0.84
CA TYR A 940 -12.41 -12.98 -0.09
C TYR A 940 -11.22 -12.25 -0.73
N LEU A 941 -11.23 -10.91 -0.70
CA LEU A 941 -10.11 -10.10 -1.19
C LEU A 941 -8.89 -10.18 -0.26
N LYS A 942 -9.12 -10.48 1.02
CA LYS A 942 -8.09 -10.72 2.02
C LYS A 942 -7.81 -12.21 2.18
N ASP A 943 -8.83 -13.04 2.16
CA ASP A 943 -8.72 -14.50 2.24
C ASP A 943 -9.55 -15.17 1.16
N ALA A 944 -8.89 -15.54 0.06
CA ALA A 944 -9.54 -16.14 -1.10
C ALA A 944 -10.32 -17.42 -0.78
N THR A 945 -10.04 -18.12 0.33
CA THR A 945 -10.77 -19.34 0.72
C THR A 945 -12.22 -19.05 1.12
N GLU A 946 -12.56 -17.81 1.47
CA GLU A 946 -13.95 -17.42 1.75
C GLU A 946 -14.89 -17.57 0.55
N LEU A 947 -14.37 -17.75 -0.68
CA LEU A 947 -15.17 -18.12 -1.85
C LEU A 947 -15.98 -19.41 -1.61
N GLU A 948 -15.56 -20.30 -0.71
CA GLU A 948 -16.30 -21.51 -0.38
C GLU A 948 -17.72 -21.24 0.13
N ASN A 949 -17.97 -20.06 0.69
CA ASN A 949 -19.31 -19.63 1.11
C ASN A 949 -20.31 -19.59 -0.05
N LEU A 950 -19.84 -19.52 -1.31
CA LEU A 950 -20.69 -19.62 -2.49
C LEU A 950 -21.36 -20.99 -2.65
N ASP A 951 -20.83 -22.07 -2.06
CA ASP A 951 -21.45 -23.40 -2.11
C ASP A 951 -22.87 -23.40 -1.51
N ALA A 952 -23.15 -22.52 -0.55
CA ALA A 952 -24.50 -22.35 0.02
C ALA A 952 -25.55 -21.95 -1.04
N PHE A 953 -25.10 -21.38 -2.15
CA PHE A 953 -25.92 -20.91 -3.26
C PHE A 953 -25.90 -21.85 -4.48
N ALA A 954 -25.24 -23.00 -4.39
CA ALA A 954 -25.07 -23.93 -5.51
C ALA A 954 -26.39 -24.43 -6.12
N ASN A 955 -27.48 -24.45 -5.35
CA ASN A 955 -28.82 -24.84 -5.81
C ASN A 955 -29.79 -23.66 -5.99
N ASP A 956 -29.31 -22.41 -5.86
CA ASP A 956 -30.15 -21.22 -5.98
C ASP A 956 -30.33 -20.83 -7.45
N LYS A 957 -31.56 -20.99 -7.96
CA LYS A 957 -31.91 -20.66 -9.35
C LYS A 957 -31.75 -19.18 -9.69
N ALA A 958 -31.88 -18.28 -8.71
CA ALA A 958 -31.65 -16.85 -8.94
C ALA A 958 -30.16 -16.60 -9.19
N VAL A 959 -29.28 -17.28 -8.45
CA VAL A 959 -27.84 -17.22 -8.64
C VAL A 959 -27.43 -17.83 -9.99
N HIS A 960 -27.99 -18.99 -10.36
CA HIS A 960 -27.76 -19.59 -11.68
C HIS A 960 -28.10 -18.65 -12.82
N LYS A 961 -29.29 -18.03 -12.75
CA LYS A 961 -29.72 -17.06 -13.75
C LYS A 961 -28.76 -15.88 -13.83
N LYS A 962 -28.34 -15.33 -12.69
CA LYS A 962 -27.43 -14.18 -12.65
C LYS A 962 -26.04 -14.52 -13.18
N LEU A 963 -25.50 -15.70 -12.88
CA LEU A 963 -24.23 -16.17 -13.43
C LEU A 963 -24.30 -16.33 -14.96
N ALA A 964 -25.38 -16.89 -15.48
CA ALA A 964 -25.60 -17.00 -16.93
C ALA A 964 -25.70 -15.61 -17.60
N GLU A 965 -26.37 -14.65 -16.97
CA GLU A 965 -26.44 -13.25 -17.43
C GLU A 965 -25.06 -12.58 -17.46
N ILE A 966 -24.24 -12.76 -16.41
CA ILE A 966 -22.87 -12.24 -16.32
C ILE A 966 -22.00 -12.88 -17.42
N LYS A 967 -22.04 -14.21 -17.57
CA LYS A 967 -21.31 -14.92 -18.63
C LYS A 967 -21.68 -14.38 -20.01
N TYR A 968 -22.97 -14.21 -20.29
CA TYR A 968 -23.45 -13.63 -21.55
C TYR A 968 -23.00 -12.17 -21.74
N GLY A 969 -22.99 -11.36 -20.67
CA GLY A 969 -22.39 -10.03 -20.66
C GLY A 969 -20.94 -10.03 -21.10
N ASN A 970 -20.14 -10.94 -20.52
CA ASN A 970 -18.73 -11.12 -20.88
C ASN A 970 -18.53 -11.59 -22.32
N LYS A 971 -19.40 -12.48 -22.83
CA LYS A 971 -19.37 -12.90 -24.25
C LYS A 971 -19.58 -11.71 -25.20
N LYS A 972 -20.49 -10.79 -24.88
CA LYS A 972 -20.67 -9.55 -25.66
C LYS A 972 -19.47 -8.62 -25.58
N ALA A 973 -18.82 -8.53 -24.40
CA ALA A 973 -17.59 -7.76 -24.24
C ALA A 973 -16.45 -8.36 -25.09
N LEU A 974 -16.30 -9.68 -25.10
CA LEU A 974 -15.35 -10.40 -25.96
C LEU A 974 -15.66 -10.17 -27.44
N LYS A 975 -16.93 -10.26 -27.85
CA LYS A 975 -17.37 -10.00 -29.23
C LYS A 975 -16.94 -8.62 -29.70
N ARG A 976 -17.17 -7.59 -28.89
CA ARG A 976 -16.74 -6.22 -29.19
C ARG A 976 -15.23 -6.15 -29.38
N TYR A 977 -14.47 -6.68 -28.42
CA TYR A 977 -13.01 -6.69 -28.47
C TYR A 977 -12.46 -7.40 -29.72
N LEU A 978 -12.96 -8.62 -30.00
CA LEU A 978 -12.51 -9.42 -31.14
C LEU A 978 -12.85 -8.76 -32.48
N LYS A 979 -14.02 -8.11 -32.58
CA LYS A 979 -14.39 -7.36 -33.78
C LYS A 979 -13.48 -6.15 -34.00
N GLU A 980 -13.28 -5.34 -32.96
CA GLU A 980 -12.51 -4.09 -33.03
C GLU A 980 -11.02 -4.32 -33.24
N ASN A 981 -10.43 -5.33 -32.58
CA ASN A 981 -8.98 -5.53 -32.53
C ASN A 981 -8.47 -6.69 -33.38
N LYS A 982 -9.34 -7.63 -33.76
CA LYS A 982 -8.96 -8.87 -34.46
C LYS A 982 -9.77 -9.14 -35.72
N GLY A 983 -10.76 -8.32 -36.05
CA GLY A 983 -11.63 -8.51 -37.21
C GLY A 983 -12.49 -9.78 -37.14
N ILE A 984 -12.69 -10.37 -35.96
CA ILE A 984 -13.44 -11.60 -35.75
C ILE A 984 -14.87 -11.28 -35.30
N GLU A 985 -15.86 -11.72 -36.07
CA GLU A 985 -17.28 -11.61 -35.70
C GLU A 985 -17.70 -12.83 -34.88
N LEU A 986 -17.65 -12.71 -33.55
CA LEU A 986 -18.07 -13.74 -32.61
C LEU A 986 -19.61 -13.77 -32.46
N ASP A 987 -20.19 -14.97 -32.37
CA ASP A 987 -21.59 -15.18 -32.00
C ASP A 987 -21.72 -15.45 -30.48
N GLU A 988 -22.23 -14.46 -29.76
CA GLU A 988 -22.42 -14.48 -28.31
C GLU A 988 -23.45 -15.52 -27.83
N ASN A 989 -24.28 -16.08 -28.72
CA ASN A 989 -25.29 -17.09 -28.39
C ASN A 989 -24.77 -18.54 -28.52
N SER A 990 -23.49 -18.70 -28.86
CA SER A 990 -22.83 -20.00 -28.95
C SER A 990 -22.19 -20.44 -27.61
N ILE A 991 -21.92 -21.74 -27.49
CA ILE A 991 -20.98 -22.26 -26.49
C ILE A 991 -19.58 -21.83 -26.89
N ILE A 992 -18.86 -21.15 -26.01
CA ILE A 992 -17.48 -20.72 -26.21
C ILE A 992 -16.55 -21.72 -25.56
N ASP A 993 -15.79 -22.39 -26.42
CA ASP A 993 -14.82 -23.42 -26.10
C ASP A 993 -13.42 -22.90 -26.39
N THR A 994 -12.58 -22.78 -25.36
CA THR A 994 -11.35 -22.01 -25.44
C THR A 994 -10.12 -22.81 -25.04
N GLN A 995 -9.13 -22.89 -25.94
CA GLN A 995 -7.80 -23.45 -25.70
C GLN A 995 -6.72 -22.38 -25.91
N ILE A 996 -6.28 -21.75 -24.81
CA ILE A 996 -5.30 -20.65 -24.82
C ILE A 996 -3.98 -20.99 -24.13
N LYS A 997 -3.04 -21.56 -24.89
CA LYS A 997 -1.70 -21.95 -24.41
C LYS A 997 -0.69 -21.89 -25.56
N ARG A 998 0.61 -21.86 -25.24
CA ARG A 998 1.69 -22.01 -26.23
C ARG A 998 1.46 -23.24 -27.12
N PHE A 999 1.78 -23.13 -28.41
CA PHE A 999 1.69 -24.25 -29.33
C PHE A 999 2.86 -25.21 -29.09
N HIS A 1000 2.52 -26.43 -28.72
CA HIS A 1000 3.46 -27.53 -28.53
C HIS A 1000 2.68 -28.83 -28.66
N GLU A 1001 3.26 -29.85 -29.30
CA GLU A 1001 2.58 -31.13 -29.52
C GLU A 1001 2.00 -31.76 -28.24
N TYR A 1002 2.69 -31.70 -27.09
CA TYR A 1002 2.15 -32.24 -25.82
C TYR A 1002 0.95 -31.48 -25.26
N LYS A 1003 0.72 -30.23 -25.68
CA LYS A 1003 -0.49 -29.45 -25.30
C LYS A 1003 -1.70 -29.78 -26.16
N ARG A 1004 -1.49 -30.55 -27.23
CA ARG A 1004 -2.50 -31.24 -28.03
C ARG A 1004 -3.58 -30.34 -28.65
N GLN A 1005 -3.23 -29.13 -29.08
CA GLN A 1005 -4.11 -28.32 -29.94
C GLN A 1005 -4.53 -29.08 -31.20
N GLN A 1006 -3.65 -29.95 -31.72
CA GLN A 1006 -3.96 -30.84 -32.85
C GLN A 1006 -5.03 -31.89 -32.52
N MET A 1007 -5.14 -32.36 -31.27
CA MET A 1007 -6.25 -33.25 -30.85
C MET A 1007 -7.58 -32.50 -30.87
N ASN A 1008 -7.58 -31.24 -30.42
CA ASN A 1008 -8.77 -30.39 -30.51
C ASN A 1008 -9.14 -30.07 -31.97
N ALA A 1009 -8.16 -29.83 -32.84
CA ALA A 1009 -8.38 -29.66 -34.27
C ALA A 1009 -8.98 -30.93 -34.92
N LEU A 1010 -8.56 -32.13 -34.52
CA LEU A 1010 -9.17 -33.39 -34.98
C LEU A 1010 -10.63 -33.55 -34.51
N TYR A 1011 -10.96 -33.12 -33.29
CA TYR A 1011 -12.36 -33.02 -32.85
C TYR A 1011 -13.15 -32.02 -33.70
N VAL A 1012 -12.57 -30.86 -34.02
CA VAL A 1012 -13.21 -29.86 -34.89
C VAL A 1012 -13.53 -30.45 -36.26
N ILE A 1013 -12.60 -31.21 -36.85
CA ILE A 1013 -12.82 -31.95 -38.09
C ILE A 1013 -13.97 -32.96 -37.92
N HIS A 1014 -13.94 -33.76 -36.85
CA HIS A 1014 -15.02 -34.71 -36.57
C HIS A 1014 -16.38 -34.01 -36.48
N LYS A 1015 -16.49 -32.90 -35.75
CA LYS A 1015 -17.74 -32.13 -35.62
C LYS A 1015 -18.18 -31.53 -36.95
N TYR A 1016 -17.25 -30.99 -37.74
CA TYR A 1016 -17.52 -30.51 -39.10
C TYR A 1016 -18.16 -31.63 -39.94
N LEU A 1017 -17.55 -32.81 -39.97
CA LEU A 1017 -18.03 -33.94 -40.75
C LEU A 1017 -19.41 -34.44 -40.28
N GLU A 1018 -19.65 -34.49 -38.97
CA GLU A 1018 -20.98 -34.84 -38.43
C GLU A 1018 -22.07 -33.85 -38.88
N ILE A 1019 -21.78 -32.55 -38.88
CA ILE A 1019 -22.70 -31.53 -39.40
C ILE A 1019 -22.95 -31.75 -40.91
N LYS A 1020 -21.91 -32.04 -41.69
CA LYS A 1020 -22.04 -32.35 -43.13
C LYS A 1020 -22.86 -33.63 -43.39
N LYS A 1021 -22.82 -34.60 -42.47
CA LYS A 1021 -23.67 -35.80 -42.47
C LYS A 1021 -25.12 -35.52 -42.05
N GLY A 1022 -25.42 -34.32 -41.55
CA GLY A 1022 -26.75 -33.91 -41.08
C GLY A 1022 -26.99 -34.11 -39.59
N HIS A 1023 -25.97 -34.51 -38.82
CA HIS A 1023 -26.04 -34.60 -37.37
C HIS A 1023 -25.72 -33.24 -36.74
N LEU A 1024 -26.75 -32.41 -36.60
CA LEU A 1024 -26.62 -31.03 -36.16
C LEU A 1024 -26.51 -30.91 -34.62
N PRO A 1025 -25.64 -30.03 -34.09
CA PRO A 1025 -25.57 -29.76 -32.66
C PRO A 1025 -26.82 -28.99 -32.20
N LYS A 1026 -27.23 -29.21 -30.95
CA LYS A 1026 -28.39 -28.52 -30.34
C LYS A 1026 -28.15 -27.02 -30.17
N ARG A 1027 -26.93 -26.64 -29.82
CA ARG A 1027 -26.45 -25.25 -29.74
C ARG A 1027 -25.25 -25.07 -30.67
N LYS A 1028 -25.12 -23.87 -31.22
CA LYS A 1028 -23.92 -23.45 -31.94
C LYS A 1028 -22.69 -23.51 -31.03
N ILE A 1029 -21.56 -23.92 -31.58
CA ILE A 1029 -20.27 -24.03 -30.89
C ILE A 1029 -19.28 -23.06 -31.54
N THR A 1030 -18.55 -22.30 -30.74
CA THR A 1030 -17.40 -21.51 -31.20
C THR A 1030 -16.14 -22.00 -30.50
N VAL A 1031 -15.23 -22.61 -31.26
CA VAL A 1031 -13.94 -23.07 -30.77
C VAL A 1031 -12.90 -21.98 -30.99
N ILE A 1032 -12.22 -21.57 -29.93
CA ILE A 1032 -11.24 -20.49 -29.94
C ILE A 1032 -9.88 -21.00 -29.46
N PHE A 1033 -8.88 -20.81 -30.30
CA PHE A 1033 -7.48 -21.05 -29.99
C PHE A 1033 -6.76 -19.72 -29.74
N GLY A 1034 -5.70 -19.77 -28.94
CA GLY A 1034 -4.74 -18.66 -28.82
C GLY A 1034 -3.42 -19.16 -28.28
N GLY A 1035 -2.32 -18.74 -28.91
CA GLY A 1035 -0.98 -19.15 -28.51
C GLY A 1035 0.06 -18.83 -29.57
N LYS A 1036 1.33 -18.87 -29.18
CA LYS A 1036 2.49 -18.70 -30.07
C LYS A 1036 3.23 -20.03 -30.23
N ALA A 1037 3.75 -20.30 -31.43
CA ALA A 1037 4.72 -21.37 -31.67
C ALA A 1037 6.13 -20.81 -31.74
N ALA A 1038 7.13 -21.53 -31.23
CA ALA A 1038 8.52 -21.15 -31.45
C ALA A 1038 8.84 -21.13 -32.96
N PRO A 1039 9.60 -20.14 -33.47
CA PRO A 1039 9.91 -20.05 -34.91
C PRO A 1039 10.61 -21.30 -35.48
N ALA A 1040 11.44 -21.97 -34.69
CA ALA A 1040 12.12 -23.20 -35.08
C ALA A 1040 11.24 -24.46 -35.02
N TYR A 1041 10.09 -24.41 -34.33
CA TYR A 1041 9.25 -25.60 -34.10
C TYR A 1041 8.27 -25.81 -35.27
N THR A 1042 8.74 -26.50 -36.31
CA THR A 1042 8.00 -26.71 -37.56
C THR A 1042 6.63 -27.36 -37.36
N ILE A 1043 6.53 -28.47 -36.60
CA ILE A 1043 5.24 -29.15 -36.39
C ILE A 1043 4.24 -28.26 -35.65
N ALA A 1044 4.68 -27.49 -34.65
CA ALA A 1044 3.81 -26.52 -33.96
C ALA A 1044 3.25 -25.45 -34.93
N GLN A 1045 4.06 -24.98 -35.88
CA GLN A 1045 3.59 -24.09 -36.95
C GLN A 1045 2.64 -24.78 -37.93
N ASP A 1046 2.85 -26.07 -38.23
CA ASP A 1046 1.95 -26.84 -39.08
C ASP A 1046 0.58 -27.05 -38.41
N ILE A 1047 0.55 -27.18 -37.09
CA ILE A 1047 -0.70 -27.22 -36.30
C ILE A 1047 -1.43 -25.88 -36.35
N ILE A 1048 -0.72 -24.76 -36.21
CA ILE A 1048 -1.30 -23.41 -36.42
C ILE A 1048 -1.88 -23.31 -37.84
N HIS A 1049 -1.13 -23.76 -38.84
CA HIS A 1049 -1.55 -23.74 -40.22
C HIS A 1049 -2.84 -24.55 -40.45
N LEU A 1050 -2.91 -25.76 -39.89
CA LEU A 1050 -4.11 -26.60 -39.91
C LEU A 1050 -5.32 -25.86 -39.32
N ILE A 1051 -5.19 -25.27 -38.13
CA ILE A 1051 -6.30 -24.57 -37.46
C ILE A 1051 -6.76 -23.37 -38.27
N LEU A 1052 -5.84 -22.61 -38.87
CA LEU A 1052 -6.19 -21.47 -39.73
C LEU A 1052 -6.95 -21.93 -40.98
N CYS A 1053 -6.48 -22.97 -41.67
CA CYS A 1053 -7.20 -23.55 -42.82
C CYS A 1053 -8.59 -24.05 -42.45
N LEU A 1054 -8.72 -24.74 -41.31
CA LEU A 1054 -10.01 -25.20 -40.80
C LEU A 1054 -10.93 -24.03 -40.46
N SER A 1055 -10.41 -22.97 -39.83
CA SER A 1055 -11.20 -21.78 -39.53
C SER A 1055 -11.73 -21.11 -40.79
N GLU A 1056 -10.92 -21.00 -41.83
CA GLU A 1056 -11.33 -20.42 -43.11
C GLU A 1056 -12.40 -21.26 -43.79
N LEU A 1057 -12.21 -22.59 -43.86
CA LEU A 1057 -13.19 -23.51 -44.43
C LEU A 1057 -14.53 -23.48 -43.68
N ILE A 1058 -14.48 -23.64 -42.36
CA ILE A 1058 -15.67 -23.81 -41.51
C ILE A 1058 -16.49 -22.52 -41.45
N ASN A 1059 -15.85 -21.38 -41.25
CA ASN A 1059 -16.55 -20.11 -41.09
C ASN A 1059 -17.19 -19.63 -42.40
N ASN A 1060 -16.69 -20.07 -43.55
CA ASN A 1060 -17.22 -19.72 -44.87
C ASN A 1060 -18.16 -20.78 -45.47
N ASP A 1061 -18.30 -21.97 -44.88
CA ASP A 1061 -19.27 -22.98 -45.33
C ASP A 1061 -20.68 -22.64 -44.79
N PRO A 1062 -21.64 -22.23 -45.65
CA PRO A 1062 -22.98 -21.83 -45.21
C PRO A 1062 -23.81 -22.97 -44.62
N GLN A 1063 -23.43 -24.23 -44.85
CA GLN A 1063 -24.08 -25.39 -44.22
C GLN A 1063 -23.61 -25.60 -42.78
N VAL A 1064 -22.42 -25.10 -42.42
CA VAL A 1064 -21.77 -25.38 -41.14
C VAL A 1064 -21.69 -24.15 -40.23
N SER A 1065 -21.43 -22.96 -40.76
CA SER A 1065 -21.26 -21.73 -39.97
C SER A 1065 -22.43 -21.35 -39.04
N PRO A 1066 -23.70 -21.76 -39.28
CA PRO A 1066 -24.77 -21.60 -38.29
C PRO A 1066 -24.60 -22.44 -37.02
N TYR A 1067 -23.75 -23.47 -37.06
CA TYR A 1067 -23.62 -24.50 -36.02
C TYR A 1067 -22.21 -24.59 -35.43
N LEU A 1068 -21.17 -24.27 -36.20
CA LEU A 1068 -19.78 -24.32 -35.76
C LEU A 1068 -19.00 -23.12 -36.30
N ASN A 1069 -18.30 -22.42 -35.42
CA ASN A 1069 -17.25 -21.47 -35.78
C ASN A 1069 -15.92 -21.89 -35.14
N VAL A 1070 -14.82 -21.58 -35.81
CA VAL A 1070 -13.46 -21.82 -35.32
C VAL A 1070 -12.64 -20.55 -35.50
N PHE A 1071 -11.90 -20.15 -34.48
CA PHE A 1071 -11.02 -18.98 -34.55
C PHE A 1071 -9.68 -19.26 -33.90
N LEU A 1072 -8.60 -18.75 -34.50
CA LEU A 1072 -7.30 -18.62 -33.85
C LEU A 1072 -7.02 -17.14 -33.65
N VAL A 1073 -7.01 -16.70 -32.38
CA VAL A 1073 -6.81 -15.29 -32.05
C VAL A 1073 -5.33 -14.93 -32.21
N GLU A 1074 -5.06 -13.97 -33.09
CA GLU A 1074 -3.70 -13.49 -33.37
C GLU A 1074 -3.06 -12.82 -32.14
N ASN A 1075 -1.79 -13.14 -31.92
CA ASN A 1075 -0.93 -12.55 -30.89
C ASN A 1075 -1.51 -12.66 -29.47
N TYR A 1076 -1.82 -13.90 -29.07
CA TYR A 1076 -2.21 -14.19 -27.69
C TYR A 1076 -1.19 -13.63 -26.67
N ASN A 1077 -1.71 -12.93 -25.67
CA ASN A 1077 -0.97 -12.27 -24.59
C ASN A 1077 -1.89 -12.10 -23.35
N VAL A 1078 -1.48 -11.33 -22.34
CA VAL A 1078 -2.28 -11.14 -21.11
C VAL A 1078 -3.58 -10.41 -21.42
N THR A 1079 -3.52 -9.33 -22.21
CA THR A 1079 -4.71 -8.53 -22.57
C THR A 1079 -5.76 -9.38 -23.28
N VAL A 1080 -5.36 -10.24 -24.21
CA VAL A 1080 -6.26 -11.16 -24.92
C VAL A 1080 -6.86 -12.18 -23.92
N ALA A 1081 -6.05 -12.70 -23.00
CA ALA A 1081 -6.51 -13.64 -21.98
C ALA A 1081 -7.57 -13.01 -21.05
N GLU A 1082 -7.38 -11.75 -20.64
CA GLU A 1082 -8.34 -10.99 -19.81
C GLU A 1082 -9.71 -10.82 -20.47
N LYS A 1083 -9.80 -10.95 -21.81
CA LYS A 1083 -11.09 -10.93 -22.53
C LYS A 1083 -11.65 -12.33 -22.76
N LEU A 1084 -10.81 -13.30 -23.09
CA LEU A 1084 -11.23 -14.68 -23.39
C LEU A 1084 -11.71 -15.44 -22.15
N ILE A 1085 -10.98 -15.33 -21.04
CA ILE A 1085 -11.22 -16.12 -19.83
C ILE A 1085 -12.61 -15.86 -19.23
N PRO A 1086 -13.04 -14.61 -18.98
CA PRO A 1086 -14.36 -14.32 -18.40
C PRO A 1086 -15.53 -14.79 -19.26
N ALA A 1087 -15.35 -14.87 -20.58
CA ALA A 1087 -16.38 -15.18 -21.57
C ALA A 1087 -16.49 -16.68 -21.91
N THR A 1088 -15.56 -17.50 -21.44
CA THR A 1088 -15.47 -18.92 -21.81
C THR A 1088 -16.45 -19.79 -21.02
N ASP A 1089 -17.05 -20.79 -21.67
CA ASP A 1089 -17.83 -21.84 -21.03
C ASP A 1089 -16.98 -23.11 -20.78
N ILE A 1090 -16.23 -23.54 -21.80
CA ILE A 1090 -15.40 -24.76 -21.78
C ILE A 1090 -13.92 -24.38 -21.78
N SER A 1091 -13.20 -24.82 -20.75
CA SER A 1091 -11.76 -24.65 -20.62
C SER A 1091 -11.02 -25.90 -21.07
N GLU A 1092 -10.28 -25.82 -22.18
CA GLU A 1092 -9.52 -26.94 -22.75
C GLU A 1092 -8.15 -27.10 -22.08
N GLN A 1093 -8.00 -28.15 -21.27
CA GLN A 1093 -6.81 -28.47 -20.47
C GLN A 1093 -6.30 -29.87 -20.79
N ILE A 1094 -6.08 -30.11 -22.08
CA ILE A 1094 -5.95 -31.44 -22.68
C ILE A 1094 -4.52 -31.87 -22.93
N SER A 1095 -3.55 -31.43 -22.13
CA SER A 1095 -2.15 -31.87 -22.33
C SER A 1095 -2.03 -33.39 -22.12
N LEU A 1096 -1.04 -34.03 -22.74
CA LEU A 1096 -0.78 -35.44 -22.47
C LEU A 1096 -0.44 -35.61 -20.98
N ALA A 1097 -1.04 -36.59 -20.30
CA ALA A 1097 -0.73 -36.87 -18.90
C ALA A 1097 0.77 -37.11 -18.72
N SER A 1098 1.36 -36.68 -17.60
CA SER A 1098 2.82 -36.65 -17.29
C SER A 1098 3.61 -35.52 -17.97
N LYS A 1099 2.96 -34.50 -18.56
CA LYS A 1099 3.68 -33.45 -19.33
C LYS A 1099 3.35 -32.02 -18.90
N GLU A 1100 2.23 -31.76 -18.22
CA GLU A 1100 2.00 -30.49 -17.52
C GLU A 1100 2.43 -30.57 -16.06
N ALA A 1101 3.43 -29.77 -15.69
CA ALA A 1101 3.86 -29.66 -14.29
C ALA A 1101 2.76 -29.04 -13.39
N SER A 1102 1.92 -28.16 -13.94
CA SER A 1102 0.86 -27.49 -13.19
C SER A 1102 -0.17 -26.89 -14.16
N GLY A 1103 0.09 -25.67 -14.66
CA GLY A 1103 -0.84 -24.89 -15.45
C GLY A 1103 -1.57 -23.86 -14.58
N THR A 1104 -1.54 -22.60 -15.00
CA THR A 1104 -2.27 -21.50 -14.33
C THR A 1104 -3.44 -20.98 -15.16
N GLY A 1105 -3.55 -21.41 -16.43
CA GLY A 1105 -4.69 -21.06 -17.29
C GLY A 1105 -5.99 -21.69 -16.80
N ASN A 1106 -5.95 -22.97 -16.45
CA ASN A 1106 -7.06 -23.72 -15.83
C ASN A 1106 -7.58 -23.04 -14.56
N MET A 1107 -6.70 -22.59 -13.67
CA MET A 1107 -7.08 -21.88 -12.43
C MET A 1107 -7.88 -20.60 -12.73
N LYS A 1108 -7.49 -19.84 -13.77
CA LYS A 1108 -8.19 -18.60 -14.16
C LYS A 1108 -9.57 -18.90 -14.73
N PHE A 1109 -9.69 -19.96 -15.52
CA PHE A 1109 -10.95 -20.41 -16.08
C PHE A 1109 -11.91 -20.89 -15.00
N MET A 1110 -11.42 -21.71 -14.06
CA MET A 1110 -12.17 -22.17 -12.89
C MET A 1110 -12.74 -20.98 -12.09
N LEU A 1111 -11.89 -20.00 -11.75
CA LEU A 1111 -12.30 -18.79 -11.02
C LEU A 1111 -13.36 -17.97 -11.76
N ASN A 1112 -13.34 -17.97 -13.10
CA ASN A 1112 -14.27 -17.23 -13.94
C ASN A 1112 -15.51 -18.06 -14.38
N GLY A 1113 -15.73 -19.22 -13.75
CA GLY A 1113 -16.89 -20.04 -13.99
C GLY A 1113 -16.92 -20.71 -15.36
N ALA A 1114 -15.77 -21.14 -15.86
CA ALA A 1114 -15.68 -22.06 -17.00
C ALA A 1114 -15.41 -23.48 -16.49
N LEU A 1115 -16.13 -24.46 -17.03
CA LEU A 1115 -15.94 -25.87 -16.67
C LEU A 1115 -14.75 -26.44 -17.44
N THR A 1116 -13.95 -27.26 -16.77
CA THR A 1116 -12.73 -27.82 -17.36
C THR A 1116 -13.01 -29.13 -18.09
N LEU A 1117 -12.53 -29.24 -19.33
CA LEU A 1117 -12.36 -30.48 -20.08
C LEU A 1117 -10.87 -30.77 -20.16
N GLY A 1118 -10.42 -31.88 -19.56
CA GLY A 1118 -8.99 -32.09 -19.41
C GLY A 1118 -8.58 -33.51 -19.03
N THR A 1119 -7.27 -33.74 -19.06
CA THR A 1119 -6.63 -34.95 -18.54
C THR A 1119 -6.37 -34.82 -17.04
N MET A 1120 -6.16 -35.95 -16.37
CA MET A 1120 -5.72 -36.00 -14.97
C MET A 1120 -4.21 -35.72 -14.87
N ASP A 1121 -3.84 -34.46 -15.13
CA ASP A 1121 -2.45 -33.99 -15.22
C ASP A 1121 -2.30 -32.56 -14.68
N GLY A 1122 -1.11 -32.24 -14.17
CA GLY A 1122 -0.81 -30.94 -13.56
C GLY A 1122 -1.88 -30.51 -12.54
N ALA A 1123 -2.25 -29.22 -12.57
CA ALA A 1123 -3.22 -28.65 -11.65
C ALA A 1123 -4.67 -29.10 -11.90
N ASN A 1124 -4.95 -29.86 -12.97
CA ASN A 1124 -6.29 -30.44 -13.15
C ASN A 1124 -6.60 -31.48 -12.07
N VAL A 1125 -5.57 -32.13 -11.51
CA VAL A 1125 -5.72 -33.07 -10.40
C VAL A 1125 -6.28 -32.35 -9.18
N GLU A 1126 -5.61 -31.28 -8.73
CA GLU A 1126 -6.09 -30.48 -7.61
C GLU A 1126 -7.47 -29.85 -7.88
N ILE A 1127 -7.74 -29.38 -9.11
CA ILE A 1127 -9.08 -28.87 -9.46
C ILE A 1127 -10.12 -29.97 -9.30
N ALA A 1128 -9.89 -31.18 -9.84
CA ALA A 1128 -10.83 -32.29 -9.79
C ALA A 1128 -11.10 -32.76 -8.35
N ASP A 1129 -10.07 -32.78 -7.50
CA ASP A 1129 -10.19 -33.13 -6.08
C ASP A 1129 -11.03 -32.11 -5.31
N LEU A 1130 -10.84 -30.82 -5.59
CA LEU A 1130 -11.55 -29.73 -4.92
C LEU A 1130 -13.02 -29.64 -5.34
N VAL A 1131 -13.29 -29.67 -6.66
CA VAL A 1131 -14.65 -29.47 -7.19
C VAL A 1131 -15.49 -30.75 -7.17
N GLY A 1132 -14.86 -31.92 -7.12
CA GLY A 1132 -15.51 -33.22 -7.26
C GLY A 1132 -15.76 -33.61 -8.73
N GLN A 1133 -15.74 -34.92 -8.99
CA GLN A 1133 -15.73 -35.50 -10.35
C GLN A 1133 -16.97 -35.17 -11.20
N ASP A 1134 -18.10 -34.82 -10.59
CA ASP A 1134 -19.32 -34.45 -11.33
C ASP A 1134 -19.27 -33.02 -11.90
N ASN A 1135 -18.37 -32.18 -11.36
CA ASN A 1135 -18.23 -30.76 -11.68
C ASN A 1135 -17.07 -30.46 -12.64
N ILE A 1136 -16.43 -31.50 -13.18
CA ILE A 1136 -15.32 -31.44 -14.15
C ILE A 1136 -15.44 -32.57 -15.18
N TYR A 1137 -14.86 -32.41 -16.38
CA TYR A 1137 -14.92 -33.41 -17.44
C TYR A 1137 -13.53 -34.00 -17.70
N ILE A 1138 -13.13 -34.95 -16.85
CA ILE A 1138 -11.84 -35.67 -17.00
C ILE A 1138 -11.95 -36.79 -18.05
N PHE A 1139 -10.91 -36.98 -18.87
CA PHE A 1139 -10.76 -38.09 -19.81
C PHE A 1139 -9.29 -38.51 -20.01
N GLY A 1140 -9.09 -39.61 -20.74
CA GLY A 1140 -7.78 -40.02 -21.26
C GLY A 1140 -7.02 -40.93 -20.31
N LYS A 1141 -5.80 -41.31 -20.70
CA LYS A 1141 -4.93 -42.16 -19.87
C LYS A 1141 -4.32 -41.39 -18.70
N ASP A 1142 -4.10 -42.11 -17.59
CA ASP A 1142 -3.35 -41.61 -16.44
C ASP A 1142 -1.84 -41.46 -16.73
N SER A 1143 -1.15 -40.70 -15.87
CA SER A 1143 0.27 -40.41 -15.99
C SER A 1143 1.13 -41.68 -16.01
N ASP A 1144 0.84 -42.65 -15.13
CA ASP A 1144 1.62 -43.89 -15.02
C ASP A 1144 1.52 -44.72 -16.30
N THR A 1145 0.33 -44.81 -16.89
CA THR A 1145 0.11 -45.48 -18.17
C THR A 1145 0.89 -44.82 -19.30
N VAL A 1146 0.92 -43.49 -19.37
CA VAL A 1146 1.70 -42.78 -20.40
C VAL A 1146 3.20 -42.98 -20.21
N ILE A 1147 3.69 -42.91 -18.97
CA ILE A 1147 5.10 -43.14 -18.64
C ILE A 1147 5.51 -44.57 -19.02
N ASP A 1148 4.70 -45.56 -18.66
CA ASP A 1148 4.92 -46.98 -18.99
C ASP A 1148 4.95 -47.23 -20.52
N LEU A 1149 4.09 -46.53 -21.27
CA LEU A 1149 4.09 -46.59 -22.73
C LEU A 1149 5.37 -46.00 -23.35
N TYR A 1150 5.91 -44.92 -22.78
CA TYR A 1150 7.20 -44.37 -23.19
C TYR A 1150 8.34 -45.32 -22.85
N ASP A 1151 8.41 -45.81 -21.61
CA ASP A 1151 9.47 -46.72 -21.14
C ASP A 1151 9.56 -48.01 -21.96
N LYS A 1152 8.40 -48.61 -22.27
CA LYS A 1152 8.34 -49.83 -23.09
C LYS A 1152 8.50 -49.58 -24.59
N GLY A 1153 8.34 -48.35 -25.05
CA GLY A 1153 8.37 -48.00 -26.47
C GLY A 1153 7.28 -48.71 -27.30
N THR A 1154 6.15 -49.07 -26.69
CA THR A 1154 5.11 -49.91 -27.33
C THR A 1154 4.00 -49.12 -28.02
N TYR A 1155 3.96 -47.79 -27.90
CA TYR A 1155 2.96 -46.96 -28.57
C TYR A 1155 3.17 -46.93 -30.09
N THR A 1156 2.13 -47.26 -30.86
CA THR A 1156 2.13 -47.19 -32.33
C THR A 1156 0.87 -46.46 -32.79
N SER A 1157 0.99 -45.17 -33.13
CA SER A 1157 -0.17 -44.33 -33.51
C SER A 1157 -0.90 -44.81 -34.76
N LYS A 1158 -0.16 -45.42 -35.71
CA LYS A 1158 -0.70 -46.04 -36.92
C LYS A 1158 -1.77 -47.10 -36.63
N ASP A 1159 -1.67 -47.81 -35.50
CA ASP A 1159 -2.66 -48.82 -35.12
C ASP A 1159 -3.98 -48.18 -34.69
N TYR A 1160 -3.93 -47.07 -33.96
CA TYR A 1160 -5.12 -46.29 -33.61
C TYR A 1160 -5.80 -45.72 -34.86
N TYR A 1161 -5.01 -45.20 -35.80
CA TYR A 1161 -5.48 -44.71 -37.09
C TYR A 1161 -6.12 -45.82 -37.95
N ASN A 1162 -5.54 -47.02 -38.04
CA ASN A 1162 -6.06 -48.09 -38.88
C ASN A 1162 -7.31 -48.78 -38.30
N ASN A 1163 -7.38 -48.88 -36.96
CA ASN A 1163 -8.39 -49.69 -36.29
C ASN A 1163 -9.65 -48.91 -35.89
N ASP A 1164 -9.59 -47.57 -35.87
CA ASP A 1164 -10.75 -46.73 -35.54
C ASP A 1164 -11.16 -45.84 -36.72
N THR A 1165 -12.35 -46.09 -37.26
CA THR A 1165 -12.87 -45.36 -38.43
C THR A 1165 -13.04 -43.87 -38.19
N LEU A 1166 -13.34 -43.46 -36.95
CA LEU A 1166 -13.50 -42.06 -36.61
C LEU A 1166 -12.14 -41.34 -36.66
N ILE A 1167 -11.12 -41.95 -36.04
CA ILE A 1167 -9.76 -41.40 -36.03
C ILE A 1167 -9.25 -41.32 -37.48
N LYS A 1168 -9.46 -42.39 -38.24
CA LYS A 1168 -9.09 -42.46 -39.64
C LYS A 1168 -9.70 -41.33 -40.47
N GLU A 1169 -11.01 -41.13 -40.35
CA GLU A 1169 -11.75 -40.11 -41.10
C GLU A 1169 -11.25 -38.69 -40.77
N ALA A 1170 -11.01 -38.39 -39.48
CA ALA A 1170 -10.51 -37.09 -39.07
C ALA A 1170 -9.07 -36.80 -39.54
N VAL A 1171 -8.19 -37.81 -39.49
CA VAL A 1171 -6.79 -37.66 -39.95
C VAL A 1171 -6.73 -37.59 -41.48
N ASP A 1172 -7.49 -38.43 -42.19
CA ASP A 1172 -7.52 -38.43 -43.67
C ASP A 1172 -8.05 -37.09 -44.22
N PHE A 1173 -8.93 -36.40 -43.50
CA PHE A 1173 -9.44 -35.09 -43.90
C PHE A 1173 -8.35 -34.01 -43.96
N ILE A 1174 -7.26 -34.13 -43.18
CA ILE A 1174 -6.14 -33.14 -43.17
C ILE A 1174 -5.54 -32.99 -44.58
N VAL A 1175 -5.54 -34.06 -45.36
CA VAL A 1175 -5.01 -34.12 -46.73
C VAL A 1175 -6.10 -34.31 -47.78
N SER A 1176 -7.35 -34.00 -47.44
CA SER A 1176 -8.47 -33.97 -48.40
C SER A 1176 -8.32 -32.82 -49.40
N ASP A 1177 -8.95 -32.96 -50.57
CA ASP A 1177 -8.96 -31.90 -51.59
C ASP A 1177 -9.53 -30.58 -51.05
N ASP A 1178 -10.54 -30.65 -50.18
CA ASP A 1178 -11.16 -29.49 -49.55
C ASP A 1178 -10.15 -28.72 -48.71
N LEU A 1179 -9.42 -29.39 -47.80
CA LEU A 1179 -8.49 -28.70 -46.91
C LEU A 1179 -7.19 -28.29 -47.63
N LEU A 1180 -6.73 -29.10 -48.60
CA LEU A 1180 -5.58 -28.76 -49.44
C LEU A 1180 -5.81 -27.50 -50.28
N ALA A 1181 -7.06 -27.17 -50.62
CA ALA A 1181 -7.40 -25.94 -51.33
C ALA A 1181 -7.18 -24.66 -50.49
N HIS A 1182 -7.21 -24.77 -49.16
CA HIS A 1182 -7.03 -23.64 -48.23
C HIS A 1182 -5.62 -23.55 -47.62
N GLY A 1183 -4.76 -24.53 -47.89
CA GLY A 1183 -3.48 -24.69 -47.21
C GLY A 1183 -2.28 -24.99 -48.11
N LYS A 1184 -1.10 -25.11 -47.48
CA LYS A 1184 0.15 -25.54 -48.08
C LYS A 1184 0.23 -27.06 -47.97
N LYS A 1185 0.19 -27.74 -49.12
CA LYS A 1185 0.25 -29.20 -49.24
C LYS A 1185 1.38 -29.81 -48.40
N ASP A 1186 2.57 -29.25 -48.51
CA ASP A 1186 3.78 -29.67 -47.83
C ASP A 1186 3.70 -29.58 -46.28
N ARG A 1187 2.98 -28.61 -45.71
CA ARG A 1187 2.74 -28.51 -44.26
C ARG A 1187 1.69 -29.52 -43.79
N LEU A 1188 0.56 -29.60 -44.50
CA LEU A 1188 -0.55 -30.50 -44.17
C LEU A 1188 -0.13 -31.97 -44.30
N GLU A 1189 0.57 -32.35 -45.38
CA GLU A 1189 1.11 -33.71 -45.56
C GLU A 1189 2.15 -34.05 -44.50
N ARG A 1190 3.00 -33.10 -44.08
CA ARG A 1190 3.98 -33.34 -43.01
C ARG A 1190 3.29 -33.62 -41.67
N LEU A 1191 2.33 -32.79 -41.27
CA LEU A 1191 1.58 -33.00 -40.02
C LEU A 1191 0.75 -34.31 -40.06
N TYR A 1192 0.10 -34.60 -41.18
CA TYR A 1192 -0.59 -35.87 -41.42
C TYR A 1192 0.33 -37.08 -41.22
N ASN A 1193 1.53 -37.03 -41.81
CA ASN A 1193 2.52 -38.10 -41.67
C ASN A 1193 3.10 -38.20 -40.25
N GLU A 1194 3.30 -37.06 -39.56
CA GLU A 1194 3.75 -37.05 -38.16
C GLU A 1194 2.75 -37.80 -37.27
N LEU A 1195 1.44 -37.49 -37.38
CA LEU A 1195 0.40 -38.14 -36.58
C LEU A 1195 0.27 -39.66 -36.83
N ILE A 1196 0.54 -40.12 -38.05
CA ILE A 1196 0.41 -41.55 -38.39
C ILE A 1196 1.68 -42.34 -38.06
N ASN A 1197 2.86 -41.78 -38.33
CA ASN A 1197 4.10 -42.55 -38.29
C ASN A 1197 4.88 -42.35 -36.99
N LYS A 1198 4.62 -41.30 -36.23
CA LYS A 1198 5.38 -40.95 -35.02
C LYS A 1198 4.48 -40.59 -33.84
N ASP A 1199 3.72 -39.48 -33.94
CA ASP A 1199 2.81 -38.96 -32.90
C ASP A 1199 3.39 -39.10 -31.50
N TRP A 1200 4.57 -38.52 -31.31
CA TRP A 1200 5.37 -38.73 -30.09
C TRP A 1200 4.57 -38.43 -28.82
N PHE A 1201 3.66 -37.45 -28.86
CA PHE A 1201 2.83 -37.03 -27.73
C PHE A 1201 1.41 -37.62 -27.76
N MET A 1202 1.24 -38.78 -28.40
CA MET A 1202 0.08 -39.66 -28.26
C MET A 1202 -1.26 -38.94 -28.47
N THR A 1203 -1.35 -38.12 -29.51
CA THR A 1203 -2.58 -37.43 -29.94
C THR A 1203 -3.70 -38.43 -30.19
N LEU A 1204 -3.39 -39.55 -30.86
CA LEU A 1204 -4.41 -40.53 -31.28
C LEU A 1204 -4.83 -41.47 -30.16
N LEU A 1205 -4.03 -41.59 -29.09
CA LEU A 1205 -4.31 -42.45 -27.93
C LEU A 1205 -5.62 -42.07 -27.24
N ASP A 1206 -5.85 -40.77 -27.02
CA ASP A 1206 -6.97 -40.27 -26.24
C ASP A 1206 -8.12 -39.68 -27.09
N LEU A 1207 -7.91 -39.52 -28.41
CA LEU A 1207 -8.83 -38.76 -29.28
C LEU A 1207 -10.28 -39.25 -29.23
N LYS A 1208 -10.51 -40.57 -29.25
CA LYS A 1208 -11.86 -41.13 -29.21
C LYS A 1208 -12.59 -40.81 -27.92
N GLU A 1209 -11.88 -40.93 -26.79
CA GLU A 1209 -12.44 -40.67 -25.47
C GLU A 1209 -12.68 -39.17 -25.26
N TYR A 1210 -11.74 -38.33 -25.74
CA TYR A 1210 -11.88 -36.89 -25.78
C TYR A 1210 -13.15 -36.45 -26.50
N ILE A 1211 -13.39 -36.97 -27.71
CA ILE A 1211 -14.60 -36.68 -28.49
C ILE A 1211 -15.85 -37.06 -27.70
N ALA A 1212 -15.90 -38.29 -27.17
CA ALA A 1212 -17.05 -38.74 -26.40
C ALA A 1212 -17.31 -37.88 -25.15
N LYS A 1213 -16.26 -37.46 -24.45
CA LYS A 1213 -16.36 -36.60 -23.27
C LYS A 1213 -16.84 -35.19 -23.63
N LYS A 1214 -16.35 -34.64 -24.74
CA LYS A 1214 -16.76 -33.32 -25.24
C LYS A 1214 -18.22 -33.31 -25.69
N GLU A 1215 -18.68 -34.33 -26.40
CA GLU A 1215 -20.11 -34.47 -26.75
C GLU A 1215 -21.01 -34.54 -25.51
N LYS A 1216 -20.59 -35.27 -24.47
CA LYS A 1216 -21.30 -35.27 -23.18
C LYS A 1216 -21.37 -33.87 -22.56
N MET A 1217 -20.23 -33.16 -22.50
CA MET A 1217 -20.17 -31.81 -21.93
C MET A 1217 -21.07 -30.82 -22.67
N LEU A 1218 -21.09 -30.88 -24.00
CA LEU A 1218 -21.96 -30.06 -24.83
C LEU A 1218 -23.44 -30.37 -24.62
N ALA A 1219 -23.79 -31.64 -24.40
CA ALA A 1219 -25.16 -32.04 -24.08
C ALA A 1219 -25.59 -31.55 -22.68
N ASP A 1220 -24.71 -31.64 -21.68
CA ASP A 1220 -24.95 -31.16 -20.31
C ASP A 1220 -25.16 -29.63 -20.28
N TYR A 1221 -24.57 -28.86 -21.22
CA TYR A 1221 -24.80 -27.42 -21.34
C TYR A 1221 -26.26 -27.05 -21.61
N GLU A 1222 -27.06 -27.95 -22.21
CA GLU A 1222 -28.47 -27.65 -22.49
C GLU A 1222 -29.32 -27.55 -21.20
N ASP A 1223 -28.89 -28.20 -20.11
CA ASP A 1223 -29.48 -28.01 -18.79
C ASP A 1223 -28.70 -26.91 -18.04
N GLN A 1224 -29.18 -25.68 -18.16
CA GLN A 1224 -28.53 -24.52 -17.57
C GLN A 1224 -28.56 -24.53 -16.03
N ASP A 1225 -29.52 -25.18 -15.37
CA ASP A 1225 -29.52 -25.25 -13.90
C ASP A 1225 -28.41 -26.20 -13.43
N ILE A 1226 -28.29 -27.38 -14.06
CA ILE A 1226 -27.20 -28.33 -13.77
C ILE A 1226 -25.84 -27.73 -14.12
N TRP A 1227 -25.72 -27.10 -15.29
CA TRP A 1227 -24.48 -26.45 -15.72
C TRP A 1227 -24.01 -25.40 -14.71
N ASN A 1228 -24.91 -24.49 -14.31
CA ASN A 1228 -24.54 -23.42 -13.40
C ASN A 1228 -24.33 -23.90 -11.96
N THR A 1229 -24.93 -25.03 -11.55
CA THR A 1229 -24.58 -25.71 -10.30
C THR A 1229 -23.11 -26.12 -10.30
N LYS A 1230 -22.63 -26.75 -11.38
CA LYS A 1230 -21.21 -27.11 -11.53
C LYS A 1230 -20.30 -25.88 -11.53
N VAL A 1231 -20.74 -24.79 -12.16
CA VAL A 1231 -20.02 -23.51 -12.20
C VAL A 1231 -19.87 -22.92 -10.80
N VAL A 1232 -20.92 -22.89 -9.98
CA VAL A 1232 -20.83 -22.38 -8.60
C VAL A 1232 -19.78 -23.15 -7.81
N HIS A 1233 -19.77 -24.49 -7.87
CA HIS A 1233 -18.76 -25.29 -7.19
C HIS A 1233 -17.33 -25.01 -7.66
N ASN A 1234 -17.13 -24.77 -8.96
CA ASN A 1234 -15.82 -24.39 -9.49
C ASN A 1234 -15.35 -23.04 -8.93
N ILE A 1235 -16.20 -22.02 -8.93
CA ILE A 1235 -15.84 -20.69 -8.41
C ILE A 1235 -15.62 -20.77 -6.90
N ALA A 1236 -16.50 -21.47 -6.16
CA ALA A 1236 -16.45 -21.59 -4.71
C ALA A 1236 -15.13 -22.20 -4.22
N LYS A 1237 -14.60 -23.18 -4.96
CA LYS A 1237 -13.35 -23.87 -4.62
C LYS A 1237 -12.10 -23.24 -5.22
N ALA A 1238 -12.24 -22.18 -6.02
CA ALA A 1238 -11.10 -21.55 -6.69
C ALA A 1238 -10.16 -20.82 -5.72
N GLY A 1239 -10.63 -20.51 -4.50
CA GLY A 1239 -9.86 -19.83 -3.45
C GLY A 1239 -8.49 -20.46 -3.16
N PHE A 1240 -8.39 -21.78 -3.24
CA PHE A 1240 -7.13 -22.52 -3.08
C PHE A 1240 -6.04 -22.06 -4.06
N PHE A 1241 -6.41 -21.62 -5.26
CA PHE A 1241 -5.50 -21.22 -6.32
C PHE A 1241 -5.15 -19.73 -6.28
N SER A 1242 -5.41 -19.02 -5.19
CA SER A 1242 -4.83 -17.69 -4.98
C SER A 1242 -3.30 -17.78 -4.92
N SER A 1243 -2.62 -16.85 -5.61
CA SER A 1243 -1.17 -16.70 -5.48
C SER A 1243 -0.77 -16.18 -4.10
N ASP A 1244 -1.66 -15.55 -3.33
CA ASP A 1244 -1.36 -15.12 -1.96
C ASP A 1244 -1.09 -16.33 -1.07
N ARG A 1245 -1.98 -17.33 -1.09
CA ARG A 1245 -1.77 -18.63 -0.42
C ARG A 1245 -0.46 -19.28 -0.82
N THR A 1246 -0.14 -19.22 -2.11
CA THR A 1246 1.11 -19.78 -2.63
C THR A 1246 2.32 -19.07 -2.01
N ILE A 1247 2.31 -17.74 -2.00
CA ILE A 1247 3.38 -16.91 -1.43
C ILE A 1247 3.49 -17.05 0.09
N GLU A 1248 2.39 -17.14 0.82
CA GLU A 1248 2.39 -17.44 2.26
C GLU A 1248 3.12 -18.76 2.54
N GLN A 1249 2.90 -19.79 1.72
CA GLN A 1249 3.61 -21.07 1.87
C GLN A 1249 5.10 -20.93 1.53
N TYR A 1250 5.45 -20.22 0.45
CA TYR A 1250 6.87 -19.96 0.13
C TYR A 1250 7.56 -19.22 1.27
N ASP A 1251 6.92 -18.21 1.85
CA ASP A 1251 7.48 -17.46 2.96
C ASP A 1251 7.59 -18.31 4.24
N GLN A 1252 6.52 -19.03 4.59
CA GLN A 1252 6.48 -19.85 5.79
C GLN A 1252 7.47 -21.02 5.78
N ASP A 1253 7.68 -21.65 4.63
CA ASP A 1253 8.48 -22.89 4.53
C ASP A 1253 9.90 -22.66 4.03
N ILE A 1254 10.17 -21.57 3.30
CA ILE A 1254 11.42 -21.38 2.55
C ILE A 1254 12.07 -20.04 2.90
N TRP A 1255 11.39 -18.92 2.66
CA TRP A 1255 12.05 -17.60 2.68
C TRP A 1255 12.21 -17.05 4.09
N HIS A 1256 11.19 -17.21 4.93
CA HIS A 1256 11.10 -16.64 6.27
C HIS A 1256 11.45 -15.14 6.26
N SER A 1257 10.78 -14.37 5.39
CA SER A 1257 10.98 -12.93 5.25
C SER A 1257 10.24 -12.13 6.32
N LEU A 1258 8.99 -12.52 6.63
CA LEU A 1258 8.10 -11.80 7.57
C LEU A 1258 8.48 -11.94 9.05
#